data_AF-Q8NDM7-F1
#
_entry.id   AF-Q8NDM7-F1
#
_cell.length_a   1.000
_cell.length_b   1.000
_cell.length_c   1.000
_cell.angle_alpha   90.00
_cell.angle_beta   90.00
_cell.angle_gamma   90.00
#
_symmetry.space_group_name_H-M   'P 1'
#
loop_
_entity.id
_entity.type
_entity.pdbx_description
1 polymer ?
#
loop_
_entity_poly.entity_id
_entity_poly.type
_entity_poly.pdbx_seq_one_letter_code
_entity_poly.pdbx_strand_id
1 'polypeptide(L)'
;MAQGRERDEGPHSAGGASLSVRWVQGFPKQNVHFVNDNTICYPCGNYVIFINIETKKKTVLQCSNGIVGVMATNIPCEVVAFSDRKLKPLIYVYSFPGLTRRTKLKGNILLDYTLLSFSYCGTYLASYSSLPEFELALWNWESSIILCKKSQPGMDVNQMSFNPMNWRQLCLSSPSTVSVWTIERSNQEHCFRARSVKLPLEDGSFFNETDVVFPQSLPKDLIYGPVLPLSAIAGLVGKEAETFRPKDDLYPLLHPTMHCWTPTSDLYIGCEEGHLLMINGDTLQVTVLNKIEEESPLDRRNFISPVTLVYQKEGVLASGIDGFVYSFIIKDRSYMIEDFLEIERPVEHMTFSPNYTVLLIQTDKGSVYIYTFGKEPTLNKVLDACDGKFQAIDFITPGTQYFMTLTYSGEICVWWLEDCACVSKIYLNTLATVLACCPSSLSAAVGTEDGSVYFISVYDKESPQVVHKAFLSESSVQHVVYDQQGIFLLVGTAEGKVFIINANSSSSFQIIGFTEVAKDILQISTVSLLETDIVEVMVLSSLPEAGRSRLEMFTLPTLLPQVSTTFADERGRLKDEIIHKYLYELEHALSSAVLGFQSNQIYGFCSQVPYICSYLLPEEEHTGIYILKPYKKVQSRQYGPGLLYLSSHGLWLITIAKCGILCIRDVYTLETFAWCRSHSHQGHGIQSMRISMDGQNILVNGRDDGTLVYLKWKRFGGHLASEILDYYQKLLISLSSAMDKENHYLSTTPKVSVDLGSDSEHTKQKASTDLSQDELVLTDVKKEIPWIQQKSQEAIKKEVNLFSKKRKEIKQGIKSLSKTILNMMEENDKLENIAKLDQQEFGLDLEELERLHDESQEEVAKMIKDVEMHNLAKSYLAELIKEECWNSMAVKGRALKCFHIPCVVENFPMKARTVEELKELERVLQQKKIEAECLKLRKEIVEAQSGVKLIKQRHEEDDEEEEEEDKTVKYSNLPNYLLGSLSTDFGVDTSLLSSQLELHSREEKINQIILLKDIIYKVKTVFNNEFDAAYKQKEFEIARVKERNVRIREIILDLELEEAVWQPEFEDCEKPERTLVVQDEEITAHKHIKPWHKAKELIVNHEKEHWLLIQDASTRLRALMDMMGGVLEVKKEDILRMVIPQPAFMAKPDAVWTEEERKQFKDYEKKVKELNEERDKYRKSLEAELKKLQNSIQESTQAFDEHLKRLFERRVKAEMVTNQEELKISNLAFSLLLDEELSSREKFLNNYLTRKQHEKSQTSEAVRKSREDLDVCKEHYDNLLAEDKVMDRSFKKEFSEIPGHQVDILYKLFKRRPRISKQKTHSETTSVVPFGELPGSGKLNKDAFAQLMKAMDELDNISNMPEGLDPLVWNHFCMTRRAKVENEQKVKQKAADLLEMATFLQKRVEEEEKVQQEIERVFHELILLQEEKVRFQLNLTIQILLKQGQVELENFQLVLEYSDAILINKNIIEDLNSVIRTQGQKKVASMMESKDVHKRILQIEWEHKKMEMEREDLNQKAWDIQMLFFSRDRQKYLNEPNYEALISIQIGIMEQTIAVLDKMHKKNVENCKKLLKKLGKFSNQKDIANYALSCNLREELVAVSERKDICNAMGSKLTCEKIVKERYENMMQQQKLTNISKQQAEQISILQTEVERLRMKTFPALVQM
;
A
#
# COMPACT_ATOMS: atom_id res chain seq x y z
N MET A 1 49.65 9.66 28.90
CA MET A 1 49.05 9.13 30.13
C MET A 1 48.87 10.27 31.13
N ALA A 2 47.64 10.73 31.35
CA ALA A 2 47.29 11.76 32.34
C ALA A 2 46.09 11.27 33.18
N GLN A 3 46.32 10.30 34.08
CA GLN A 3 45.34 9.99 35.13
C GLN A 3 45.58 10.96 36.30
N GLY A 4 44.96 12.14 36.22
CA GLY A 4 44.82 13.05 37.35
C GLY A 4 43.79 12.49 38.33
N ARG A 5 44.22 12.34 39.60
CA ARG A 5 43.44 12.04 40.81
C ARG A 5 41.94 12.38 40.72
N GLU A 6 41.09 11.43 40.34
CA GLU A 6 39.71 11.38 40.84
C GLU A 6 39.68 10.36 41.99
N ARG A 7 39.59 10.91 43.20
CA ARG A 7 39.31 10.18 44.45
C ARG A 7 37.81 9.88 44.47
N ASP A 8 37.43 8.63 44.73
CA ASP A 8 36.25 8.27 45.49
C ASP A 8 36.45 6.87 46.12
N GLU A 9 36.42 6.88 47.45
CA GLU A 9 35.97 5.86 48.43
C GLU A 9 36.40 4.38 48.33
N GLY A 10 37.16 3.95 49.35
CA GLY A 10 37.34 2.56 49.74
C GLY A 10 38.75 2.28 50.30
N PRO A 11 38.94 2.09 51.64
CA PRO A 11 40.24 1.82 52.22
C PRO A 11 40.61 0.35 52.01
N HIS A 12 41.16 0.01 50.85
CA HIS A 12 41.71 -1.33 50.63
C HIS A 12 43.23 -1.24 50.41
N SER A 13 43.93 -1.81 51.40
CA SER A 13 45.36 -2.15 51.47
C SER A 13 46.27 -1.49 50.43
N ALA A 14 47.11 -0.58 50.89
CA ALA A 14 48.17 0.12 50.16
C ALA A 14 49.29 -0.79 49.54
N GLY A 15 49.04 -2.09 49.41
CA GLY A 15 49.91 -3.09 48.76
C GLY A 15 49.24 -3.91 47.65
N GLY A 16 48.00 -3.61 47.27
CA GLY A 16 47.26 -4.38 46.25
C GLY A 16 47.82 -4.21 44.84
N ALA A 17 47.77 -5.29 44.05
CA ALA A 17 48.09 -5.23 42.62
C ALA A 17 47.06 -4.37 41.87
N SER A 18 47.49 -3.66 40.83
CA SER A 18 46.61 -2.82 40.01
C SER A 18 46.92 -2.97 38.53
N LEU A 19 45.86 -2.91 37.72
CA LEU A 19 45.94 -2.96 36.26
C LEU A 19 45.95 -1.54 35.68
N SER A 20 46.55 -1.40 34.49
CA SER A 20 46.48 -0.19 33.70
C SER A 20 46.25 -0.49 32.23
N VAL A 21 45.49 0.40 31.59
CA VAL A 21 45.30 0.42 30.15
C VAL A 21 46.60 0.90 29.51
N ARG A 22 47.29 0.01 28.79
CA ARG A 22 48.55 0.33 28.11
C ARG A 22 48.30 1.03 26.78
N TRP A 23 47.33 0.52 26.02
CA TRP A 23 46.77 1.14 24.82
C TRP A 23 45.30 0.72 24.64
N VAL A 24 44.58 1.51 23.84
CA VAL A 24 43.23 1.20 23.37
C VAL A 24 43.26 1.30 21.85
N GLN A 25 42.79 0.26 21.18
CA GLN A 25 42.60 0.25 19.73
C GLN A 25 41.10 0.22 19.44
N GLY A 26 40.66 1.07 18.54
CA GLY A 26 39.27 1.14 18.12
C GLY A 26 39.15 2.03 16.91
N PHE A 27 38.12 1.80 16.12
CA PHE A 27 37.87 2.50 14.87
C PHE A 27 36.68 3.47 15.03
N PRO A 28 36.74 4.66 14.44
CA PRO A 28 35.68 5.66 14.56
C PRO A 28 34.37 5.16 13.94
N LYS A 29 33.30 5.17 14.73
CA LYS A 29 31.90 5.05 14.27
C LYS A 29 31.18 6.41 14.23
N GLN A 30 31.81 7.45 14.78
CA GLN A 30 31.35 8.83 14.73
C GLN A 30 32.41 9.66 14.02
N ASN A 31 32.04 10.89 13.66
CA ASN A 31 32.90 11.80 12.91
C ASN A 31 34.25 12.03 13.60
N VAL A 32 35.33 11.92 12.83
CA VAL A 32 36.68 12.29 13.25
C VAL A 32 36.85 13.81 13.11
N HIS A 33 37.40 14.45 14.15
CA HIS A 33 37.58 15.90 14.19
C HIS A 33 39.05 16.29 14.38
N PHE A 34 39.44 17.44 13.82
CA PHE A 34 40.73 18.07 14.13
C PHE A 34 40.66 18.79 15.47
N VAL A 35 41.71 18.62 16.27
CA VAL A 35 41.93 19.42 17.50
C VAL A 35 42.87 20.58 17.21
N ASN A 36 43.89 20.32 16.38
CA ASN A 36 44.79 21.29 15.77
C ASN A 36 45.26 20.74 14.41
N ASP A 37 46.12 21.47 13.69
CA ASP A 37 46.54 21.10 12.33
C ASP A 37 47.22 19.71 12.23
N ASN A 38 47.84 19.22 13.32
CA ASN A 38 48.64 17.99 13.30
C ASN A 38 47.99 16.84 14.11
N THR A 39 46.85 17.05 14.77
CA THR A 39 46.24 16.08 15.68
C THR A 39 44.74 15.93 15.45
N ILE A 40 44.31 14.69 15.26
CA ILE A 40 42.91 14.30 15.12
C ILE A 40 42.41 13.59 16.37
N CYS A 41 41.11 13.64 16.63
CA CYS A 41 40.47 12.89 17.69
C CYS A 41 39.14 12.27 17.26
N TYR A 42 38.77 11.16 17.89
CA TYR A 42 37.48 10.50 17.71
C TYR A 42 37.06 9.71 18.96
N PRO A 43 35.74 9.57 19.20
CA PRO A 43 35.22 8.74 20.28
C PRO A 43 35.19 7.26 19.88
N CYS A 44 35.56 6.37 20.79
CA CYS A 44 35.45 4.93 20.62
C CYS A 44 35.15 4.27 21.98
N GLY A 45 33.95 3.73 22.13
CA GLY A 45 33.45 3.23 23.42
C GLY A 45 33.43 4.31 24.51
N ASN A 46 34.05 4.03 25.65
CA ASN A 46 34.23 4.98 26.75
C ASN A 46 35.55 5.76 26.67
N TYR A 47 36.21 5.80 25.50
CA TYR A 47 37.48 6.51 25.31
C TYR A 47 37.38 7.54 24.18
N VAL A 48 38.15 8.61 24.29
CA VAL A 48 38.46 9.53 23.20
C VAL A 48 39.92 9.31 22.82
N ILE A 49 40.16 8.89 21.59
CA ILE A 49 41.50 8.60 21.06
C ILE A 49 41.98 9.81 20.28
N PHE A 50 43.20 10.25 20.55
CA PHE A 50 43.89 11.34 19.87
C PHE A 50 45.10 10.78 19.13
N ILE A 51 45.24 11.09 17.85
CA ILE A 51 46.34 10.62 17.01
C ILE A 51 47.05 11.83 16.42
N ASN A 52 48.34 11.96 16.70
CA ASN A 52 49.17 12.91 16.00
C ASN A 52 49.54 12.33 14.63
N ILE A 53 49.20 13.06 13.56
CA ILE A 53 49.30 12.61 12.16
C ILE A 53 50.77 12.34 11.78
N GLU A 54 51.68 13.22 12.19
CA GLU A 54 53.10 13.13 11.81
C GLU A 54 53.83 12.03 12.59
N THR A 55 53.69 12.01 13.92
CA THR A 55 54.43 11.08 14.78
C THR A 55 53.75 9.72 14.95
N LYS A 56 52.51 9.57 14.47
CA LYS A 56 51.61 8.41 14.72
C LYS A 56 51.40 8.06 16.20
N LYS A 57 51.74 8.98 17.13
CA LYS A 57 51.56 8.76 18.57
C LYS A 57 50.10 8.86 18.96
N LYS A 58 49.60 7.83 19.65
CA LYS A 58 48.23 7.77 20.19
C LYS A 58 48.19 8.19 21.66
N THR A 59 47.26 9.05 22.02
CA THR A 59 46.93 9.36 23.42
C THR A 59 45.45 9.13 23.65
N VAL A 60 45.08 8.68 24.85
CA VAL A 60 43.71 8.24 25.13
C VAL A 60 43.20 8.95 26.38
N LEU A 61 41.97 9.46 26.32
CA LEU A 61 41.22 10.01 27.43
C LEU A 61 40.05 9.09 27.76
N GLN A 62 39.97 8.59 28.99
CA GLN A 62 38.89 7.70 29.43
C GLN A 62 37.73 8.50 30.05
N CYS A 63 36.50 8.23 29.61
CA CYS A 63 35.28 8.67 30.26
C CYS A 63 34.93 7.72 31.41
N SER A 64 34.86 8.24 32.64
CA SER A 64 34.63 7.44 33.85
C SER A 64 33.18 6.94 33.98
N ASN A 65 32.22 7.68 33.44
CA ASN A 65 30.80 7.52 33.76
C ASN A 65 29.94 6.82 32.70
N GLY A 66 30.51 6.43 31.55
CA GLY A 66 29.74 5.80 30.47
C GLY A 66 30.45 5.83 29.13
N ILE A 67 29.70 5.50 28.07
CA ILE A 67 30.13 5.68 26.68
C ILE A 67 30.19 7.18 26.35
N VAL A 68 31.14 7.56 25.51
CA VAL A 68 31.20 8.90 24.95
C VAL A 68 30.06 9.04 23.94
N GLY A 69 29.17 10.01 24.18
CA GLY A 69 28.09 10.35 23.26
C GLY A 69 28.64 11.11 22.06
N VAL A 70 28.09 12.28 21.78
CA VAL A 70 28.57 13.14 20.71
C VAL A 70 29.80 13.95 21.13
N MET A 71 30.68 14.23 20.17
CA MET A 71 31.89 15.04 20.35
C MET A 71 31.90 16.23 19.38
N ALA A 72 32.51 17.33 19.79
CA ALA A 72 32.83 18.47 18.93
C ALA A 72 34.15 19.11 19.37
N THR A 73 34.87 19.71 18.44
CA THR A 73 36.14 20.40 18.73
C THR A 73 36.03 21.88 18.40
N ASN A 74 36.81 22.69 19.12
CA ASN A 74 36.98 24.11 18.84
C ASN A 74 38.47 24.36 18.64
N ILE A 75 38.85 24.47 17.37
CA ILE A 75 40.24 24.57 16.95
C ILE A 75 40.92 25.84 17.49
N PRO A 76 40.36 27.06 17.33
CA PRO A 76 41.02 28.27 17.84
C PRO A 76 41.38 28.23 19.33
N CYS A 77 40.61 27.49 20.13
CA CYS A 77 40.82 27.35 21.57
C CYS A 77 41.56 26.05 21.96
N GLU A 78 41.85 25.16 21.01
CA GLU A 78 42.37 23.79 21.21
C GLU A 78 41.61 23.01 22.31
N VAL A 79 40.27 23.05 22.26
CA VAL A 79 39.42 22.32 23.21
C VAL A 79 38.55 21.27 22.53
N VAL A 80 38.31 20.17 23.24
CA VAL A 80 37.42 19.08 22.84
C VAL A 80 36.26 19.01 23.83
N ALA A 81 35.04 19.07 23.30
CA ALA A 81 33.82 18.85 24.05
C ALA A 81 33.21 17.50 23.70
N PHE A 82 32.76 16.75 24.71
CA PHE A 82 31.99 15.53 24.49
C PHE A 82 30.93 15.32 25.57
N SER A 83 29.82 14.67 25.23
CA SER A 83 28.80 14.25 26.20
C SER A 83 29.12 12.86 26.78
N ASP A 84 28.72 12.60 28.03
CA ASP A 84 28.58 11.23 28.53
C ASP A 84 27.17 10.70 28.24
N ARG A 85 27.06 9.46 27.75
CA ARG A 85 25.77 8.76 27.69
C ARG A 85 25.46 8.21 29.08
N LYS A 86 24.47 8.77 29.76
CA LYS A 86 23.93 8.29 31.04
C LYS A 86 22.62 9.01 31.35
N LEU A 87 21.92 8.57 32.39
CA LEU A 87 20.81 9.34 32.92
C LEU A 87 21.31 10.72 33.39
N LYS A 88 20.76 11.78 32.81
CA LYS A 88 21.23 13.17 32.92
C LYS A 88 22.64 13.37 32.35
N PRO A 89 22.80 13.33 31.02
CA PRO A 89 24.08 13.46 30.36
C PRO A 89 24.70 14.84 30.61
N LEU A 90 26.03 14.88 30.63
CA LEU A 90 26.83 16.05 30.94
C LEU A 90 27.84 16.27 29.82
N ILE A 91 28.02 17.52 29.41
CA ILE A 91 29.02 17.88 28.40
C ILE A 91 30.30 18.31 29.12
N TYR A 92 31.40 17.63 28.84
CA TYR A 92 32.71 17.95 29.38
C TYR A 92 33.55 18.63 28.31
N VAL A 93 34.23 19.72 28.69
CA VAL A 93 35.16 20.43 27.82
C VAL A 93 36.58 20.25 28.38
N TYR A 94 37.47 19.65 27.59
CA TYR A 94 38.86 19.39 27.92
C TYR A 94 39.79 20.22 27.03
N SER A 95 40.92 20.68 27.58
CA SER A 95 41.97 21.33 26.81
C SER A 95 43.04 20.35 26.36
N PHE A 96 43.45 20.43 25.10
CA PHE A 96 44.57 19.70 24.52
C PHE A 96 45.83 20.59 24.54
N PRO A 97 47.08 20.05 24.56
CA PRO A 97 47.50 18.66 24.72
C PRO A 97 47.48 18.13 26.17
N GLY A 98 47.27 19.01 27.16
CA GLY A 98 47.33 18.65 28.58
C GLY A 98 46.24 17.68 29.08
N LEU A 99 45.16 17.53 28.32
CA LEU A 99 43.96 16.75 28.67
C LEU A 99 43.39 17.12 30.05
N THR A 100 43.43 18.41 30.39
CA THR A 100 42.86 18.97 31.62
C THR A 100 41.43 19.45 31.39
N ARG A 101 40.51 19.06 32.29
CA ARG A 101 39.09 19.47 32.24
C ARG A 101 38.95 20.97 32.52
N ARG A 102 38.40 21.74 31.56
CA ARG A 102 38.12 23.18 31.72
C ARG A 102 36.77 23.43 32.38
N THR A 103 35.69 22.93 31.78
CA THR A 103 34.32 23.18 32.25
C THR A 103 33.44 21.95 32.13
N LYS A 104 32.31 21.98 32.84
CA LYS A 104 31.28 20.94 32.84
C LYS A 104 29.92 21.61 32.68
N LEU A 105 29.29 21.43 31.53
CA LEU A 105 27.99 22.02 31.23
C LEU A 105 26.89 21.06 31.71
N LYS A 106 25.98 21.59 32.53
CA LYS A 106 24.85 20.84 33.10
C LYS A 106 23.55 21.34 32.47
N GLY A 107 23.00 20.58 31.53
CA GLY A 107 21.68 20.82 30.95
C GLY A 107 20.57 20.06 31.69
N ASN A 108 19.32 20.34 31.30
CA ASN A 108 18.12 19.67 31.82
C ASN A 108 17.66 18.54 30.88
N ILE A 109 18.59 17.76 30.36
CA ILE A 109 18.31 16.67 29.42
C ILE A 109 18.34 15.34 30.16
N LEU A 110 17.48 14.41 29.76
CA LEU A 110 17.29 13.13 30.46
C LEU A 110 18.22 12.01 29.95
N LEU A 111 18.36 11.84 28.63
CA LEU A 111 18.96 10.63 28.05
C LEU A 111 20.26 10.88 27.27
N ASP A 112 20.24 11.69 26.20
CA ASP A 112 21.42 11.88 25.35
C ASP A 112 21.41 13.22 24.60
N TYR A 113 22.60 13.65 24.17
CA TYR A 113 22.81 14.69 23.19
C TYR A 113 23.17 14.05 21.84
N THR A 114 22.49 14.43 20.77
CA THR A 114 22.79 13.89 19.43
C THR A 114 23.85 14.72 18.71
N LEU A 115 23.80 16.05 18.84
CA LEU A 115 24.66 16.98 18.11
C LEU A 115 25.29 18.02 19.03
N LEU A 116 26.58 18.30 18.79
CA LEU A 116 27.32 19.42 19.37
C LEU A 116 28.04 20.17 18.25
N SER A 117 27.98 21.49 18.28
CA SER A 117 28.66 22.31 17.27
C SER A 117 29.16 23.61 17.90
N PHE A 118 30.43 23.91 17.72
CA PHE A 118 31.00 25.18 18.16
C PHE A 118 30.78 26.27 17.11
N SER A 119 30.54 27.49 17.58
CA SER A 119 30.60 28.66 16.72
C SER A 119 32.04 28.90 16.24
N TYR A 120 32.21 29.35 15.00
CA TYR A 120 33.52 29.65 14.41
C TYR A 120 34.30 30.74 15.16
N CYS A 121 33.60 31.64 15.87
CA CYS A 121 34.24 32.64 16.73
C CYS A 121 34.81 32.08 18.05
N GLY A 122 34.55 30.80 18.34
CA GLY A 122 35.09 30.06 19.49
C GLY A 122 34.38 30.29 20.83
N THR A 123 33.43 31.21 20.93
CA THR A 123 32.82 31.62 22.22
C THR A 123 31.52 30.90 22.56
N TYR A 124 30.72 30.51 21.56
CA TYR A 124 29.44 29.84 21.74
C TYR A 124 29.49 28.37 21.33
N LEU A 125 28.68 27.55 21.99
CA LEU A 125 28.48 26.12 21.71
C LEU A 125 26.98 25.87 21.58
N ALA A 126 26.53 25.25 20.49
CA ALA A 126 25.17 24.74 20.35
C ALA A 126 25.12 23.25 20.69
N SER A 127 24.04 22.85 21.37
CA SER A 127 23.75 21.45 21.68
C SER A 127 22.34 21.10 21.27
N TYR A 128 22.13 19.93 20.66
CA TYR A 128 20.82 19.36 20.38
C TYR A 128 20.63 18.07 21.16
N SER A 129 19.49 17.93 21.84
CA SER A 129 19.17 16.73 22.62
C SER A 129 18.42 15.69 21.80
N SER A 130 18.51 14.43 22.23
CA SER A 130 17.66 13.36 21.72
C SER A 130 16.29 13.35 22.43
N LEU A 131 15.57 12.24 22.28
CA LEU A 131 14.37 11.90 23.04
C LEU A 131 14.60 12.04 24.56
N PRO A 132 13.63 12.53 25.33
CA PRO A 132 12.31 13.01 24.90
C PRO A 132 12.24 14.51 24.55
N GLU A 133 13.25 15.32 24.89
CA GLU A 133 13.10 16.79 24.86
C GLU A 133 13.29 17.44 23.48
N PHE A 134 14.12 16.86 22.60
CA PHE A 134 14.50 17.46 21.31
C PHE A 134 14.81 18.97 21.42
N GLU A 135 15.67 19.32 22.39
CA GLU A 135 15.96 20.69 22.78
C GLU A 135 17.23 21.20 22.09
N LEU A 136 17.09 22.27 21.32
CA LEU A 136 18.20 23.10 20.86
C LEU A 136 18.55 24.11 21.96
N ALA A 137 19.79 24.10 22.45
CA ALA A 137 20.30 25.05 23.43
C ALA A 137 21.60 25.72 22.97
N LEU A 138 21.68 27.03 23.17
CA LEU A 138 22.88 27.84 22.94
C LEU A 138 23.59 28.12 24.26
N TRP A 139 24.87 27.80 24.32
CA TRP A 139 25.71 27.94 25.50
C TRP A 139 26.80 28.98 25.28
N ASN A 140 27.06 29.79 26.30
CA ASN A 140 28.37 30.40 26.49
C ASN A 140 29.19 29.47 27.37
N TRP A 141 29.99 28.61 26.73
CA TRP A 141 30.67 27.48 27.38
C TRP A 141 31.80 27.93 28.34
N GLU A 142 32.37 29.13 28.15
CA GLU A 142 33.35 29.70 29.07
C GLU A 142 32.69 30.10 30.40
N SER A 143 31.54 30.77 30.33
CA SER A 143 30.75 31.17 31.51
C SER A 143 29.91 30.03 32.10
N SER A 144 29.75 28.93 31.37
CA SER A 144 28.86 27.80 31.71
C SER A 144 27.37 28.18 31.85
N ILE A 145 26.90 29.15 31.06
CA ILE A 145 25.51 29.66 31.08
C ILE A 145 24.78 29.32 29.76
N ILE A 146 23.52 28.89 29.86
CA ILE A 146 22.61 28.74 28.72
C ILE A 146 22.05 30.12 28.36
N LEU A 147 22.22 30.55 27.11
CA LEU A 147 21.71 31.82 26.61
C LEU A 147 20.25 31.72 26.17
N CYS A 148 19.91 30.67 25.43
CA CYS A 148 18.54 30.39 24.99
C CYS A 148 18.34 28.91 24.71
N LYS A 149 17.09 28.46 24.80
CA LYS A 149 16.69 27.08 24.51
C LYS A 149 15.32 27.01 23.83
N LYS A 150 15.12 26.02 22.97
CA LYS A 150 13.84 25.74 22.31
C LYS A 150 13.69 24.23 22.10
N SER A 151 12.55 23.68 22.52
CA SER A 151 12.19 22.27 22.29
C SER A 151 11.38 22.11 21.01
N GLN A 152 11.68 21.05 20.25
CA GLN A 152 10.98 20.64 19.03
C GLN A 152 10.64 19.15 19.06
N PRO A 153 9.56 18.75 19.77
CA PRO A 153 9.20 17.36 19.89
C PRO A 153 8.99 16.69 18.52
N GLY A 154 9.67 15.56 18.29
CA GLY A 154 9.49 14.71 17.11
C GLY A 154 10.38 15.03 15.90
N MET A 155 11.30 16.00 16.01
CA MET A 155 12.26 16.30 14.94
C MET A 155 13.62 15.64 15.24
N ASP A 156 13.98 14.62 14.46
CA ASP A 156 15.32 14.04 14.49
C ASP A 156 16.24 14.82 13.53
N VAL A 157 17.30 15.40 14.08
CA VAL A 157 18.19 16.30 13.33
C VAL A 157 19.50 15.57 13.10
N ASN A 158 19.89 15.44 11.83
CA ASN A 158 21.10 14.74 11.43
C ASN A 158 22.32 15.65 11.47
N GLN A 159 22.15 16.93 11.15
CA GLN A 159 23.26 17.88 11.06
C GLN A 159 22.92 19.26 11.64
N MET A 160 23.89 19.85 12.33
CA MET A 160 23.81 21.20 12.91
C MET A 160 25.10 21.97 12.63
N SER A 161 25.00 23.12 11.96
CA SER A 161 26.16 23.98 11.70
C SER A 161 25.84 25.46 11.80
N PHE A 162 26.75 26.21 12.43
CA PHE A 162 26.70 27.68 12.44
C PHE A 162 27.11 28.22 11.09
N ASN A 163 26.49 29.33 10.66
CA ASN A 163 27.00 30.10 9.53
C ASN A 163 28.38 30.68 9.92
N PRO A 164 29.47 30.34 9.19
CA PRO A 164 30.81 30.86 9.45
C PRO A 164 30.90 32.38 9.41
N MET A 165 30.12 33.01 8.52
CA MET A 165 30.10 34.46 8.30
C MET A 165 29.19 35.20 9.29
N ASN A 166 28.25 34.49 9.92
CA ASN A 166 27.30 35.06 10.86
C ASN A 166 26.91 34.05 11.96
N TRP A 167 27.57 34.12 13.12
CA TRP A 167 27.30 33.22 14.25
C TRP A 167 25.83 33.26 14.75
N ARG A 168 25.06 34.30 14.40
CA ARG A 168 23.64 34.39 14.76
C ARG A 168 22.74 33.48 13.91
N GLN A 169 23.26 32.90 12.84
CA GLN A 169 22.54 31.94 12.00
C GLN A 169 23.05 30.52 12.26
N LEU A 170 22.11 29.59 12.44
CA LEU A 170 22.36 28.18 12.67
C LEU A 170 21.43 27.37 11.76
N CYS A 171 21.96 26.42 10.99
CA CYS A 171 21.16 25.52 10.17
C CYS A 171 20.99 24.17 10.89
N LEU A 172 19.75 23.69 10.97
CA LEU A 172 19.40 22.33 11.37
C LEU A 172 18.77 21.61 10.18
N SER A 173 19.32 20.44 9.84
CA SER A 173 18.85 19.62 8.73
C SER A 173 18.43 18.25 9.23
N SER A 174 17.22 17.86 8.86
CA SER A 174 16.68 16.51 8.98
C SER A 174 16.43 15.95 7.57
N PRO A 175 16.26 14.62 7.42
CA PRO A 175 15.91 14.00 6.14
C PRO A 175 14.59 14.52 5.54
N SER A 176 13.74 15.15 6.34
CA SER A 176 12.43 15.64 5.91
C SER A 176 12.32 17.17 5.86
N THR A 177 13.19 17.90 6.58
CA THR A 177 13.06 19.35 6.74
C THR A 177 14.40 20.03 6.93
N VAL A 178 14.55 21.21 6.33
CA VAL A 178 15.68 22.11 6.59
C VAL A 178 15.14 23.36 7.28
N SER A 179 15.79 23.76 8.37
CA SER A 179 15.41 24.96 9.11
C SER A 179 16.62 25.83 9.41
N VAL A 180 16.49 27.12 9.08
CA VAL A 180 17.48 28.14 9.44
C VAL A 180 16.98 28.88 10.66
N TRP A 181 17.79 28.83 11.71
CA TRP A 181 17.55 29.44 12.99
C TRP A 181 18.32 30.74 13.10
N THR A 182 17.58 31.79 13.43
CA THR A 182 18.15 33.10 13.70
C THR A 182 18.12 33.37 15.21
N ILE A 183 19.27 33.76 15.74
CA ILE A 183 19.46 34.11 17.15
C ILE A 183 19.25 35.62 17.27
N GLU A 184 18.03 36.00 17.63
CA GLU A 184 17.67 37.39 17.90
C GLU A 184 18.04 37.75 19.35
N ARG A 185 18.47 39.00 19.57
CA ARG A 185 18.92 39.50 20.87
C ARG A 185 18.14 40.76 21.24
N SER A 186 17.56 40.78 22.44
CA SER A 186 17.02 41.98 23.09
C SER A 186 17.80 42.21 24.37
N ASN A 187 18.73 43.17 24.35
CA ASN A 187 19.62 43.48 25.47
C ASN A 187 20.43 42.23 25.93
N GLN A 188 20.03 41.56 27.02
CA GLN A 188 20.64 40.33 27.54
C GLN A 188 19.86 39.06 27.17
N GLU A 189 18.57 39.16 26.80
CA GLU A 189 17.74 38.04 26.41
C GLU A 189 18.07 37.61 24.96
N HIS A 190 18.28 36.31 24.76
CA HIS A 190 18.47 35.71 23.44
C HIS A 190 17.25 34.84 23.14
N CYS A 191 16.75 34.88 21.91
CA CYS A 191 15.67 34.01 21.48
C CYS A 191 15.97 33.35 20.14
N PHE A 192 15.62 32.07 20.06
CA PHE A 192 15.69 31.30 18.85
C PHE A 192 14.46 31.52 17.99
N ARG A 193 14.67 31.81 16.70
CA ARG A 193 13.61 31.89 15.70
C ARG A 193 13.89 30.96 14.54
N ALA A 194 13.08 29.91 14.42
CA ALA A 194 13.13 28.98 13.32
C ALA A 194 12.40 29.55 12.10
N ARG A 195 12.96 29.33 10.91
CA ARG A 195 12.26 29.45 9.65
C ARG A 195 12.52 28.16 8.86
N SER A 196 11.46 27.44 8.54
CA SER A 196 11.54 26.22 7.73
C SER A 196 11.64 26.59 6.25
N VAL A 197 12.49 25.86 5.53
CA VAL A 197 12.70 26.02 4.09
C VAL A 197 11.69 25.15 3.34
N LYS A 198 11.08 25.69 2.28
CA LYS A 198 10.19 24.93 1.39
C LYS A 198 11.02 24.09 0.42
N LEU A 199 11.08 22.77 0.66
CA LEU A 199 11.81 21.84 -0.19
C LEU A 199 11.05 21.53 -1.49
N PRO A 200 11.75 21.32 -2.62
CA PRO A 200 11.15 20.81 -3.87
C PRO A 200 10.68 19.35 -3.78
N LEU A 201 9.92 18.92 -4.78
CA LEU A 201 9.57 17.51 -5.01
C LEU A 201 10.81 16.69 -5.41
N GLU A 202 10.75 15.36 -5.29
CA GLU A 202 11.84 14.44 -5.67
C GLU A 202 12.38 14.68 -7.10
N ASP A 203 11.54 15.12 -8.04
CA ASP A 203 11.93 15.47 -9.42
C ASP A 203 12.62 16.85 -9.56
N GLY A 204 12.84 17.57 -8.45
CA GLY A 204 13.40 18.94 -8.43
C GLY A 204 12.40 20.05 -8.79
N SER A 205 11.14 19.72 -9.05
CA SER A 205 10.10 20.71 -9.36
C SER A 205 9.49 21.35 -8.10
N PHE A 206 9.05 22.60 -8.21
CA PHE A 206 8.41 23.32 -7.11
C PHE A 206 6.90 23.11 -7.14
N PHE A 207 6.36 22.49 -6.09
CA PHE A 207 4.92 22.36 -5.91
C PHE A 207 4.34 23.68 -5.37
N ASN A 208 3.39 24.26 -6.12
CA ASN A 208 2.56 25.34 -5.58
C ASN A 208 1.52 24.71 -4.66
N GLU A 209 1.76 24.77 -3.35
CA GLU A 209 0.74 24.37 -2.37
C GLU A 209 -0.53 25.18 -2.58
N THR A 210 -1.59 24.50 -3.01
CA THR A 210 -2.94 25.04 -2.92
C THR A 210 -3.27 25.26 -1.46
N ASP A 211 -3.75 26.45 -1.13
CA ASP A 211 -4.05 26.81 0.24
C ASP A 211 -5.22 25.95 0.75
N VAL A 212 -4.93 24.99 1.64
CA VAL A 212 -5.90 24.04 2.20
C VAL A 212 -7.02 24.78 2.96
N VAL A 213 -6.69 25.95 3.51
CA VAL A 213 -7.62 26.76 4.30
C VAL A 213 -8.48 27.65 3.38
N PHE A 214 -7.88 28.19 2.31
CA PHE A 214 -8.51 29.10 1.34
C PHE A 214 -8.34 28.59 -0.10
N PRO A 215 -9.07 27.53 -0.50
CA PRO A 215 -8.98 27.02 -1.87
C PRO A 215 -9.30 28.13 -2.88
N GLN A 216 -8.48 28.24 -3.92
CA GLN A 216 -8.80 29.14 -5.04
C GLN A 216 -10.08 28.64 -5.70
N SER A 217 -11.04 29.55 -5.90
CA SER A 217 -12.39 29.26 -6.40
C SER A 217 -12.33 28.51 -7.74
N LEU A 218 -12.53 27.19 -7.70
CA LEU A 218 -12.81 26.36 -8.87
C LEU A 218 -14.24 26.65 -9.38
N PRO A 219 -14.57 26.29 -10.64
CA PRO A 219 -15.90 26.52 -11.20
C PRO A 219 -16.98 25.87 -10.32
N LYS A 220 -17.99 26.65 -9.93
CA LYS A 220 -19.13 26.16 -9.15
C LYS A 220 -19.95 25.21 -10.01
N ASP A 221 -20.13 23.97 -9.57
CA ASP A 221 -21.16 23.11 -10.13
C ASP A 221 -22.47 23.40 -9.39
N LEU A 222 -23.39 24.11 -10.04
CA LEU A 222 -24.62 24.61 -9.42
C LEU A 222 -25.53 23.49 -8.90
N ILE A 223 -25.38 22.26 -9.41
CA ILE A 223 -26.25 21.12 -9.11
C ILE A 223 -25.81 20.41 -7.83
N TYR A 224 -24.50 20.15 -7.67
CA TYR A 224 -23.97 19.33 -6.59
C TYR A 224 -23.45 20.13 -5.38
N GLY A 225 -23.53 21.46 -5.42
CA GLY A 225 -23.09 22.30 -4.30
C GLY A 225 -21.81 23.08 -4.58
N PRO A 226 -21.34 23.88 -3.61
CA PRO A 226 -20.08 24.59 -3.77
C PRO A 226 -18.90 23.60 -3.68
N VAL A 227 -17.78 23.92 -4.33
CA VAL A 227 -16.55 23.13 -4.21
C VAL A 227 -16.01 23.31 -2.80
N LEU A 228 -16.22 22.33 -1.95
CA LEU A 228 -15.75 22.32 -0.56
C LEU A 228 -14.36 21.71 -0.45
N PRO A 229 -13.51 22.18 0.50
CA PRO A 229 -12.22 21.56 0.75
C PRO A 229 -12.40 20.12 1.24
N LEU A 230 -11.47 19.24 0.88
CA LEU A 230 -11.55 17.80 1.17
C LEU A 230 -11.70 17.50 2.67
N SER A 231 -11.13 18.36 3.54
CA SER A 231 -11.32 18.28 4.99
C SER A 231 -12.79 18.40 5.41
N ALA A 232 -13.56 19.25 4.73
CA ALA A 232 -14.98 19.44 5.03
C ALA A 232 -15.84 18.27 4.52
N ILE A 233 -15.51 17.73 3.35
CA ILE A 233 -16.15 16.52 2.79
C ILE A 233 -15.90 15.30 3.70
N ALA A 234 -14.69 15.20 4.28
CA ALA A 234 -14.35 14.18 5.27
C ALA A 234 -14.98 14.43 6.67
N GLY A 235 -15.66 15.56 6.87
CA GLY A 235 -16.27 15.92 8.16
C GLY A 235 -15.26 16.29 9.26
N LEU A 236 -14.02 16.66 8.90
CA LEU A 236 -12.94 16.96 9.84
C LEU A 236 -13.06 18.39 10.38
N VAL A 237 -12.77 18.53 11.68
CA VAL A 237 -12.87 19.80 12.41
C VAL A 237 -11.67 19.97 13.35
N GLY A 238 -11.20 21.20 13.52
CA GLY A 238 -10.07 21.51 14.41
C GLY A 238 -8.72 21.38 13.72
N LYS A 239 -7.68 20.99 14.48
CA LYS A 239 -6.28 20.96 13.97
C LYS A 239 -6.08 19.96 12.84
N GLU A 240 -6.75 18.81 12.91
CA GLU A 240 -6.62 17.76 11.89
C GLU A 240 -7.01 18.28 10.51
N ALA A 241 -8.06 19.09 10.42
CA ALA A 241 -8.55 19.64 9.15
C ALA A 241 -7.60 20.64 8.48
N GLU A 242 -6.70 21.29 9.23
CA GLU A 242 -5.70 22.22 8.69
C GLU A 242 -4.53 21.49 8.05
N THR A 243 -4.13 20.38 8.66
CA THR A 243 -3.02 19.53 8.21
C THR A 243 -3.46 18.37 7.34
N PHE A 244 -4.77 18.16 7.21
CA PHE A 244 -5.32 17.03 6.47
C PHE A 244 -4.94 17.15 5.00
N ARG A 245 -4.19 16.15 4.57
CA ARG A 245 -3.86 15.89 3.17
C ARG A 245 -4.41 14.50 2.86
N PRO A 246 -5.21 14.34 1.79
CA PRO A 246 -5.53 13.01 1.27
C PRO A 246 -4.25 12.23 1.03
N LYS A 247 -4.29 10.91 1.23
CA LYS A 247 -3.12 10.06 0.97
C LYS A 247 -2.62 10.19 -0.49
N ASP A 248 -3.53 10.52 -1.40
CA ASP A 248 -3.24 10.67 -2.82
C ASP A 248 -2.52 12.00 -3.17
N ASP A 249 -2.55 13.00 -2.27
CA ASP A 249 -1.90 14.32 -2.45
C ASP A 249 -0.56 14.46 -1.69
N LEU A 250 -0.10 13.40 -1.02
CA LEU A 250 1.19 13.37 -0.34
C LEU A 250 2.30 13.07 -1.36
N TYR A 251 2.87 14.13 -1.91
CA TYR A 251 4.04 14.01 -2.77
C TYR A 251 5.33 13.97 -1.93
N PRO A 252 6.24 13.02 -2.19
CA PRO A 252 7.52 12.99 -1.50
C PRO A 252 8.36 14.21 -1.89
N LEU A 253 8.97 14.82 -0.86
CA LEU A 253 9.90 15.95 -1.01
C LEU A 253 11.33 15.42 -1.08
N LEU A 254 12.25 16.19 -1.65
CA LEU A 254 13.68 15.86 -1.63
C LEU A 254 14.17 15.63 -0.21
N HIS A 255 14.96 14.57 0.00
CA HIS A 255 15.51 14.19 1.29
C HIS A 255 16.91 14.76 1.48
N PRO A 256 17.09 15.82 2.30
CA PRO A 256 18.39 16.44 2.54
C PRO A 256 19.32 15.50 3.31
N THR A 257 20.48 15.18 2.73
CA THR A 257 21.49 14.32 3.38
C THR A 257 22.47 15.15 4.19
N MET A 258 23.05 16.18 3.59
CA MET A 258 24.11 16.99 4.19
C MET A 258 24.12 18.42 3.63
N HIS A 259 24.56 19.38 4.42
CA HIS A 259 24.70 20.78 4.03
C HIS A 259 26.08 21.38 4.37
N CYS A 260 26.50 22.37 3.59
CA CYS A 260 27.68 23.18 3.87
C CYS A 260 27.41 24.67 3.58
N TRP A 261 28.07 25.55 4.33
CA TRP A 261 27.94 27.01 4.19
C TRP A 261 28.99 27.57 3.23
N THR A 262 28.61 28.62 2.51
CA THR A 262 29.51 29.39 1.63
C THR A 262 29.96 30.71 2.29
N PRO A 263 31.03 31.36 1.78
CA PRO A 263 31.44 32.69 2.22
C PRO A 263 30.40 33.80 1.95
N THR A 264 29.42 33.55 1.08
CA THR A 264 28.31 34.48 0.81
C THR A 264 27.12 34.31 1.75
N SER A 265 27.21 33.41 2.75
CA SER A 265 26.09 33.02 3.64
C SER A 265 24.96 32.27 2.92
N ASP A 266 25.28 31.57 1.82
CA ASP A 266 24.38 30.62 1.20
C ASP A 266 24.67 29.20 1.73
N LEU A 267 23.68 28.32 1.63
CA LEU A 267 23.72 26.92 2.03
C LEU A 267 23.63 26.05 0.79
N TYR A 268 24.64 25.20 0.57
CA TYR A 268 24.53 24.11 -0.39
C TYR A 268 24.07 22.84 0.33
N ILE A 269 23.08 22.16 -0.24
CA ILE A 269 22.47 20.95 0.33
C ILE A 269 22.43 19.86 -0.72
N GLY A 270 23.01 18.70 -0.40
CA GLY A 270 22.86 17.48 -1.18
C GLY A 270 21.61 16.73 -0.76
N CYS A 271 20.90 16.15 -1.72
CA CYS A 271 19.71 15.34 -1.48
C CYS A 271 19.96 13.88 -1.88
N GLU A 272 19.23 12.95 -1.23
CA GLU A 272 19.37 11.51 -1.44
C GLU A 272 19.13 11.11 -2.91
N GLU A 273 18.23 11.83 -3.58
CA GLU A 273 17.83 11.66 -4.98
C GLU A 273 18.88 12.16 -5.99
N GLY A 274 19.98 12.75 -5.50
CA GLY A 274 21.09 13.23 -6.33
C GLY A 274 21.00 14.70 -6.77
N HIS A 275 20.03 15.46 -6.27
CA HIS A 275 19.90 16.89 -6.51
C HIS A 275 20.78 17.74 -5.57
N LEU A 276 21.32 18.85 -6.09
CA LEU A 276 22.05 19.85 -5.31
C LEU A 276 21.25 21.15 -5.21
N LEU A 277 20.89 21.55 -3.99
CA LEU A 277 20.14 22.76 -3.70
C LEU A 277 21.08 23.87 -3.23
N MET A 278 20.81 25.10 -3.65
CA MET A 278 21.39 26.32 -3.09
C MET A 278 20.28 27.11 -2.40
N ILE A 279 20.49 27.46 -1.13
CA ILE A 279 19.52 28.18 -0.31
C ILE A 279 20.19 29.45 0.21
N ASN A 280 19.58 30.60 -0.04
CA ASN A 280 20.09 31.84 0.52
C ASN A 280 19.76 31.94 2.03
N GLY A 281 20.76 32.16 2.87
CA GLY A 281 20.60 32.16 4.33
C GLY A 281 19.68 33.25 4.88
N ASP A 282 19.47 34.34 4.15
CA ASP A 282 18.65 35.48 4.59
C ASP A 282 17.22 35.43 4.02
N THR A 283 17.08 35.16 2.71
CA THR A 283 15.77 35.12 2.04
C THR A 283 15.10 33.75 2.09
N LEU A 284 15.87 32.68 2.35
CA LEU A 284 15.44 31.28 2.30
C LEU A 284 14.90 30.85 0.93
N GLN A 285 15.28 31.57 -0.11
CA GLN A 285 14.96 31.19 -1.48
C GLN A 285 15.79 29.96 -1.87
N VAL A 286 15.10 28.91 -2.31
CA VAL A 286 15.70 27.66 -2.79
C VAL A 286 15.86 27.73 -4.29
N THR A 287 17.05 27.38 -4.78
CA THR A 287 17.32 27.17 -6.21
C THR A 287 17.94 25.80 -6.40
N VAL A 288 17.30 24.96 -7.23
CA VAL A 288 17.88 23.69 -7.67
C VAL A 288 18.98 24.00 -8.70
N LEU A 289 20.19 23.50 -8.46
CA LEU A 289 21.31 23.67 -9.39
C LEU A 289 21.25 22.57 -10.45
N ASN A 290 21.47 22.95 -11.71
CA ASN A 290 21.42 22.01 -12.83
C ASN A 290 22.82 21.46 -13.15
N LYS A 291 22.94 20.13 -13.26
CA LYS A 291 24.15 19.49 -13.74
C LYS A 291 24.35 19.84 -15.22
N ILE A 292 25.56 20.27 -15.58
CA ILE A 292 25.95 20.41 -16.98
C ILE A 292 26.39 19.02 -17.46
N GLU A 293 25.60 18.41 -18.35
CA GLU A 293 25.96 17.13 -18.95
C GLU A 293 27.01 17.34 -20.04
N GLU A 294 28.22 16.81 -19.83
CA GLU A 294 29.11 16.49 -20.94
C GLU A 294 28.72 15.14 -21.52
N GLU A 295 28.48 15.10 -22.83
CA GLU A 295 28.29 13.86 -23.60
C GLU A 295 29.59 13.04 -23.56
N SER A 296 29.79 12.27 -22.50
CA SER A 296 30.79 11.21 -22.47
C SER A 296 30.10 9.83 -22.43
N PRO A 297 30.65 8.82 -23.13
CA PRO A 297 29.89 7.66 -23.55
C PRO A 297 30.04 6.48 -22.57
N LEU A 298 28.91 5.83 -22.30
CA LEU A 298 28.77 4.51 -21.66
C LEU A 298 29.08 4.42 -20.15
N ASP A 299 28.17 3.69 -19.49
CA ASP A 299 28.31 3.04 -18.19
C ASP A 299 28.05 3.82 -16.89
N ARG A 300 26.75 3.82 -16.55
CA ARG A 300 26.16 3.58 -15.21
C ARG A 300 26.34 4.57 -14.05
N ARG A 301 27.19 5.59 -14.08
CA ARG A 301 27.44 6.41 -12.87
C ARG A 301 26.58 7.68 -12.72
N ASN A 302 25.30 7.63 -13.14
CA ASN A 302 24.44 8.81 -13.22
C ASN A 302 23.84 9.28 -11.87
N PHE A 303 23.75 8.42 -10.86
CA PHE A 303 23.19 8.79 -9.55
C PHE A 303 24.30 8.91 -8.51
N ILE A 304 24.76 10.14 -8.28
CA ILE A 304 25.62 10.47 -7.15
C ILE A 304 24.68 10.92 -6.03
N SER A 305 24.49 10.07 -5.02
CA SER A 305 23.87 10.48 -3.76
C SER A 305 24.98 10.98 -2.84
N PRO A 306 25.19 12.30 -2.71
CA PRO A 306 26.29 12.84 -1.92
C PRO A 306 26.06 12.54 -0.43
N VAL A 307 26.94 11.72 0.14
CA VAL A 307 26.90 11.33 1.56
C VAL A 307 27.44 12.48 2.41
N THR A 308 28.52 13.14 1.96
CA THR A 308 29.12 14.28 2.66
C THR A 308 29.47 15.40 1.69
N LEU A 309 29.44 16.65 2.19
CA LEU A 309 29.71 17.86 1.42
C LEU A 309 30.63 18.80 2.19
N VAL A 310 31.70 19.27 1.54
CA VAL A 310 32.63 20.24 2.14
C VAL A 310 33.00 21.33 1.14
N TYR A 311 32.92 22.59 1.56
CA TYR A 311 33.20 23.73 0.70
C TYR A 311 34.72 24.01 0.57
N GLN A 312 35.16 24.28 -0.65
CA GLN A 312 36.52 24.70 -1.04
C GLN A 312 36.44 25.96 -1.92
N LYS A 313 37.57 26.68 -2.08
CA LYS A 313 37.63 27.93 -2.84
C LYS A 313 37.11 27.85 -4.30
N GLU A 314 37.22 26.69 -4.94
CA GLU A 314 36.80 26.48 -6.35
C GLU A 314 35.44 25.79 -6.50
N GLY A 315 34.82 25.33 -5.40
CA GLY A 315 33.59 24.53 -5.46
C GLY A 315 33.32 23.71 -4.20
N VAL A 316 32.54 22.64 -4.32
CA VAL A 316 32.19 21.74 -3.22
C VAL A 316 32.75 20.35 -3.49
N LEU A 317 33.43 19.74 -2.52
CA LEU A 317 33.81 18.34 -2.57
C LEU A 317 32.68 17.49 -2.00
N ALA A 318 32.25 16.47 -2.74
CA ALA A 318 31.17 15.56 -2.36
C ALA A 318 31.61 14.10 -2.40
N SER A 319 31.22 13.28 -1.42
CA SER A 319 31.49 11.83 -1.47
C SER A 319 30.30 11.02 -1.96
N GLY A 320 30.57 9.99 -2.78
CA GLY A 320 29.58 8.99 -3.18
C GLY A 320 29.63 7.70 -2.35
N ILE A 321 28.56 6.91 -2.46
CA ILE A 321 28.47 5.55 -1.89
C ILE A 321 29.35 4.51 -2.59
N ASP A 322 29.94 4.88 -3.73
CA ASP A 322 30.81 4.06 -4.57
C ASP A 322 32.29 4.15 -4.18
N GLY A 323 32.62 4.96 -3.17
CA GLY A 323 34.00 5.16 -2.70
C GLY A 323 34.75 6.28 -3.45
N PHE A 324 34.10 6.99 -4.37
CA PHE A 324 34.70 8.15 -5.03
C PHE A 324 34.38 9.46 -4.27
N VAL A 325 35.36 10.36 -4.28
CA VAL A 325 35.18 11.76 -3.91
C VAL A 325 35.18 12.58 -5.20
N TYR A 326 34.14 13.38 -5.38
CA TYR A 326 33.88 14.21 -6.55
C TYR A 326 34.09 15.69 -6.23
N SER A 327 34.55 16.46 -7.21
CA SER A 327 34.64 17.92 -7.16
C SER A 327 33.50 18.55 -7.96
N PHE A 328 32.66 19.33 -7.28
CA PHE A 328 31.53 20.05 -7.86
C PHE A 328 31.93 21.50 -8.10
N ILE A 329 32.20 21.86 -9.36
CA ILE A 329 32.56 23.23 -9.75
C ILE A 329 31.28 23.99 -10.09
N ILE A 330 30.88 24.92 -9.22
CA ILE A 330 29.60 25.64 -9.31
C ILE A 330 29.79 26.96 -10.06
N LYS A 331 28.98 27.20 -11.10
CA LYS A 331 28.88 28.46 -11.86
C LYS A 331 27.43 28.92 -11.89
N ASP A 332 27.13 29.96 -11.11
CA ASP A 332 25.78 30.52 -10.92
C ASP A 332 24.71 29.47 -10.59
N ARG A 333 23.92 29.04 -11.58
CA ARG A 333 22.81 28.09 -11.43
C ARG A 333 23.13 26.67 -11.93
N SER A 334 24.39 26.42 -12.29
CA SER A 334 24.82 25.19 -12.91
C SER A 334 26.12 24.67 -12.30
N TYR A 335 26.36 23.36 -12.35
CA TYR A 335 27.58 22.77 -11.83
C TYR A 335 28.16 21.67 -12.73
N MET A 336 29.48 21.53 -12.71
CA MET A 336 30.24 20.44 -13.33
C MET A 336 30.72 19.46 -12.26
N ILE A 337 30.86 18.18 -12.60
CA ILE A 337 31.37 17.13 -11.72
C ILE A 337 32.66 16.58 -12.30
N GLU A 338 33.72 16.55 -11.49
CA GLU A 338 35.00 15.91 -11.82
C GLU A 338 35.37 14.87 -10.77
N ASP A 339 35.98 13.75 -11.18
CA ASP A 339 36.50 12.74 -10.27
C ASP A 339 37.75 13.29 -9.56
N PHE A 340 37.71 13.38 -8.23
CA PHE A 340 38.79 13.97 -7.44
C PHE A 340 39.70 12.90 -6.81
N LEU A 341 39.12 11.89 -6.15
CA LEU A 341 39.85 10.81 -5.47
C LEU A 341 39.04 9.51 -5.49
N GLU A 342 39.72 8.38 -5.68
CA GLU A 342 39.16 7.03 -5.52
C GLU A 342 39.62 6.42 -4.20
N ILE A 343 38.69 5.90 -3.41
CA ILE A 343 38.95 5.24 -2.13
C ILE A 343 38.32 3.85 -2.18
N GLU A 344 38.98 2.87 -1.57
CA GLU A 344 38.59 1.44 -1.58
C GLU A 344 37.14 1.18 -1.10
N ARG A 345 36.55 2.10 -0.33
CA ARG A 345 35.27 1.94 0.38
C ARG A 345 34.49 3.26 0.48
N PRO A 346 33.18 3.22 0.73
CA PRO A 346 32.32 4.41 0.82
C PRO A 346 32.80 5.39 1.90
N VAL A 347 32.79 6.68 1.55
CA VAL A 347 33.23 7.77 2.43
C VAL A 347 32.05 8.33 3.23
N GLU A 348 32.11 8.17 4.55
CA GLU A 348 31.07 8.56 5.52
C GLU A 348 31.26 9.98 6.05
N HIS A 349 32.51 10.47 6.16
CA HIS A 349 32.77 11.83 6.66
C HIS A 349 34.02 12.46 6.04
N MET A 350 33.92 13.75 5.71
CA MET A 350 35.02 14.57 5.21
C MET A 350 35.15 15.87 6.00
N THR A 351 36.38 16.31 6.28
CA THR A 351 36.63 17.58 6.98
C THR A 351 38.02 18.12 6.66
N PHE A 352 38.11 19.44 6.41
CA PHE A 352 39.40 20.11 6.22
C PHE A 352 40.09 20.38 7.55
N SER A 353 41.42 20.40 7.50
CA SER A 353 42.25 21.00 8.55
C SER A 353 41.96 22.50 8.67
N PRO A 354 42.21 23.11 9.84
CA PRO A 354 41.95 24.53 10.08
C PRO A 354 42.58 25.49 9.06
N ASN A 355 43.79 25.18 8.61
CA ASN A 355 44.54 25.93 7.61
C ASN A 355 44.18 25.55 6.15
N TYR A 356 43.24 24.63 5.94
CA TYR A 356 42.81 24.10 4.64
C TYR A 356 43.94 23.44 3.82
N THR A 357 45.04 23.00 4.44
CA THR A 357 46.14 22.29 3.75
C THR A 357 45.95 20.78 3.69
N VAL A 358 45.04 20.22 4.49
CA VAL A 358 44.80 18.78 4.60
C VAL A 358 43.30 18.49 4.58
N LEU A 359 42.87 17.48 3.83
CA LEU A 359 41.51 16.91 3.88
C LEU A 359 41.58 15.55 4.57
N LEU A 360 40.80 15.40 5.64
CA LEU A 360 40.59 14.13 6.32
C LEU A 360 39.36 13.43 5.73
N ILE A 361 39.52 12.16 5.37
CA ILE A 361 38.48 11.35 4.75
C ILE A 361 38.30 10.08 5.58
N GLN A 362 37.09 9.87 6.09
CA GLN A 362 36.69 8.71 6.88
C GLN A 362 35.77 7.82 6.07
N THR A 363 36.03 6.52 6.07
CA THR A 363 35.14 5.52 5.45
C THR A 363 34.14 4.95 6.44
N ASP A 364 33.11 4.28 5.92
CA ASP A 364 32.07 3.57 6.67
C ASP A 364 32.57 2.54 7.71
N LYS A 365 33.69 1.86 7.42
CA LYS A 365 34.35 0.93 8.35
C LYS A 365 35.20 1.63 9.43
N GLY A 366 35.37 2.94 9.33
CA GLY A 366 36.21 3.74 10.21
C GLY A 366 37.68 3.82 9.77
N SER A 367 38.03 3.47 8.53
CA SER A 367 39.36 3.76 7.99
C SER A 367 39.49 5.27 7.79
N VAL A 368 40.67 5.82 8.08
CA VAL A 368 40.92 7.27 7.99
C VAL A 368 42.09 7.51 7.06
N TYR A 369 41.80 8.26 6.00
CA TYR A 369 42.74 8.73 5.00
C TYR A 369 42.99 10.22 5.17
N ILE A 370 44.18 10.63 4.80
CA ILE A 370 44.60 12.02 4.81
C ILE A 370 45.12 12.38 3.43
N TYR A 371 44.49 13.38 2.82
CA TYR A 371 44.91 13.97 1.57
C TYR A 371 45.56 15.33 1.83
N THR A 372 46.84 15.48 1.49
CA THR A 372 47.57 16.73 1.69
C THR A 372 47.58 17.56 0.40
N PHE A 373 47.06 18.79 0.46
CA PHE A 373 47.10 19.73 -0.65
C PHE A 373 48.49 20.36 -0.75
N GLY A 374 49.12 20.24 -1.92
CA GLY A 374 50.44 20.76 -2.18
C GLY A 374 50.79 20.68 -3.66
N LYS A 375 52.07 20.85 -3.99
CA LYS A 375 52.57 20.66 -5.37
C LYS A 375 52.48 19.20 -5.82
N GLU A 376 52.69 18.27 -4.89
CA GLU A 376 52.53 16.82 -5.10
C GLU A 376 51.48 16.32 -4.10
N PRO A 377 50.21 16.12 -4.51
CA PRO A 377 49.17 15.62 -3.62
C PRO A 377 49.48 14.19 -3.20
N THR A 378 49.37 13.91 -1.90
CA THR A 378 49.61 12.57 -1.34
C THR A 378 48.41 12.10 -0.52
N LEU A 379 47.99 10.86 -0.75
CA LEU A 379 46.95 10.17 0.00
C LEU A 379 47.61 9.16 0.95
N ASN A 380 47.58 9.45 2.25
CA ASN A 380 48.16 8.60 3.29
C ASN A 380 47.06 7.93 4.13
N LYS A 381 47.09 6.61 4.26
CA LYS A 381 46.20 5.85 5.16
C LYS A 381 46.73 5.95 6.59
N VAL A 382 46.00 6.65 7.47
CA VAL A 382 46.39 6.89 8.89
C VAL A 382 45.84 5.81 9.81
N LEU A 383 44.59 5.41 9.59
CA LEU A 383 43.96 4.28 10.25
C LEU A 383 43.44 3.32 9.18
N ASP A 384 43.87 2.07 9.27
CA ASP A 384 43.36 0.97 8.45
C ASP A 384 42.40 0.14 9.31
N ALA A 385 41.11 0.33 9.10
CA ALA A 385 40.09 -0.35 9.90
C ALA A 385 39.93 -1.81 9.51
N CYS A 386 39.62 -2.61 10.52
CA CYS A 386 39.01 -3.93 10.36
C CYS A 386 37.50 -3.76 10.51
N ASP A 387 36.70 -4.83 10.31
CA ASP A 387 35.23 -4.79 10.51
C ASP A 387 34.80 -4.28 11.91
N GLY A 388 35.74 -4.16 12.85
CA GLY A 388 35.61 -3.44 14.13
C GLY A 388 34.80 -4.21 15.17
N LYS A 389 33.94 -5.12 14.74
CA LYS A 389 33.22 -6.09 15.56
C LYS A 389 34.09 -7.31 15.82
N PHE A 390 35.06 -7.17 16.71
CA PHE A 390 35.89 -8.28 17.15
C PHE A 390 35.02 -9.31 17.88
N GLN A 391 34.86 -10.48 17.30
CA GLN A 391 34.08 -11.59 17.85
C GLN A 391 34.88 -12.36 18.91
N ALA A 392 36.16 -12.62 18.64
CA ALA A 392 37.04 -13.38 19.53
C ALA A 392 38.50 -12.91 19.40
N ILE A 393 39.28 -13.12 20.46
CA ILE A 393 40.71 -12.78 20.54
C ILE A 393 41.48 -13.93 21.18
N ASP A 394 42.72 -14.17 20.78
CA ASP A 394 43.61 -15.13 21.45
C ASP A 394 45.10 -14.84 21.24
N PHE A 395 45.95 -15.29 22.17
CA PHE A 395 47.41 -15.13 22.07
C PHE A 395 48.01 -16.24 21.21
N ILE A 396 48.99 -15.89 20.38
CA ILE A 396 49.75 -16.88 19.60
C ILE A 396 50.83 -17.47 20.50
N THR A 397 50.50 -18.58 21.14
CA THR A 397 51.36 -19.33 22.05
C THR A 397 52.48 -20.08 21.33
N PRO A 398 53.61 -20.37 22.01
CA PRO A 398 53.96 -20.05 23.40
C PRO A 398 54.52 -18.63 23.59
N GLY A 399 54.75 -17.89 22.49
CA GLY A 399 55.22 -16.51 22.55
C GLY A 399 54.18 -15.57 23.15
N THR A 400 54.63 -14.40 23.62
CA THR A 400 53.77 -13.35 24.19
C THR A 400 53.78 -12.07 23.37
N GLN A 401 54.32 -12.13 22.15
CA GLN A 401 54.56 -10.96 21.31
C GLN A 401 53.43 -10.67 20.32
N TYR A 402 52.71 -11.70 19.89
CA TYR A 402 51.64 -11.59 18.89
C TYR A 402 50.33 -12.14 19.43
N PHE A 403 49.23 -11.58 18.96
CA PHE A 403 47.89 -12.06 19.22
C PHE A 403 47.06 -12.00 17.95
N MET A 404 45.98 -12.78 17.91
CA MET A 404 45.07 -12.88 16.78
C MET A 404 43.69 -12.37 17.19
N THR A 405 43.01 -11.72 16.25
CA THR A 405 41.61 -11.30 16.42
C THR A 405 40.77 -11.86 15.29
N LEU A 406 39.56 -12.30 15.61
CA LEU A 406 38.54 -12.73 14.68
C LEU A 406 37.38 -11.74 14.71
N THR A 407 36.87 -11.35 13.55
CA THR A 407 35.61 -10.59 13.43
C THR A 407 34.46 -11.50 13.03
N TYR A 408 33.23 -11.05 13.23
CA TYR A 408 32.05 -11.83 12.83
C TYR A 408 31.99 -12.09 11.32
N SER A 409 32.51 -11.18 10.49
CA SER A 409 32.59 -11.35 9.03
C SER A 409 33.65 -12.36 8.57
N GLY A 410 34.40 -12.97 9.48
CA GLY A 410 35.47 -13.92 9.15
C GLY A 410 36.79 -13.26 8.76
N GLU A 411 36.99 -11.99 9.10
CA GLU A 411 38.32 -11.34 8.99
C GLU A 411 39.17 -11.71 10.21
N ILE A 412 40.36 -12.22 9.93
CA ILE A 412 41.35 -12.65 10.90
C ILE A 412 42.58 -11.78 10.76
N CYS A 413 42.99 -11.15 11.85
CA CYS A 413 44.15 -10.27 11.87
C CYS A 413 45.16 -10.74 12.91
N VAL A 414 46.44 -10.74 12.54
CA VAL A 414 47.55 -10.96 13.47
C VAL A 414 48.14 -9.60 13.83
N TRP A 415 48.29 -9.36 15.13
CA TRP A 415 48.72 -8.08 15.67
C TRP A 415 49.99 -8.21 16.50
N TRP A 416 50.82 -7.17 16.44
CA TRP A 416 51.94 -6.98 17.35
C TRP A 416 51.47 -6.38 18.67
N LEU A 417 51.80 -7.01 19.80
CA LEU A 417 51.22 -6.68 21.10
C LEU A 417 51.60 -5.29 21.65
N GLU A 418 52.85 -4.85 21.49
CA GLU A 418 53.31 -3.62 22.19
C GLU A 418 52.60 -2.34 21.69
N ASP A 419 52.37 -2.22 20.38
CA ASP A 419 51.80 -1.02 19.75
C ASP A 419 50.48 -1.27 19.00
N CYS A 420 49.94 -2.50 19.03
CA CYS A 420 48.76 -2.93 18.28
C CYS A 420 48.86 -2.67 16.77
N ALA A 421 50.03 -2.90 16.18
CA ALA A 421 50.24 -2.83 14.74
C ALA A 421 49.74 -4.11 14.07
N CYS A 422 48.89 -3.99 13.04
CA CYS A 422 48.45 -5.13 12.24
C CYS A 422 49.62 -5.65 11.41
N VAL A 423 49.96 -6.91 11.59
CA VAL A 423 51.07 -7.59 10.90
C VAL A 423 50.56 -8.22 9.60
N SER A 424 49.40 -8.88 9.66
CA SER A 424 48.78 -9.56 8.52
C SER A 424 47.27 -9.69 8.69
N LYS A 425 46.56 -9.88 7.58
CA LYS A 425 45.10 -10.04 7.50
C LYS A 425 44.72 -11.17 6.55
N ILE A 426 43.68 -11.94 6.89
CA ILE A 426 43.09 -13.00 6.07
C ILE A 426 41.56 -12.91 6.17
N TYR A 427 40.88 -13.17 5.07
CA TYR A 427 39.41 -13.26 5.03
C TYR A 427 39.01 -14.70 4.76
N LEU A 428 38.17 -15.28 5.63
CA LEU A 428 37.60 -16.62 5.43
C LEU A 428 36.35 -16.62 4.52
N ASN A 429 35.77 -15.44 4.25
CA ASN A 429 34.52 -15.25 3.51
C ASN A 429 33.30 -16.03 4.07
N THR A 430 33.36 -16.44 5.34
CA THR A 430 32.30 -17.15 6.06
C THR A 430 32.12 -16.51 7.44
N LEU A 431 30.86 -16.44 7.90
CA LEU A 431 30.55 -15.91 9.24
C LEU A 431 31.21 -16.78 10.31
N ALA A 432 32.02 -16.14 11.15
CA ALA A 432 32.87 -16.80 12.11
C ALA A 432 32.45 -16.47 13.55
N THR A 433 32.50 -17.46 14.42
CA THR A 433 31.88 -17.41 15.75
C THR A 433 32.89 -17.43 16.88
N VAL A 434 33.96 -18.22 16.76
CA VAL A 434 34.94 -18.47 17.83
C VAL A 434 36.33 -18.72 17.26
N LEU A 435 37.36 -18.34 18.04
CA LEU A 435 38.78 -18.50 17.72
C LEU A 435 39.50 -19.10 18.94
N ALA A 436 40.39 -20.06 18.71
CA ALA A 436 41.33 -20.55 19.72
C ALA A 436 42.69 -20.84 19.08
N CYS A 437 43.78 -20.40 19.72
CA CYS A 437 45.15 -20.72 19.31
C CYS A 437 45.62 -22.01 19.98
N CYS A 438 46.33 -22.85 19.24
CA CYS A 438 46.87 -24.11 19.76
C CYS A 438 48.10 -23.84 20.65
N PRO A 439 48.20 -24.44 21.85
CA PRO A 439 49.36 -24.26 22.72
C PRO A 439 50.59 -25.06 22.27
N SER A 440 50.39 -26.20 21.60
CA SER A 440 51.45 -27.14 21.18
C SER A 440 51.94 -26.93 19.73
N SER A 441 51.36 -25.99 18.99
CA SER A 441 51.78 -25.67 17.61
C SER A 441 51.42 -24.23 17.23
N LEU A 442 52.10 -23.65 16.25
CA LEU A 442 51.81 -22.33 15.69
C LEU A 442 50.61 -22.41 14.73
N SER A 443 49.48 -22.89 15.25
CA SER A 443 48.22 -22.97 14.52
C SER A 443 47.06 -22.42 15.35
N ALA A 444 45.97 -22.05 14.67
CA ALA A 444 44.74 -21.59 15.28
C ALA A 444 43.53 -22.28 14.64
N ALA A 445 42.49 -22.53 15.43
CA ALA A 445 41.22 -23.06 14.95
C ALA A 445 40.14 -21.98 15.04
N VAL A 446 39.38 -21.83 13.96
CA VAL A 446 38.25 -20.90 13.85
C VAL A 446 36.98 -21.68 13.57
N GLY A 447 36.00 -21.54 14.47
CA GLY A 447 34.66 -22.07 14.26
C GLY A 447 33.80 -21.10 13.47
N THR A 448 32.96 -21.62 12.59
CA THR A 448 32.06 -20.85 11.74
C THR A 448 30.59 -21.18 12.00
N GLU A 449 29.71 -20.28 11.58
CA GLU A 449 28.26 -20.39 11.80
C GLU A 449 27.61 -21.51 10.96
N ASP A 450 28.26 -21.89 9.85
CA ASP A 450 27.86 -23.01 9.00
C ASP A 450 28.18 -24.39 9.60
N GLY A 451 28.95 -24.46 10.70
CA GLY A 451 29.36 -25.71 11.34
C GLY A 451 30.73 -26.26 10.89
N SER A 452 31.50 -25.47 10.14
CA SER A 452 32.88 -25.78 9.78
C SER A 452 33.90 -25.32 10.84
N VAL A 453 35.08 -25.96 10.84
CA VAL A 453 36.26 -25.53 11.60
C VAL A 453 37.43 -25.35 10.64
N TYR A 454 37.95 -24.12 10.59
CA TYR A 454 39.12 -23.75 9.79
C TYR A 454 40.37 -23.78 10.65
N PHE A 455 41.37 -24.54 10.23
CA PHE A 455 42.68 -24.62 10.86
C PHE A 455 43.66 -23.75 10.08
N ILE A 456 44.31 -22.83 10.77
CA ILE A 456 45.16 -21.79 10.20
C ILE A 456 46.57 -21.96 10.75
N SER A 457 47.57 -22.04 9.89
CA SER A 457 48.98 -21.95 10.26
C SER A 457 49.39 -20.50 10.43
N VAL A 458 50.07 -20.21 11.52
CA VAL A 458 50.67 -18.92 11.87
C VAL A 458 52.19 -19.07 12.01
N TYR A 459 52.76 -20.10 11.37
CA TYR A 459 54.20 -20.33 11.35
C TYR A 459 54.93 -19.11 10.78
N ASP A 460 54.45 -18.61 9.64
CA ASP A 460 54.75 -17.27 9.14
C ASP A 460 53.65 -16.30 9.60
N LYS A 461 54.04 -15.30 10.39
CA LYS A 461 53.13 -14.34 11.02
C LYS A 461 52.73 -13.24 10.04
N GLU A 462 53.56 -12.98 9.04
CA GLU A 462 53.29 -12.01 7.97
C GLU A 462 52.38 -12.62 6.90
N SER A 463 52.36 -13.95 6.79
CA SER A 463 51.47 -14.67 5.85
C SER A 463 50.80 -15.90 6.50
N PRO A 464 49.80 -15.73 7.39
CA PRO A 464 49.05 -16.85 7.92
C PRO A 464 48.26 -17.55 6.80
N GLN A 465 47.97 -18.84 6.92
CA GLN A 465 47.38 -19.62 5.83
C GLN A 465 46.42 -20.68 6.36
N VAL A 466 45.29 -20.89 5.68
CA VAL A 466 44.37 -21.99 5.98
C VAL A 466 45.02 -23.31 5.55
N VAL A 467 45.26 -24.21 6.50
CA VAL A 467 45.89 -25.52 6.26
C VAL A 467 44.85 -26.61 6.05
N HIS A 468 43.73 -26.55 6.79
CA HIS A 468 42.72 -27.59 6.75
C HIS A 468 41.34 -27.00 7.08
N LYS A 469 40.28 -27.59 6.52
CA LYS A 469 38.88 -27.29 6.84
C LYS A 469 38.20 -28.60 7.22
N ALA A 470 37.61 -28.66 8.41
CA ALA A 470 36.81 -29.80 8.85
C ALA A 470 35.33 -29.37 8.94
N PHE A 471 34.48 -29.92 8.08
CA PHE A 471 33.04 -29.67 8.13
C PHE A 471 32.36 -30.71 9.02
N LEU A 472 31.95 -30.32 10.24
CA LEU A 472 31.56 -31.27 11.29
C LEU A 472 30.07 -31.65 11.21
N SER A 473 29.20 -30.65 11.31
CA SER A 473 27.74 -30.72 11.19
C SER A 473 27.21 -29.46 10.52
N GLU A 474 25.92 -29.41 10.15
CA GLU A 474 25.29 -28.19 9.61
C GLU A 474 24.95 -27.15 10.70
N SER A 475 25.28 -27.44 11.96
CA SER A 475 24.96 -26.60 13.12
C SER A 475 26.14 -25.73 13.51
N SER A 476 25.87 -24.45 13.77
CA SER A 476 26.84 -23.44 14.17
C SER A 476 27.79 -23.92 15.27
N VAL A 477 29.09 -23.75 15.02
CA VAL A 477 30.13 -23.99 16.03
C VAL A 477 30.08 -22.85 17.04
N GLN A 478 29.77 -23.13 18.29
CA GLN A 478 29.68 -22.10 19.33
C GLN A 478 30.94 -22.05 20.22
N HIS A 479 31.61 -23.18 20.40
CA HIS A 479 32.76 -23.31 21.30
C HIS A 479 33.90 -24.06 20.63
N VAL A 480 35.11 -23.53 20.74
CA VAL A 480 36.36 -24.20 20.32
C VAL A 480 37.36 -24.00 21.44
N VAL A 481 37.82 -25.11 22.05
CA VAL A 481 38.72 -25.08 23.20
C VAL A 481 39.80 -26.14 23.02
N TYR A 482 41.07 -25.72 23.09
CA TYR A 482 42.21 -26.63 23.23
C TYR A 482 42.41 -26.98 24.71
N ASP A 483 42.86 -28.20 24.98
CA ASP A 483 43.39 -28.54 26.31
C ASP A 483 44.74 -27.83 26.56
N GLN A 484 45.16 -27.78 27.82
CA GLN A 484 46.37 -27.06 28.24
C GLN A 484 47.68 -27.59 27.62
N GLN A 485 47.70 -28.87 27.21
CA GLN A 485 48.85 -29.49 26.54
C GLN A 485 48.71 -29.48 25.00
N GLY A 486 47.55 -29.11 24.46
CA GLY A 486 47.30 -29.04 23.02
C GLY A 486 47.32 -30.41 22.34
N ILE A 487 46.77 -31.43 22.99
CA ILE A 487 46.61 -32.80 22.48
C ILE A 487 45.26 -32.93 21.77
N PHE A 488 44.20 -32.36 22.34
CA PHE A 488 42.83 -32.43 21.87
C PHE A 488 42.25 -31.03 21.63
N LEU A 489 41.50 -30.90 20.54
CA LEU A 489 40.61 -29.78 20.27
C LEU A 489 39.17 -30.23 20.48
N LEU A 490 38.44 -29.52 21.33
CA LEU A 490 37.04 -29.76 21.61
C LEU A 490 36.19 -28.70 20.91
N VAL A 491 35.23 -29.17 20.11
CA VAL A 491 34.36 -28.31 19.31
C VAL A 491 32.90 -28.56 19.69
N GLY A 492 32.25 -27.59 20.30
CA GLY A 492 30.84 -27.65 20.69
C GLY A 492 29.94 -26.96 19.68
N THR A 493 28.92 -27.66 19.19
CA THR A 493 27.93 -27.12 18.25
C THR A 493 26.62 -26.75 18.96
N ALA A 494 25.81 -25.91 18.32
CA ALA A 494 24.50 -25.48 18.83
C ALA A 494 23.53 -26.65 19.09
N GLU A 495 23.69 -27.79 18.41
CA GLU A 495 22.88 -29.00 18.61
C GLU A 495 23.19 -29.77 19.91
N GLY A 496 24.20 -29.35 20.67
CA GLY A 496 24.67 -30.09 21.84
C GLY A 496 25.65 -31.22 21.51
N LYS A 497 26.27 -31.21 20.32
CA LYS A 497 27.30 -32.21 19.97
C LYS A 497 28.69 -31.64 20.24
N VAL A 498 29.51 -32.41 20.94
CA VAL A 498 30.91 -32.06 21.23
C VAL A 498 31.82 -33.00 20.44
N PHE A 499 32.47 -32.46 19.41
CA PHE A 499 33.45 -33.17 18.59
C PHE A 499 34.82 -33.09 19.24
N ILE A 500 35.52 -34.23 19.22
CA ILE A 500 36.87 -34.38 19.76
C ILE A 500 37.80 -34.59 18.58
N ILE A 501 38.75 -33.67 18.41
CA ILE A 501 39.67 -33.64 17.27
C ILE A 501 41.09 -33.75 17.81
N ASN A 502 41.93 -34.52 17.14
CA ASN A 502 43.36 -34.54 17.44
C ASN A 502 43.98 -33.18 17.06
N ALA A 503 44.58 -32.47 18.00
CA ALA A 503 45.15 -31.14 17.77
C ALA A 503 46.44 -31.16 16.94
N ASN A 504 47.07 -32.33 16.77
CA ASN A 504 48.32 -32.47 16.05
C ASN A 504 48.14 -32.32 14.53
N SER A 505 48.87 -31.38 13.94
CA SER A 505 48.94 -31.15 12.50
C SER A 505 49.42 -32.38 11.71
N SER A 506 50.31 -33.19 12.30
CA SER A 506 50.82 -34.45 11.72
C SER A 506 49.72 -35.47 11.44
N SER A 507 48.62 -35.42 12.20
CA SER A 507 47.43 -36.26 11.99
C SER A 507 46.40 -35.66 11.04
N SER A 508 46.71 -34.51 10.42
CA SER A 508 45.77 -33.71 9.61
C SER A 508 44.48 -33.37 10.37
N PHE A 509 44.60 -33.07 11.68
CA PHE A 509 43.47 -32.76 12.56
C PHE A 509 42.36 -33.82 12.51
N GLN A 510 42.73 -35.09 12.66
CA GLN A 510 41.79 -36.21 12.57
C GLN A 510 40.67 -36.07 13.60
N ILE A 511 39.42 -36.14 13.13
CA ILE A 511 38.23 -36.22 13.99
C ILE A 511 38.20 -37.61 14.62
N ILE A 512 38.29 -37.66 15.94
CA ILE A 512 38.34 -38.89 16.72
C ILE A 512 36.93 -39.45 16.90
N GLY A 513 35.97 -38.58 17.21
CA GLY A 513 34.57 -38.93 17.46
C GLY A 513 33.80 -37.77 18.05
N PHE A 514 32.51 -37.96 18.32
CA PHE A 514 31.68 -36.99 19.02
C PHE A 514 31.00 -37.61 20.25
N THR A 515 30.68 -36.77 21.24
CA THR A 515 29.78 -37.10 22.34
C THR A 515 28.58 -36.16 22.31
N GLU A 516 27.41 -36.66 22.71
CA GLU A 516 26.15 -35.91 22.68
C GLU A 516 25.83 -35.40 24.08
N VAL A 517 25.71 -34.09 24.21
CA VAL A 517 25.46 -33.31 25.43
C VAL A 517 24.10 -32.63 25.30
N ALA A 518 23.55 -32.12 26.40
CA ALA A 518 22.37 -31.25 26.31
C ALA A 518 22.60 -30.04 25.38
N LYS A 519 21.51 -29.59 24.75
CA LYS A 519 21.48 -28.43 23.86
C LYS A 519 21.86 -27.15 24.62
N ASP A 520 22.23 -26.11 23.87
CA ASP A 520 22.68 -24.82 24.39
C ASP A 520 23.88 -24.94 25.35
N ILE A 521 25.02 -25.34 24.77
CA ILE A 521 26.31 -25.34 25.46
C ILE A 521 26.66 -23.89 25.82
N LEU A 522 26.87 -23.61 27.11
CA LEU A 522 27.25 -22.29 27.61
C LEU A 522 28.77 -22.10 27.67
N GLN A 523 29.51 -23.14 28.07
CA GLN A 523 30.97 -23.10 28.16
C GLN A 523 31.56 -24.53 28.25
N ILE A 524 32.72 -24.72 27.63
CA ILE A 524 33.55 -25.93 27.76
C ILE A 524 34.81 -25.56 28.56
N SER A 525 35.17 -26.36 29.55
CA SER A 525 36.37 -26.21 30.37
C SER A 525 37.17 -27.50 30.37
N THR A 526 38.50 -27.39 30.26
CA THR A 526 39.43 -28.53 30.23
C THR A 526 40.52 -28.39 31.28
N VAL A 527 40.91 -29.50 31.89
CA VAL A 527 42.08 -29.60 32.77
C VAL A 527 42.97 -30.74 32.28
N SER A 528 44.24 -30.44 32.04
CA SER A 528 45.24 -31.41 31.61
C SER A 528 46.51 -31.22 32.43
N LEU A 529 46.69 -32.03 33.46
CA LEU A 529 47.85 -31.98 34.33
C LEU A 529 49.03 -32.71 33.67
N LEU A 530 50.23 -32.15 33.78
CA LEU A 530 51.46 -32.72 33.21
C LEU A 530 51.80 -34.12 33.77
N GLU A 531 51.26 -34.45 34.93
CA GLU A 531 51.52 -35.70 35.66
C GLU A 531 50.52 -36.82 35.31
N THR A 532 49.42 -36.48 34.64
CA THR A 532 48.31 -37.41 34.36
C THR A 532 48.17 -37.69 32.87
N ASP A 533 48.00 -38.96 32.51
CA ASP A 533 47.73 -39.40 31.12
C ASP A 533 46.26 -39.24 30.70
N ILE A 534 45.53 -38.32 31.34
CA ILE A 534 44.11 -38.05 31.07
C ILE A 534 43.86 -36.55 30.96
N VAL A 535 42.93 -36.18 30.09
CA VAL A 535 42.37 -34.84 29.97
C VAL A 535 40.94 -34.85 30.46
N GLU A 536 40.64 -34.05 31.46
CA GLU A 536 39.29 -33.94 31.99
C GLU A 536 38.55 -32.78 31.33
N VAL A 537 37.33 -33.06 30.88
CA VAL A 537 36.49 -32.13 30.16
C VAL A 537 35.19 -31.93 30.91
N MET A 538 34.79 -30.68 31.08
CA MET A 538 33.53 -30.29 31.67
C MET A 538 32.75 -29.42 30.69
N VAL A 539 31.52 -29.82 30.38
CA VAL A 539 30.62 -29.11 29.48
C VAL A 539 29.42 -28.59 30.26
N LEU A 540 29.28 -27.27 30.32
CA LEU A 540 28.12 -26.60 30.93
C LEU A 540 27.06 -26.36 29.86
N SER A 541 25.83 -26.76 30.15
CA SER A 541 24.65 -26.53 29.32
C SER A 541 23.52 -25.91 30.14
N SER A 542 22.66 -25.16 29.46
CA SER A 542 21.50 -24.53 30.07
C SER A 542 20.31 -25.50 30.12
N LEU A 543 19.60 -25.57 31.25
CA LEU A 543 18.33 -26.29 31.39
C LEU A 543 17.23 -25.27 31.71
N PRO A 544 16.70 -24.57 30.69
CA PRO A 544 15.74 -23.48 30.90
C PRO A 544 14.48 -23.94 31.64
N GLU A 545 14.01 -25.17 31.38
CA GLU A 545 12.79 -25.73 31.97
C GLU A 545 12.87 -25.88 33.50
N ALA A 546 14.05 -26.21 34.03
CA ALA A 546 14.24 -26.45 35.46
C ALA A 546 14.74 -25.21 36.22
N GLY A 547 15.10 -24.13 35.52
CA GLY A 547 15.83 -22.99 36.12
C GLY A 547 17.19 -23.39 36.72
N ARG A 548 17.78 -24.48 36.21
CA ARG A 548 19.03 -25.09 36.68
C ARG A 548 20.03 -25.20 35.53
N SER A 549 21.28 -25.50 35.85
CA SER A 549 22.31 -25.80 34.85
C SER A 549 22.73 -27.25 34.92
N ARG A 550 23.06 -27.84 33.76
CA ARG A 550 23.58 -29.20 33.65
C ARG A 550 25.06 -29.16 33.31
N LEU A 551 25.80 -30.04 33.95
CA LEU A 551 27.23 -30.25 33.75
C LEU A 551 27.45 -31.70 33.33
N GLU A 552 28.07 -31.90 32.18
CA GLU A 552 28.50 -33.22 31.74
C GLU A 552 30.02 -33.27 31.79
N MET A 553 30.57 -34.20 32.55
CA MET A 553 32.01 -34.39 32.72
C MET A 553 32.45 -35.70 32.11
N PHE A 554 33.58 -35.72 31.42
CA PHE A 554 34.16 -36.93 30.87
C PHE A 554 35.68 -36.80 30.78
N THR A 555 36.35 -37.94 30.70
CA THR A 555 37.81 -38.10 30.69
C THR A 555 38.27 -38.61 29.33
N LEU A 556 39.37 -38.06 28.83
CA LEU A 556 39.98 -38.42 27.56
C LEU A 556 41.42 -38.93 27.79
N PRO A 557 41.67 -40.23 27.63
CA PRO A 557 43.02 -40.79 27.72
C PRO A 557 43.95 -40.22 26.65
N THR A 558 45.20 -39.89 26.99
CA THR A 558 46.21 -39.39 26.03
C THR A 558 46.58 -40.41 24.94
N LEU A 559 46.34 -41.71 25.18
CA LEU A 559 46.51 -42.79 24.20
C LEU A 559 45.40 -42.83 23.12
N LEU A 560 44.30 -42.12 23.32
CA LEU A 560 43.10 -42.19 22.48
C LEU A 560 43.34 -41.81 21.00
N PRO A 561 44.20 -40.83 20.64
CA PRO A 561 44.58 -40.55 19.25
C PRO A 561 45.30 -41.71 18.54
N GLN A 562 45.98 -42.60 19.27
CA GLN A 562 46.73 -43.71 18.68
C GLN A 562 45.85 -44.94 18.37
N VAL A 563 44.72 -45.09 19.07
CA VAL A 563 43.86 -46.29 19.02
C VAL A 563 42.43 -45.92 18.58
N SER A 564 42.32 -45.07 17.55
CA SER A 564 41.06 -44.40 17.17
C SER A 564 39.94 -45.36 16.73
N THR A 565 40.25 -46.57 16.24
CA THR A 565 39.25 -47.47 15.63
C THR A 565 38.43 -48.28 16.63
N THR A 566 38.81 -48.32 17.92
CA THR A 566 38.17 -49.20 18.91
C THR A 566 37.12 -48.48 19.78
N PHE A 567 37.15 -47.15 19.84
CA PHE A 567 36.42 -46.38 20.86
C PHE A 567 35.11 -45.73 20.39
N ALA A 568 34.99 -45.43 19.09
CA ALA A 568 33.77 -44.90 18.50
C ALA A 568 32.89 -46.01 17.91
N ASP A 569 31.58 -45.81 17.93
CA ASP A 569 30.64 -46.64 17.17
C ASP A 569 30.78 -46.41 15.65
N GLU A 570 30.07 -47.19 14.83
CA GLU A 570 30.15 -47.04 13.37
C GLU A 570 29.65 -45.69 12.85
N ARG A 571 28.89 -44.94 13.66
CA ARG A 571 28.36 -43.60 13.35
C ARG A 571 29.27 -42.48 13.86
N GLY A 572 30.34 -42.79 14.60
CA GLY A 572 31.31 -41.85 15.15
C GLY A 572 31.05 -41.38 16.59
N ARG A 573 30.03 -41.91 17.29
CA ARG A 573 29.74 -41.59 18.69
C ARG A 573 30.70 -42.36 19.60
N LEU A 574 31.36 -41.65 20.51
CA LEU A 574 32.22 -42.26 21.54
C LEU A 574 31.37 -42.98 22.58
N LYS A 575 31.81 -44.17 23.00
CA LYS A 575 31.11 -44.95 24.03
C LYS A 575 31.25 -44.28 25.39
N ASP A 576 30.11 -43.98 26.04
CA ASP A 576 30.04 -43.29 27.33
C ASP A 576 30.80 -44.02 28.45
N GLU A 577 30.89 -45.36 28.37
CA GLU A 577 31.65 -46.22 29.29
C GLU A 577 33.17 -45.98 29.25
N ILE A 578 33.71 -45.63 28.08
CA ILE A 578 35.16 -45.53 27.85
C ILE A 578 35.68 -44.16 28.27
N ILE A 579 34.87 -43.13 28.03
CA ILE A 579 35.20 -41.75 28.41
C ILE A 579 34.83 -41.45 29.87
N HIS A 580 34.28 -42.42 30.62
CA HIS A 580 33.75 -42.22 31.99
C HIS A 580 32.87 -40.97 32.09
N LYS A 581 31.77 -40.95 31.32
CA LYS A 581 30.88 -39.79 31.26
C LYS A 581 29.95 -39.71 32.48
N TYR A 582 30.06 -38.63 33.25
CA TYR A 582 29.25 -38.32 34.44
C TYR A 582 28.33 -37.12 34.21
N LEU A 583 27.12 -37.19 34.76
CA LEU A 583 26.09 -36.16 34.64
C LEU A 583 25.81 -35.51 36.00
N TYR A 584 25.92 -34.18 36.06
CA TYR A 584 25.64 -33.36 37.23
C TYR A 584 24.61 -32.27 36.94
N GLU A 585 23.76 -31.94 37.91
CA GLU A 585 22.85 -30.80 37.87
C GLU A 585 23.12 -29.84 39.03
N LEU A 586 23.06 -28.54 38.77
CA LEU A 586 23.36 -27.51 39.75
C LEU A 586 22.09 -26.83 40.24
N GLU A 587 22.04 -26.49 41.54
CA GLU A 587 20.90 -25.76 42.13
C GLU A 587 20.68 -24.36 41.53
N HIS A 588 21.74 -23.70 41.06
CA HIS A 588 21.67 -22.34 40.51
C HIS A 588 21.90 -22.36 39.00
N ALA A 589 21.09 -21.63 38.25
CA ALA A 589 21.35 -21.36 36.83
C ALA A 589 22.64 -20.54 36.70
N LEU A 590 23.69 -21.18 36.20
CA LEU A 590 24.98 -20.54 35.93
C LEU A 590 25.01 -19.98 34.51
N SER A 591 25.62 -18.81 34.34
CA SER A 591 25.98 -18.30 33.00
C SER A 591 27.30 -18.87 32.49
N SER A 592 28.16 -19.34 33.40
CA SER A 592 29.52 -19.79 33.09
C SER A 592 30.04 -20.65 34.24
N ALA A 593 30.83 -21.68 33.92
CA ALA A 593 31.45 -22.56 34.91
C ALA A 593 32.83 -23.02 34.42
N VAL A 594 33.75 -23.17 35.36
CA VAL A 594 35.14 -23.58 35.10
C VAL A 594 35.56 -24.63 36.12
N LEU A 595 36.23 -25.68 35.65
CA LEU A 595 36.79 -26.73 36.48
C LEU A 595 38.09 -26.24 37.15
N GLY A 596 38.22 -26.47 38.45
CA GLY A 596 39.41 -26.13 39.21
C GLY A 596 40.61 -26.99 38.78
N PHE A 597 41.81 -26.45 38.96
CA PHE A 597 43.04 -27.06 38.42
C PHE A 597 43.36 -28.45 39.01
N GLN A 598 42.95 -28.73 40.25
CA GLN A 598 43.09 -30.04 40.90
C GLN A 598 41.87 -30.95 40.68
N SER A 599 40.93 -30.56 39.81
CA SER A 599 39.75 -31.36 39.45
C SER A 599 38.77 -31.71 40.58
N ASN A 600 38.95 -31.18 41.79
CA ASN A 600 38.06 -31.46 42.92
C ASN A 600 36.95 -30.41 43.13
N GLN A 601 37.04 -29.26 42.44
CA GLN A 601 36.12 -28.13 42.62
C GLN A 601 35.70 -27.51 41.30
N ILE A 602 34.46 -27.04 41.22
CA ILE A 602 33.91 -26.30 40.07
C ILE A 602 33.52 -24.90 40.53
N TYR A 603 33.95 -23.88 39.80
CA TYR A 603 33.57 -22.48 40.03
C TYR A 603 32.52 -22.06 39.03
N GLY A 604 31.40 -21.52 39.50
CA GLY A 604 30.25 -21.14 38.69
C GLY A 604 29.81 -19.70 38.93
N PHE A 605 29.53 -18.95 37.85
CA PHE A 605 28.96 -17.61 37.92
C PHE A 605 27.45 -17.68 37.74
N CYS A 606 26.70 -17.22 38.74
CA CYS A 606 25.24 -17.27 38.69
C CYS A 606 24.68 -16.24 37.70
N SER A 607 23.75 -16.67 36.85
CA SER A 607 23.17 -15.84 35.78
C SER A 607 22.23 -14.75 36.31
N GLN A 608 21.40 -15.10 37.30
CA GLN A 608 20.34 -14.24 37.84
C GLN A 608 20.78 -13.44 39.08
N VAL A 609 21.82 -13.91 39.78
CA VAL A 609 22.27 -13.33 41.05
C VAL A 609 23.77 -13.09 40.95
N PRO A 610 24.30 -11.94 41.41
CA PRO A 610 25.73 -11.61 41.28
C PRO A 610 26.59 -12.37 42.31
N TYR A 611 26.53 -13.70 42.26
CA TYR A 611 27.31 -14.61 43.09
C TYR A 611 28.20 -15.51 42.23
N ILE A 612 29.36 -15.84 42.79
CA ILE A 612 30.23 -16.90 42.33
C ILE A 612 30.13 -18.02 43.36
N CYS A 613 29.75 -19.19 42.89
CA CYS A 613 29.57 -20.39 43.70
C CYS A 613 30.72 -21.36 43.43
N SER A 614 31.27 -21.97 44.47
CA SER A 614 32.14 -23.14 44.34
C SER A 614 31.35 -24.40 44.66
N TYR A 615 31.51 -25.45 43.87
CA TYR A 615 30.89 -26.77 44.05
C TYR A 615 32.01 -27.80 44.24
N LEU A 616 31.86 -28.70 45.20
CA LEU A 616 32.80 -29.81 45.41
C LEU A 616 32.32 -31.02 44.61
N LEU A 617 33.24 -31.69 43.92
CA LEU A 617 32.95 -32.92 43.19
C LEU A 617 32.97 -34.14 44.14
N PRO A 618 32.04 -35.10 43.99
CA PRO A 618 32.06 -36.35 44.76
C PRO A 618 33.26 -37.23 44.39
N GLU A 619 33.80 -37.97 45.36
CA GLU A 619 34.89 -38.94 45.13
C GLU A 619 34.39 -40.30 44.57
N GLU A 620 33.11 -40.63 44.78
CA GLU A 620 32.52 -41.91 44.35
C GLU A 620 31.86 -41.79 42.97
N GLU A 621 32.06 -42.81 42.12
CA GLU A 621 31.41 -42.92 40.81
C GLU A 621 29.90 -43.15 40.96
N HIS A 622 29.09 -42.36 40.26
CA HIS A 622 27.63 -42.50 40.25
C HIS A 622 27.08 -42.85 38.87
N THR A 623 25.99 -43.62 38.86
CA THR A 623 25.19 -43.85 37.65
C THR A 623 23.91 -43.01 37.73
N GLY A 624 23.64 -42.21 36.68
CA GLY A 624 22.51 -41.28 36.64
C GLY A 624 22.89 -39.82 36.92
N ILE A 625 21.90 -39.01 37.29
CA ILE A 625 22.04 -37.55 37.48
C ILE A 625 22.30 -37.24 38.96
N TYR A 626 23.41 -36.56 39.27
CA TYR A 626 23.76 -36.13 40.64
C TYR A 626 23.60 -34.62 40.82
N ILE A 627 22.91 -34.18 41.88
CA ILE A 627 22.64 -32.74 42.12
C ILE A 627 23.68 -32.15 43.07
N LEU A 628 24.48 -31.18 42.61
CA LEU A 628 25.52 -30.51 43.41
C LEU A 628 24.99 -29.25 44.09
N LYS A 629 25.32 -29.13 45.39
CA LYS A 629 25.03 -27.95 46.20
C LYS A 629 26.27 -27.04 46.33
N PRO A 630 26.09 -25.71 46.31
CA PRO A 630 27.20 -24.77 46.40
C PRO A 630 27.86 -24.82 47.79
N TYR A 631 29.15 -25.13 47.83
CA TYR A 631 29.98 -25.19 49.04
C TYR A 631 30.31 -23.80 49.58
N LYS A 632 30.72 -22.86 48.71
CA LYS A 632 31.03 -21.47 49.06
C LYS A 632 30.36 -20.52 48.07
N LYS A 633 29.81 -19.40 48.56
CA LYS A 633 29.20 -18.34 47.74
C LYS A 633 29.89 -17.01 48.03
N VAL A 634 30.36 -16.32 46.99
CA VAL A 634 31.04 -15.01 47.10
C VAL A 634 30.35 -14.02 46.18
N GLN A 635 30.13 -12.79 46.65
CA GLN A 635 29.52 -11.73 45.83
C GLN A 635 30.49 -11.25 44.73
N SER A 636 30.05 -11.26 43.48
CA SER A 636 30.89 -10.89 42.34
C SER A 636 31.13 -9.38 42.23
N ARG A 637 30.23 -8.56 42.79
CA ARG A 637 30.16 -7.09 42.60
C ARG A 637 30.10 -6.66 41.12
N GLN A 638 29.70 -7.57 40.24
CA GLN A 638 29.50 -7.35 38.81
C GLN A 638 28.01 -7.53 38.50
N TYR A 639 27.47 -6.70 37.61
CA TYR A 639 26.05 -6.78 37.21
C TYR A 639 25.90 -7.49 35.86
N GLY A 640 24.86 -8.32 35.78
CA GLY A 640 24.53 -9.13 34.60
C GLY A 640 25.27 -10.48 34.56
N PRO A 641 24.91 -11.35 33.60
CA PRO A 641 25.61 -12.62 33.39
C PRO A 641 27.07 -12.35 33.02
N GLY A 642 27.95 -13.23 33.50
CA GLY A 642 29.39 -13.13 33.33
C GLY A 642 30.03 -14.45 32.90
N LEU A 643 31.27 -14.35 32.46
CA LEU A 643 32.14 -15.47 32.12
C LEU A 643 33.28 -15.57 33.13
N LEU A 644 33.59 -16.80 33.51
CA LEU A 644 34.73 -17.20 34.31
C LEU A 644 35.82 -17.76 33.39
N TYR A 645 37.06 -17.42 33.70
CA TYR A 645 38.25 -18.00 33.10
C TYR A 645 39.22 -18.37 34.20
N LEU A 646 39.86 -19.53 34.06
CA LEU A 646 41.00 -19.91 34.90
C LEU A 646 42.28 -19.50 34.18
N SER A 647 43.24 -18.94 34.92
CA SER A 647 44.60 -18.76 34.43
C SER A 647 45.25 -20.10 34.09
N SER A 648 46.18 -20.13 33.12
CA SER A 648 46.98 -21.31 32.73
C SER A 648 47.63 -22.03 33.93
N HIS A 649 48.15 -21.28 34.90
CA HIS A 649 48.80 -21.80 36.11
C HIS A 649 47.82 -22.19 37.24
N GLY A 650 46.51 -22.09 37.03
CA GLY A 650 45.50 -22.55 37.98
C GLY A 650 45.30 -21.72 39.27
N LEU A 651 46.01 -20.60 39.45
CA LEU A 651 45.95 -19.80 40.71
C LEU A 651 44.94 -18.65 40.66
N TRP A 652 44.53 -18.18 39.47
CA TRP A 652 43.61 -17.04 39.34
C TRP A 652 42.29 -17.39 38.69
N LEU A 653 41.22 -16.93 39.31
CA LEU A 653 39.87 -16.95 38.78
C LEU A 653 39.51 -15.56 38.27
N ILE A 654 39.42 -15.42 36.96
CA ILE A 654 39.15 -14.17 36.28
C ILE A 654 37.68 -14.11 35.89
N THR A 655 37.06 -12.96 36.10
CA THR A 655 35.63 -12.77 35.90
C THR A 655 35.36 -11.54 35.06
N ILE A 656 34.61 -11.72 33.98
CA ILE A 656 34.13 -10.66 33.12
C ILE A 656 32.61 -10.64 33.16
N ALA A 657 32.00 -9.47 33.03
CA ALA A 657 30.56 -9.34 33.03
C ALA A 657 30.08 -8.27 32.05
N LYS A 658 28.79 -8.31 31.72
CA LYS A 658 28.13 -7.34 30.85
C LYS A 658 28.21 -5.88 31.34
N CYS A 659 28.54 -5.65 32.62
CA CYS A 659 28.80 -4.29 33.12
C CYS A 659 30.12 -3.66 32.63
N GLY A 660 30.99 -4.41 31.95
CA GLY A 660 32.27 -3.93 31.40
C GLY A 660 33.44 -3.95 32.37
N ILE A 661 33.27 -4.60 33.53
CA ILE A 661 34.29 -4.70 34.58
C ILE A 661 34.96 -6.07 34.52
N LEU A 662 36.30 -6.07 34.52
CA LEU A 662 37.16 -7.23 34.69
C LEU A 662 37.61 -7.31 36.16
N CYS A 663 37.42 -8.45 36.82
CA CYS A 663 37.90 -8.72 38.18
C CYS A 663 38.72 -10.01 38.21
N ILE A 664 39.92 -9.94 38.79
CA ILE A 664 40.85 -11.07 38.98
C ILE A 664 40.83 -11.45 40.46
N ARG A 665 40.59 -12.73 40.75
CA ARG A 665 40.52 -13.28 42.12
C ARG A 665 41.54 -14.40 42.31
N ASP A 666 41.97 -14.60 43.54
CA ASP A 666 42.72 -15.80 43.93
C ASP A 666 41.76 -17.00 44.02
N VAL A 667 42.15 -18.16 43.49
CA VAL A 667 41.29 -19.36 43.42
C VAL A 667 41.01 -19.94 44.81
N TYR A 668 42.00 -19.98 45.70
CA TYR A 668 41.85 -20.60 47.02
C TYR A 668 41.02 -19.73 47.98
N THR A 669 41.31 -18.43 48.03
CA THR A 669 40.59 -17.51 48.93
C THR A 669 39.31 -16.94 48.32
N LEU A 670 39.22 -16.84 46.99
CA LEU A 670 38.22 -16.08 46.23
C LEU A 670 38.24 -14.57 46.51
N GLU A 671 39.32 -14.04 47.07
CA GLU A 671 39.50 -12.60 47.29
C GLU A 671 39.90 -11.88 46.00
N THR A 672 39.43 -10.64 45.82
CA THR A 672 39.70 -9.85 44.61
C THR A 672 41.08 -9.21 44.69
N PHE A 673 41.98 -9.65 43.80
CA PHE A 673 43.36 -9.20 43.71
C PHE A 673 43.49 -7.87 42.95
N ALA A 674 42.74 -7.74 41.86
CA ALA A 674 42.67 -6.53 41.05
C ALA A 674 41.35 -6.45 40.27
N TRP A 675 40.91 -5.23 39.97
CA TRP A 675 39.78 -4.98 39.07
C TRP A 675 40.02 -3.75 38.20
N CYS A 676 39.44 -3.74 37.00
CA CYS A 676 39.55 -2.65 36.04
C CYS A 676 38.27 -2.53 35.22
N ARG A 677 37.78 -1.30 35.01
CA ARG A 677 36.70 -1.02 34.06
C ARG A 677 37.30 -0.72 32.69
N SER A 678 37.34 -1.73 31.83
CA SER A 678 37.86 -1.60 30.47
C SER A 678 36.79 -1.10 29.49
N HIS A 679 35.54 -1.57 29.63
CA HIS A 679 34.42 -1.23 28.73
C HIS A 679 33.22 -0.65 29.50
N SER A 680 32.20 -0.20 28.77
CA SER A 680 30.96 0.28 29.36
C SER A 680 29.83 -0.75 29.24
N HIS A 681 28.96 -0.78 30.25
CA HIS A 681 27.73 -1.57 30.26
C HIS A 681 26.80 -1.27 29.07
N GLN A 682 26.81 -0.04 28.55
CA GLN A 682 26.00 0.36 27.38
C GLN A 682 26.46 -0.29 26.07
N GLY A 683 27.72 -0.72 25.99
CA GLY A 683 28.27 -1.47 24.86
C GLY A 683 28.15 -2.98 25.05
N HIS A 684 27.23 -3.41 25.93
CA HIS A 684 27.08 -4.77 26.44
C HIS A 684 28.33 -5.35 27.13
N GLY A 685 29.25 -4.48 27.55
CA GLY A 685 30.44 -4.85 28.30
C GLY A 685 31.45 -5.64 27.48
N ILE A 686 32.12 -6.57 28.17
CA ILE A 686 33.21 -7.36 27.62
C ILE A 686 32.64 -8.58 26.88
N GLN A 687 33.07 -8.81 25.64
CA GLN A 687 32.71 -9.99 24.86
C GLN A 687 33.63 -11.17 25.16
N SER A 688 34.94 -10.98 25.06
CA SER A 688 35.94 -12.02 25.30
C SER A 688 37.18 -11.45 26.00
N MET A 689 37.91 -12.32 26.69
CA MET A 689 39.12 -11.97 27.40
C MET A 689 40.11 -13.12 27.31
N ARG A 690 41.38 -12.80 27.07
CA ARG A 690 42.48 -13.76 27.11
C ARG A 690 43.64 -13.22 27.90
N ILE A 691 44.30 -14.10 28.61
CA ILE A 691 45.53 -13.84 29.36
C ILE A 691 46.66 -14.64 28.71
N SER A 692 47.85 -14.05 28.66
CA SER A 692 49.03 -14.76 28.19
C SER A 692 49.41 -15.89 29.16
N MET A 693 50.10 -16.92 28.65
CA MET A 693 50.46 -18.11 29.44
C MET A 693 51.35 -17.80 30.66
N ASP A 694 52.10 -16.70 30.62
CA ASP A 694 52.95 -16.18 31.70
C ASP A 694 52.18 -15.28 32.70
N GLY A 695 50.89 -15.03 32.48
CA GLY A 695 50.03 -14.20 33.34
C GLY A 695 50.26 -12.68 33.27
N GLN A 696 51.15 -12.19 32.41
CA GLN A 696 51.56 -10.78 32.41
C GLN A 696 50.68 -9.85 31.56
N ASN A 697 50.12 -10.38 30.47
CA ASN A 697 49.42 -9.61 29.45
C ASN A 697 47.95 -10.02 29.39
N ILE A 698 47.04 -9.04 29.42
CA ILE A 698 45.60 -9.30 29.38
C ILE A 698 45.00 -8.49 28.24
N LEU A 699 44.31 -9.17 27.32
CA LEU A 699 43.57 -8.56 26.22
C LEU A 699 42.07 -8.71 26.46
N VAL A 700 41.34 -7.65 26.16
CA VAL A 700 39.89 -7.56 26.37
C VAL A 700 39.25 -6.88 25.17
N ASN A 701 38.21 -7.46 24.58
CA ASN A 701 37.39 -6.79 23.57
C ASN A 701 35.99 -6.52 24.09
N GLY A 702 35.42 -5.39 23.67
CA GLY A 702 34.02 -5.07 23.93
C GLY A 702 33.11 -5.68 22.88
N ARG A 703 31.83 -5.86 23.23
CA ARG A 703 30.84 -6.49 22.34
C ARG A 703 30.38 -5.55 21.23
N ASP A 704 29.87 -4.38 21.60
CA ASP A 704 29.29 -3.44 20.62
C ASP A 704 30.06 -2.12 20.48
N ASP A 705 31.00 -1.86 21.40
CA ASP A 705 31.80 -0.64 21.36
C ASP A 705 32.95 -0.70 20.33
N GLY A 706 33.27 -1.88 19.80
CA GLY A 706 34.31 -2.10 18.80
C GLY A 706 35.72 -1.77 19.30
N THR A 707 35.93 -1.77 20.62
CA THR A 707 37.22 -1.44 21.23
C THR A 707 37.96 -2.70 21.66
N LEU A 708 39.27 -2.68 21.47
CA LEU A 708 40.23 -3.65 21.99
C LEU A 708 41.13 -2.94 23.00
N VAL A 709 41.21 -3.50 24.20
CA VAL A 709 41.93 -2.92 25.34
C VAL A 709 43.02 -3.89 25.79
N TYR A 710 44.26 -3.40 25.81
CA TYR A 710 45.39 -4.11 26.41
C TYR A 710 45.66 -3.61 27.82
N LEU A 711 45.57 -4.54 28.77
CA LEU A 711 45.83 -4.30 30.18
C LEU A 711 47.17 -4.93 30.57
N LYS A 712 47.98 -4.14 31.27
CA LYS A 712 49.25 -4.56 31.86
C LYS A 712 49.27 -4.21 33.34
N TRP A 713 49.90 -5.04 34.14
CA TRP A 713 50.08 -4.81 35.57
C TRP A 713 50.95 -3.56 35.81
N LYS A 714 50.45 -2.61 36.61
CA LYS A 714 51.26 -1.46 37.09
C LYS A 714 52.29 -1.90 38.11
N ARG A 715 51.90 -2.84 38.99
CA ARG A 715 52.72 -3.36 40.07
C ARG A 715 52.35 -4.83 40.29
N PHE A 716 53.26 -5.73 39.95
CA PHE A 716 53.12 -7.16 40.11
C PHE A 716 54.48 -7.76 40.46
N GLY A 717 54.62 -8.34 41.64
CA GLY A 717 55.86 -8.92 42.13
C GLY A 717 55.64 -9.61 43.48
N GLY A 718 56.37 -10.70 43.73
CA GLY A 718 56.23 -11.53 44.94
C GLY A 718 56.36 -13.02 44.63
N HIS A 719 56.17 -13.87 45.64
CA HIS A 719 56.28 -15.33 45.54
C HIS A 719 55.36 -15.92 44.46
N LEU A 720 54.13 -15.40 44.35
CA LEU A 720 53.14 -15.76 43.33
C LEU A 720 53.66 -15.53 41.89
N ALA A 721 54.37 -14.43 41.63
CA ALA A 721 54.91 -14.16 40.30
C ALA A 721 56.00 -15.17 39.91
N SER A 722 56.80 -15.60 40.89
CA SER A 722 57.85 -16.62 40.70
C SER A 722 57.24 -18.00 40.46
N GLU A 723 56.19 -18.38 41.20
CA GLU A 723 55.47 -19.64 41.00
C GLU A 723 54.84 -19.72 39.60
N ILE A 724 54.26 -18.61 39.12
CA ILE A 724 53.69 -18.51 37.78
C ILE A 724 54.77 -18.69 36.71
N LEU A 725 55.92 -18.02 36.88
CA LEU A 725 57.05 -18.15 35.96
C LEU A 725 57.64 -19.57 35.95
N ASP A 726 57.76 -20.22 37.11
CA ASP A 726 58.23 -21.60 37.23
C ASP A 726 57.26 -22.58 36.56
N TYR A 727 55.95 -22.43 36.80
CA TYR A 727 54.93 -23.23 36.11
C TYR A 727 54.97 -23.02 34.59
N TYR A 728 55.04 -21.76 34.14
CA TYR A 728 55.15 -21.43 32.72
C TYR A 728 56.39 -22.07 32.08
N GLN A 729 57.55 -22.03 32.75
CA GLN A 729 58.77 -22.67 32.27
C GLN A 729 58.61 -24.19 32.15
N LYS A 730 58.02 -24.86 33.15
CA LYS A 730 57.75 -26.31 33.11
C LYS A 730 56.82 -26.70 31.97
N LEU A 731 55.75 -25.93 31.78
CA LEU A 731 54.80 -26.15 30.70
C LEU A 731 55.45 -25.95 29.33
N LEU A 732 56.27 -24.90 29.19
CA LEU A 732 56.98 -24.61 27.94
C LEU A 732 58.00 -25.70 27.58
N ILE A 733 58.70 -26.28 28.56
CA ILE A 733 59.61 -27.43 28.36
C ILE A 733 58.84 -28.67 27.91
N SER A 734 57.65 -28.93 28.46
CA SER A 734 56.81 -30.05 28.03
C SER A 734 56.34 -29.86 26.57
N LEU A 735 55.80 -28.67 26.28
CA LEU A 735 55.27 -28.31 24.97
C LEU A 735 56.34 -28.23 23.87
N SER A 736 57.58 -27.83 24.19
CA SER A 736 58.63 -27.64 23.18
C SER A 736 58.89 -28.89 22.36
N SER A 737 58.80 -30.07 22.98
CA SER A 737 59.00 -31.35 22.30
C SER A 737 57.92 -31.69 21.27
N ALA A 738 56.66 -31.32 21.55
CA ALA A 738 55.54 -31.47 20.63
C ALA A 738 55.58 -30.38 19.55
N MET A 739 55.87 -29.14 19.96
CA MET A 739 55.98 -27.98 19.08
C MET A 739 57.02 -28.15 17.98
N ASP A 740 58.23 -28.60 18.29
CA ASP A 740 59.28 -28.74 17.28
C ASP A 740 58.88 -29.74 16.19
N LYS A 741 58.17 -30.81 16.57
CA LYS A 741 57.64 -31.80 15.64
C LYS A 741 56.49 -31.24 14.81
N GLU A 742 55.46 -30.69 15.46
CA GLU A 742 54.24 -30.24 14.79
C GLU A 742 54.46 -28.99 13.94
N ASN A 743 55.29 -28.04 14.40
CA ASN A 743 55.64 -26.86 13.61
C ASN A 743 56.44 -27.23 12.35
N HIS A 744 57.24 -28.30 12.39
CA HIS A 744 57.93 -28.79 11.20
C HIS A 744 56.92 -29.30 10.14
N TYR A 745 55.87 -30.01 10.57
CA TYR A 745 54.78 -30.42 9.66
C TYR A 745 53.99 -29.21 9.11
N LEU A 746 53.64 -28.23 9.95
CA LEU A 746 52.97 -27.00 9.50
C LEU A 746 53.77 -26.19 8.48
N SER A 747 55.11 -26.28 8.51
CA SER A 747 55.97 -25.63 7.53
C SER A 747 56.05 -26.36 6.18
N THR A 748 55.72 -27.65 6.14
CA THR A 748 55.84 -28.52 4.96
C THR A 748 54.51 -28.84 4.28
N THR A 749 53.37 -28.57 4.93
CA THR A 749 52.04 -28.81 4.36
C THR A 749 51.77 -27.91 3.14
N PRO A 750 51.34 -28.47 2.00
CA PRO A 750 51.04 -27.68 0.79
C PRO A 750 49.84 -26.77 1.02
N LYS A 751 49.86 -25.59 0.38
CA LYS A 751 48.77 -24.62 0.37
C LYS A 751 47.49 -25.29 -0.15
N VAL A 752 46.51 -25.49 0.72
CA VAL A 752 45.16 -25.83 0.26
C VAL A 752 44.60 -24.57 -0.38
N SER A 753 44.43 -24.58 -1.70
CA SER A 753 43.62 -23.59 -2.40
C SER A 753 42.16 -23.84 -2.03
N VAL A 754 41.76 -23.38 -0.85
CA VAL A 754 40.36 -23.05 -0.63
C VAL A 754 40.11 -21.88 -1.57
N ASP A 755 39.15 -22.01 -2.48
CA ASP A 755 38.70 -20.91 -3.36
C ASP A 755 38.18 -19.77 -2.46
N LEU A 756 39.10 -18.97 -1.94
CA LEU A 756 38.84 -17.71 -1.27
C LEU A 756 38.60 -16.72 -2.39
N GLY A 757 37.38 -16.77 -2.93
CA GLY A 757 36.98 -16.15 -4.18
C GLY A 757 37.70 -14.84 -4.47
N SER A 758 38.64 -14.88 -5.42
CA SER A 758 39.07 -13.72 -6.17
C SER A 758 38.16 -13.60 -7.38
N ASP A 759 37.51 -12.46 -7.54
CA ASP A 759 36.68 -12.12 -8.70
C ASP A 759 37.44 -12.39 -10.01
N SER A 760 37.13 -13.49 -10.68
CA SER A 760 37.72 -13.84 -11.98
C SER A 760 36.79 -14.73 -12.78
N GLU A 761 36.02 -14.06 -13.62
CA GLU A 761 35.61 -14.47 -14.96
C GLU A 761 35.30 -15.95 -15.24
N HIS A 762 33.98 -16.18 -15.35
CA HIS A 762 33.33 -17.32 -15.97
C HIS A 762 34.07 -17.87 -17.21
N THR A 763 34.86 -18.92 -17.02
CA THR A 763 35.34 -19.75 -18.13
C THR A 763 34.27 -20.78 -18.51
N LYS A 764 33.71 -20.55 -19.70
CA LYS A 764 32.71 -21.37 -20.40
C LYS A 764 33.19 -22.81 -20.58
N GLN A 765 32.71 -23.74 -19.76
CA GLN A 765 32.87 -25.18 -20.00
C GLN A 765 31.67 -25.73 -20.77
N LYS A 766 31.97 -26.38 -21.89
CA LYS A 766 31.04 -26.92 -22.89
C LYS A 766 30.39 -28.20 -22.37
N ALA A 767 29.06 -28.23 -22.39
CA ALA A 767 28.24 -29.39 -22.11
C ALA A 767 28.31 -30.40 -23.28
N SER A 768 28.70 -31.64 -22.98
CA SER A 768 28.55 -32.80 -23.84
C SER A 768 27.36 -33.64 -23.36
N THR A 769 26.32 -33.65 -24.18
CA THR A 769 25.11 -34.47 -24.09
C THR A 769 25.44 -35.95 -24.26
N ASP A 770 25.09 -36.80 -23.29
CA ASP A 770 24.65 -38.19 -23.54
C ASP A 770 24.26 -38.93 -22.24
N LEU A 771 23.17 -39.72 -22.35
CA LEU A 771 22.76 -40.89 -21.52
C LEU A 771 21.91 -40.67 -20.24
N SER A 772 20.59 -40.70 -20.47
CA SER A 772 19.59 -41.59 -19.83
C SER A 772 19.88 -42.18 -18.43
N GLN A 773 19.28 -41.61 -17.39
CA GLN A 773 18.42 -42.30 -16.40
C GLN A 773 17.82 -41.24 -15.46
N ASP A 774 16.50 -41.12 -15.51
CA ASP A 774 15.68 -40.21 -14.72
C ASP A 774 15.76 -40.54 -13.21
N GLU A 775 16.76 -39.98 -12.54
CA GLU A 775 16.58 -39.39 -11.22
C GLU A 775 17.11 -37.96 -11.33
N LEU A 776 16.28 -36.99 -10.92
CA LEU A 776 16.57 -35.56 -10.99
C LEU A 776 17.87 -35.23 -10.26
N VAL A 777 19.00 -35.29 -10.97
CA VAL A 777 20.26 -34.71 -10.54
C VAL A 777 20.14 -33.22 -10.80
N LEU A 778 19.55 -32.49 -9.84
CA LEU A 778 19.79 -31.06 -9.73
C LEU A 778 21.30 -30.90 -9.77
N THR A 779 21.76 -29.99 -10.62
CA THR A 779 23.15 -29.66 -10.98
C THR A 779 23.93 -29.05 -9.81
N ASP A 780 23.72 -29.59 -8.61
CA ASP A 780 24.19 -29.10 -7.34
C ASP A 780 25.71 -29.11 -7.36
N VAL A 781 26.26 -27.88 -7.41
CA VAL A 781 27.30 -27.42 -6.49
C VAL A 781 27.49 -28.49 -5.44
N LYS A 782 28.59 -29.26 -5.52
CA LYS A 782 28.86 -30.38 -4.61
C LYS A 782 28.68 -29.87 -3.19
N LYS A 783 27.48 -30.03 -2.61
CA LYS A 783 27.21 -29.62 -1.23
C LYS A 783 28.09 -30.54 -0.43
N GLU A 784 29.13 -29.98 0.18
CA GLU A 784 30.01 -30.73 1.05
C GLU A 784 29.13 -31.43 2.09
N ILE A 785 29.29 -32.73 2.24
CA ILE A 785 28.49 -33.51 3.18
C ILE A 785 29.20 -33.38 4.54
N PRO A 786 28.49 -32.99 5.62
CA PRO A 786 29.09 -32.91 6.95
C PRO A 786 29.65 -34.26 7.39
N TRP A 787 30.77 -34.26 8.11
CA TRP A 787 31.45 -35.47 8.57
C TRP A 787 30.52 -36.45 9.30
N ILE A 788 29.61 -35.93 10.14
CA ILE A 788 28.63 -36.76 10.86
C ILE A 788 27.66 -37.46 9.91
N GLN A 789 27.22 -36.78 8.85
CA GLN A 789 26.34 -37.37 7.84
C GLN A 789 27.11 -38.38 6.99
N GLN A 790 28.36 -38.11 6.64
CA GLN A 790 29.23 -39.07 5.95
C GLN A 790 29.40 -40.37 6.76
N LYS A 791 29.70 -40.27 8.06
CA LYS A 791 29.79 -41.45 8.95
C LYS A 791 28.48 -42.21 9.08
N SER A 792 27.36 -41.50 9.17
CA SER A 792 26.03 -42.13 9.19
C SER A 792 25.73 -42.91 7.90
N GLN A 793 26.12 -42.37 6.73
CA GLN A 793 25.95 -43.04 5.44
C GLN A 793 26.90 -44.24 5.27
N GLU A 794 28.14 -44.16 5.78
CA GLU A 794 29.07 -45.30 5.82
C GLU A 794 28.50 -46.46 6.66
N ALA A 795 27.94 -46.17 7.84
CA ALA A 795 27.27 -47.15 8.69
C ALA A 795 26.06 -47.78 7.97
N ILE A 796 25.19 -46.97 7.38
CA ILE A 796 24.03 -47.45 6.60
C ILE A 796 24.48 -48.31 5.41
N LYS A 797 25.54 -47.93 4.68
CA LYS A 797 26.08 -48.72 3.56
C LYS A 797 26.63 -50.07 4.02
N LYS A 798 27.35 -50.12 5.16
CA LYS A 798 27.83 -51.38 5.74
C LYS A 798 26.67 -52.28 6.15
N GLU A 799 25.65 -51.72 6.80
CA GLU A 799 24.43 -52.42 7.18
C GLU A 799 23.69 -52.96 5.93
N VAL A 800 23.51 -52.13 4.90
CA VAL A 800 22.90 -52.53 3.62
C VAL A 800 23.70 -53.63 2.92
N ASN A 801 25.03 -53.57 2.93
CA ASN A 801 25.88 -54.61 2.33
C ASN A 801 25.82 -55.93 3.12
N LEU A 802 25.81 -55.87 4.46
CA LEU A 802 25.69 -57.04 5.33
C LEU A 802 24.36 -57.77 5.08
N PHE A 803 23.27 -57.01 4.95
CA PHE A 803 21.92 -57.55 4.73
C PHE A 803 21.53 -57.67 3.24
N SER A 804 22.42 -57.35 2.29
CA SER A 804 22.13 -57.37 0.85
C SER A 804 21.78 -58.77 0.33
N LYS A 805 22.56 -59.80 0.70
CA LYS A 805 22.26 -61.20 0.34
C LYS A 805 20.94 -61.66 0.94
N LYS A 806 20.71 -61.41 2.23
CA LYS A 806 19.44 -61.72 2.90
C LYS A 806 18.26 -61.00 2.23
N ARG A 807 18.39 -59.72 1.87
CA ARG A 807 17.35 -58.96 1.15
C ARG A 807 17.08 -59.54 -0.24
N LYS A 808 18.10 -59.99 -0.97
CA LYS A 808 17.95 -60.63 -2.30
C LYS A 808 17.30 -62.00 -2.21
N GLU A 809 17.71 -62.83 -1.25
CA GLU A 809 17.07 -64.12 -0.96
C GLU A 809 15.62 -63.94 -0.56
N ILE A 810 15.31 -62.99 0.32
CA ILE A 810 13.94 -62.67 0.73
C ILE A 810 13.13 -62.18 -0.48
N LYS A 811 13.68 -61.28 -1.32
CA LYS A 811 12.98 -60.83 -2.55
C LYS A 811 12.74 -61.96 -3.55
N GLN A 812 13.69 -62.88 -3.72
CA GLN A 812 13.51 -64.06 -4.58
C GLN A 812 12.48 -65.03 -4.00
N GLY A 813 12.53 -65.27 -2.68
CA GLY A 813 11.55 -66.07 -1.95
C GLY A 813 10.13 -65.50 -2.03
N ILE A 814 9.97 -64.18 -1.89
CA ILE A 814 8.68 -63.50 -2.06
C ILE A 814 8.19 -63.63 -3.50
N LYS A 815 9.06 -63.47 -4.51
CA LYS A 815 8.67 -63.65 -5.92
C LYS A 815 8.31 -65.10 -6.27
N SER A 816 9.00 -66.09 -5.71
CA SER A 816 8.62 -67.48 -5.89
C SER A 816 7.30 -67.77 -5.20
N LEU A 817 7.12 -67.31 -3.95
CA LEU A 817 5.89 -67.49 -3.19
C LEU A 817 4.70 -66.80 -3.86
N SER A 818 4.86 -65.58 -4.39
CA SER A 818 3.79 -64.89 -5.10
C SER A 818 3.40 -65.63 -6.38
N LYS A 819 4.37 -66.21 -7.12
CA LYS A 819 4.07 -67.07 -8.28
C LYS A 819 3.32 -68.33 -7.87
N THR A 820 3.70 -68.95 -6.74
CA THR A 820 3.03 -70.14 -6.22
C THR A 820 1.60 -69.82 -5.79
N ILE A 821 1.37 -68.71 -5.06
CA ILE A 821 0.04 -68.27 -4.63
C ILE A 821 -0.84 -67.93 -5.84
N LEU A 822 -0.30 -67.24 -6.85
CA LEU A 822 -1.07 -66.93 -8.06
C LEU A 822 -1.50 -68.21 -8.79
N ASN A 823 -0.59 -69.20 -8.90
CA ASN A 823 -0.91 -70.51 -9.47
C ASN A 823 -1.97 -71.24 -8.64
N MET A 824 -1.88 -71.22 -7.30
CA MET A 824 -2.88 -71.87 -6.44
C MET A 824 -4.24 -71.19 -6.53
N MET A 825 -4.30 -69.85 -6.63
CA MET A 825 -5.54 -69.12 -6.85
C MET A 825 -6.14 -69.46 -8.23
N GLU A 826 -5.33 -69.54 -9.28
CA GLU A 826 -5.80 -69.96 -10.62
C GLU A 826 -6.25 -71.43 -10.66
N GLU A 827 -5.61 -72.33 -9.92
CA GLU A 827 -6.07 -73.72 -9.79
C GLU A 827 -7.38 -73.80 -9.01
N ASN A 828 -7.49 -73.05 -7.91
CA ASN A 828 -8.69 -72.99 -7.10
C ASN A 828 -9.88 -72.40 -7.87
N ASP A 829 -9.65 -71.42 -8.73
CA ASP A 829 -10.68 -70.86 -9.61
C ASP A 829 -11.20 -71.85 -10.66
N LYS A 830 -10.39 -72.85 -11.04
CA LYS A 830 -10.76 -73.91 -12.00
C LYS A 830 -11.47 -75.10 -11.36
N LEU A 831 -11.44 -75.22 -10.04
CA LEU A 831 -12.12 -76.30 -9.32
C LEU A 831 -13.64 -76.08 -9.33
N GLU A 832 -14.41 -77.18 -9.31
CA GLU A 832 -15.86 -77.13 -9.15
C GLU A 832 -16.24 -76.44 -7.84
N ASN A 833 -17.41 -75.79 -7.78
CA ASN A 833 -17.87 -75.01 -6.62
C ASN A 833 -17.81 -75.76 -5.27
N ILE A 834 -17.80 -77.09 -5.26
CA ILE A 834 -17.68 -77.91 -4.04
C ILE A 834 -16.23 -77.99 -3.54
N ALA A 835 -15.25 -77.91 -4.44
CA ALA A 835 -13.82 -77.99 -4.15
C ALA A 835 -13.10 -76.64 -4.17
N LYS A 836 -13.82 -75.56 -4.51
CA LYS A 836 -13.30 -74.19 -4.55
C LYS A 836 -13.20 -73.63 -3.12
N LEU A 837 -11.98 -73.47 -2.63
CA LEU A 837 -11.66 -72.83 -1.34
C LEU A 837 -12.02 -71.35 -1.38
N ASP A 838 -12.51 -70.81 -0.26
CA ASP A 838 -12.86 -69.40 -0.18
C ASP A 838 -11.59 -68.54 -0.04
N GLN A 839 -11.60 -67.29 -0.49
CA GLN A 839 -10.38 -66.45 -0.50
C GLN A 839 -9.78 -66.26 0.91
N GLN A 840 -10.63 -66.31 1.95
CA GLN A 840 -10.20 -66.21 3.35
C GLN A 840 -9.38 -67.42 3.81
N GLU A 841 -9.56 -68.60 3.21
CA GLU A 841 -8.82 -69.82 3.59
C GLU A 841 -7.36 -69.83 3.12
N PHE A 842 -6.98 -68.91 2.22
CA PHE A 842 -5.58 -68.69 1.83
C PHE A 842 -4.81 -67.83 2.84
N GLY A 843 -5.51 -67.14 3.75
CA GLY A 843 -4.92 -66.30 4.79
C GLY A 843 -4.34 -67.16 5.93
N LEU A 844 -3.02 -67.35 5.94
CA LEU A 844 -2.34 -68.08 7.02
C LEU A 844 -2.30 -67.31 8.36
N ASP A 845 -2.36 -65.98 8.32
CA ASP A 845 -2.24 -65.11 9.50
C ASP A 845 -3.56 -64.36 9.75
N LEU A 846 -4.49 -65.05 10.40
CA LEU A 846 -5.82 -64.52 10.68
C LEU A 846 -5.78 -63.32 11.65
N GLU A 847 -4.80 -63.27 12.55
CA GLU A 847 -4.66 -62.16 13.52
C GLU A 847 -4.29 -60.84 12.84
N GLU A 848 -3.37 -60.86 11.85
CA GLU A 848 -3.01 -59.65 11.11
C GLU A 848 -4.14 -59.16 10.20
N LEU A 849 -4.91 -60.10 9.64
CA LEU A 849 -6.07 -59.79 8.81
C LEU A 849 -7.18 -59.14 9.65
N GLU A 850 -7.38 -59.60 10.90
CA GLU A 850 -8.30 -58.98 11.87
C GLU A 850 -7.83 -57.57 12.27
N ARG A 851 -6.52 -57.40 12.55
CA ARG A 851 -5.94 -56.08 12.89
C ARG A 851 -6.12 -55.04 11.77
N LEU A 852 -5.87 -55.43 10.52
CA LEU A 852 -6.10 -54.57 9.34
C LEU A 852 -7.60 -54.29 9.14
N HIS A 853 -8.46 -55.26 9.46
CA HIS A 853 -9.90 -55.05 9.40
C HIS A 853 -10.35 -54.03 10.45
N ASP A 854 -9.84 -54.10 11.67
CA ASP A 854 -10.10 -53.13 12.74
C ASP A 854 -9.61 -51.71 12.36
N GLU A 855 -8.39 -51.56 11.84
CA GLU A 855 -7.90 -50.25 11.34
C GLU A 855 -8.81 -49.72 10.21
N SER A 856 -9.23 -50.58 9.28
CA SER A 856 -10.14 -50.17 8.19
C SER A 856 -11.52 -49.74 8.72
N GLN A 857 -12.01 -50.40 9.78
CA GLN A 857 -13.28 -50.03 10.43
C GLN A 857 -13.16 -48.70 11.18
N GLU A 858 -12.02 -48.42 11.82
CA GLU A 858 -11.75 -47.13 12.44
C GLU A 858 -11.68 -46.00 11.41
N GLU A 859 -11.01 -46.20 10.27
CA GLU A 859 -10.97 -45.24 9.17
C GLU A 859 -12.36 -44.99 8.57
N VAL A 860 -13.14 -46.05 8.34
CA VAL A 860 -14.52 -45.92 7.84
C VAL A 860 -15.40 -45.20 8.87
N ALA A 861 -15.27 -45.50 10.16
CA ALA A 861 -16.01 -44.80 11.22
C ALA A 861 -15.65 -43.32 11.30
N LYS A 862 -14.37 -42.97 11.09
CA LYS A 862 -13.90 -41.59 10.99
C LYS A 862 -14.49 -40.87 9.77
N MET A 863 -14.45 -41.51 8.60
CA MET A 863 -15.06 -40.98 7.37
C MET A 863 -16.58 -40.77 7.50
N ILE A 864 -17.29 -41.68 8.19
CA ILE A 864 -18.73 -41.53 8.49
C ILE A 864 -18.97 -40.29 9.37
N LYS A 865 -18.19 -40.11 10.44
CA LYS A 865 -18.30 -38.92 11.30
C LYS A 865 -18.02 -37.63 10.53
N ASP A 866 -16.99 -37.61 9.68
CA ASP A 866 -16.64 -36.42 8.90
C ASP A 866 -17.76 -36.07 7.89
N VAL A 867 -18.38 -37.06 7.25
CA VAL A 867 -19.54 -36.86 6.36
C VAL A 867 -20.78 -36.38 7.12
N GLU A 868 -21.06 -36.94 8.31
CA GLU A 868 -22.16 -36.48 9.17
C GLU A 868 -21.97 -35.03 9.60
N MET A 869 -20.75 -34.64 9.99
CA MET A 869 -20.41 -33.25 10.35
C MET A 869 -20.56 -32.29 9.16
N HIS A 870 -20.13 -32.69 7.96
CA HIS A 870 -20.32 -31.87 6.75
C HIS A 870 -21.79 -31.69 6.38
N ASN A 871 -22.59 -32.76 6.48
CA ASN A 871 -24.04 -32.69 6.26
C ASN A 871 -24.73 -31.80 7.30
N LEU A 872 -24.30 -31.87 8.57
CA LEU A 872 -24.80 -30.99 9.62
C LEU A 872 -24.48 -29.51 9.34
N ALA A 873 -23.25 -29.19 8.90
CA ALA A 873 -22.85 -27.84 8.56
C ALA A 873 -23.67 -27.27 7.39
N LYS A 874 -23.92 -28.07 6.35
CA LYS A 874 -24.80 -27.68 5.23
C LYS A 874 -26.25 -27.44 5.68
N SER A 875 -26.79 -28.31 6.54
CA SER A 875 -28.13 -28.13 7.11
C SER A 875 -28.22 -26.86 7.96
N TYR A 876 -27.19 -26.52 8.73
CA TYR A 876 -27.14 -25.28 9.51
C TYR A 876 -27.13 -24.03 8.60
N LEU A 877 -26.27 -24.02 7.57
CA LEU A 877 -26.22 -22.92 6.62
C LEU A 877 -27.56 -22.73 5.87
N ALA A 878 -28.18 -23.84 5.45
CA ALA A 878 -29.49 -23.81 4.79
C ALA A 878 -30.58 -23.21 5.71
N GLU A 879 -30.58 -23.56 7.00
CA GLU A 879 -31.53 -22.99 7.96
C GLU A 879 -31.24 -21.50 8.24
N LEU A 880 -29.97 -21.09 8.31
CA LEU A 880 -29.60 -19.67 8.48
C LEU A 880 -30.08 -18.80 7.30
N ILE A 881 -29.82 -19.23 6.06
CA ILE A 881 -30.27 -18.52 4.85
C ILE A 881 -31.81 -18.45 4.82
N LYS A 882 -32.48 -19.55 5.17
CA LYS A 882 -33.93 -19.59 5.27
C LYS A 882 -34.46 -18.66 6.35
N GLU A 883 -33.82 -18.56 7.51
CA GLU A 883 -34.21 -17.60 8.56
C GLU A 883 -34.05 -16.14 8.09
N GLU A 884 -32.88 -15.76 7.60
CA GLU A 884 -32.57 -14.36 7.24
C GLU A 884 -33.29 -13.88 5.97
N CYS A 885 -33.40 -14.73 4.94
CA CYS A 885 -33.93 -14.34 3.63
C CYS A 885 -35.42 -14.70 3.46
N TRP A 886 -35.92 -15.75 4.11
CA TRP A 886 -37.28 -16.27 3.90
C TRP A 886 -38.22 -16.05 5.09
N ASN A 887 -37.84 -16.49 6.30
CA ASN A 887 -38.70 -16.39 7.48
C ASN A 887 -38.79 -14.95 8.01
N SER A 888 -37.75 -14.12 7.80
CA SER A 888 -37.77 -12.70 8.16
C SER A 888 -38.75 -11.84 7.35
N MET A 889 -39.18 -12.33 6.18
CA MET A 889 -40.10 -11.63 5.28
C MET A 889 -41.54 -11.82 5.75
N ALA A 890 -42.22 -10.73 6.09
CA ALA A 890 -43.65 -10.74 6.43
C ALA A 890 -44.51 -11.06 5.21
N VAL A 891 -44.14 -10.52 4.05
CA VAL A 891 -44.71 -10.87 2.75
C VAL A 891 -43.60 -11.53 1.92
N LYS A 892 -43.78 -12.82 1.64
CA LYS A 892 -42.83 -13.63 0.86
C LYS A 892 -42.97 -13.33 -0.63
N GLY A 893 -41.85 -13.32 -1.35
CA GLY A 893 -41.83 -13.16 -2.80
C GLY A 893 -42.57 -14.30 -3.49
N ARG A 894 -43.55 -13.98 -4.34
CA ARG A 894 -44.36 -14.92 -5.13
C ARG A 894 -44.61 -14.36 -6.51
N ALA A 895 -44.61 -15.23 -7.51
CA ALA A 895 -44.99 -14.91 -8.88
C ALA A 895 -46.37 -15.50 -9.21
N LEU A 896 -47.12 -14.88 -10.12
CA LEU A 896 -48.34 -15.42 -10.68
C LEU A 896 -48.23 -15.39 -12.21
N LYS A 897 -48.50 -16.52 -12.85
CA LYS A 897 -48.45 -16.68 -14.31
C LYS A 897 -49.85 -16.80 -14.91
N CYS A 898 -50.00 -16.30 -16.13
CA CYS A 898 -51.18 -16.61 -16.97
C CYS A 898 -51.19 -18.10 -17.36
N PHE A 899 -52.34 -18.61 -17.79
CA PHE A 899 -52.49 -19.99 -18.26
C PHE A 899 -51.93 -20.18 -19.67
N HIS A 900 -52.23 -19.26 -20.61
CA HIS A 900 -51.86 -19.40 -22.03
C HIS A 900 -50.90 -18.32 -22.52
N ILE A 901 -50.83 -17.19 -21.82
CA ILE A 901 -49.97 -16.05 -22.17
C ILE A 901 -48.67 -16.11 -21.33
N PRO A 902 -47.49 -15.79 -21.88
CA PRO A 902 -46.24 -15.74 -21.11
C PRO A 902 -46.12 -14.43 -20.30
N CYS A 903 -47.13 -14.10 -19.49
CA CYS A 903 -47.13 -12.93 -18.61
C CYS A 903 -46.98 -13.38 -17.16
N VAL A 904 -46.05 -12.75 -16.43
CA VAL A 904 -45.74 -13.04 -15.03
C VAL A 904 -45.87 -11.76 -14.23
N VAL A 905 -46.59 -11.83 -13.11
CA VAL A 905 -46.71 -10.71 -12.15
C VAL A 905 -46.06 -11.15 -10.86
N GLU A 906 -45.21 -10.31 -10.29
CA GLU A 906 -44.57 -10.55 -9.00
C GLU A 906 -45.12 -9.59 -7.95
N ASN A 907 -45.30 -10.11 -6.72
CA ASN A 907 -45.62 -9.26 -5.57
C ASN A 907 -44.38 -8.49 -5.07
N PHE A 908 -44.59 -7.54 -4.16
CA PHE A 908 -43.49 -6.87 -3.48
C PHE A 908 -43.13 -7.65 -2.21
N PRO A 909 -41.93 -8.23 -2.10
CA PRO A 909 -41.46 -8.82 -0.85
C PRO A 909 -41.25 -7.72 0.19
N MET A 910 -41.75 -7.93 1.40
CA MET A 910 -41.74 -6.91 2.46
C MET A 910 -41.36 -7.50 3.80
N LYS A 911 -40.46 -6.83 4.52
CA LYS A 911 -40.14 -7.14 5.92
C LYS A 911 -41.19 -6.58 6.87
N ALA A 912 -41.29 -7.20 8.05
CA ALA A 912 -42.03 -6.62 9.16
C ALA A 912 -41.35 -5.32 9.61
N ARG A 913 -42.13 -4.27 9.86
CA ARG A 913 -41.60 -3.00 10.39
C ARG A 913 -41.16 -3.20 11.82
N THR A 914 -39.99 -2.65 12.15
CA THR A 914 -39.48 -2.72 13.52
C THR A 914 -40.28 -1.82 14.45
N VAL A 915 -40.23 -2.11 15.75
CA VAL A 915 -40.90 -1.29 16.78
C VAL A 915 -40.30 0.13 16.81
N GLU A 916 -39.01 0.27 16.48
CA GLU A 916 -38.31 1.56 16.42
C GLU A 916 -38.80 2.42 15.25
N GLU A 917 -38.87 1.84 14.04
CA GLU A 917 -39.40 2.51 12.86
C GLU A 917 -40.85 3.00 13.07
N LEU A 918 -41.68 2.20 13.75
CA LEU A 918 -43.06 2.57 14.05
C LEU A 918 -43.16 3.71 15.07
N LYS A 919 -42.31 3.69 16.11
CA LYS A 919 -42.24 4.78 17.10
C LYS A 919 -41.76 6.09 16.47
N GLU A 920 -40.75 6.01 15.60
CA GLU A 920 -40.24 7.17 14.88
C GLU A 920 -41.30 7.76 13.94
N LEU A 921 -42.00 6.89 13.20
CA LEU A 921 -43.14 7.30 12.39
C LEU A 921 -44.24 7.95 13.23
N GLU A 922 -44.60 7.37 14.37
CA GLU A 922 -45.63 7.92 15.26
C GLU A 922 -45.24 9.29 15.82
N ARG A 923 -43.97 9.48 16.20
CA ARG A 923 -43.42 10.78 16.60
C ARG A 923 -43.60 11.83 15.50
N VAL A 924 -43.22 11.50 14.26
CA VAL A 924 -43.34 12.41 13.12
C VAL A 924 -44.81 12.72 12.79
N LEU A 925 -45.69 11.72 12.84
CA LEU A 925 -47.13 11.90 12.62
C LEU A 925 -47.76 12.83 13.67
N GLN A 926 -47.39 12.68 14.94
CA GLN A 926 -47.84 13.58 16.01
C GLN A 926 -47.30 15.01 15.80
N GLN A 927 -46.01 15.14 15.47
CA GLN A 927 -45.41 16.44 15.16
C GLN A 927 -46.11 17.13 13.99
N LYS A 928 -46.39 16.42 12.90
CA LYS A 928 -47.08 17.01 11.72
C LYS A 928 -48.53 17.41 12.03
N LYS A 929 -49.24 16.65 12.87
CA LYS A 929 -50.57 17.06 13.35
C LYS A 929 -50.50 18.37 14.14
N ILE A 930 -49.52 18.49 15.04
CA ILE A 930 -49.29 19.72 15.83
C ILE A 930 -48.91 20.88 14.90
N GLU A 931 -48.02 20.67 13.92
CA GLU A 931 -47.65 21.69 12.94
C GLU A 931 -48.87 22.17 12.12
N ALA A 932 -49.71 21.24 11.66
CA ALA A 932 -50.93 21.57 10.92
C ALA A 932 -51.94 22.35 11.77
N GLU A 933 -52.14 21.97 13.04
CA GLU A 933 -52.97 22.71 13.99
C GLU A 933 -52.39 24.10 14.30
N CYS A 934 -51.07 24.20 14.48
CA CYS A 934 -50.39 25.49 14.68
C CYS A 934 -50.51 26.40 13.46
N LEU A 935 -50.42 25.86 12.25
CA LEU A 935 -50.61 26.61 11.01
C LEU A 935 -52.06 27.08 10.87
N LYS A 936 -53.03 26.23 11.22
CA LYS A 936 -54.45 26.60 11.24
C LYS A 936 -54.72 27.73 12.24
N LEU A 937 -54.20 27.62 13.46
CA LEU A 937 -54.28 28.67 14.48
C LEU A 937 -53.58 29.96 14.03
N ARG A 938 -52.42 29.88 13.37
CA ARG A 938 -51.75 31.07 12.81
C ARG A 938 -52.58 31.73 11.73
N LYS A 939 -53.20 30.96 10.83
CA LYS A 939 -54.12 31.51 9.81
C LYS A 939 -55.31 32.18 10.48
N GLU A 940 -55.93 31.54 11.47
CA GLU A 940 -57.02 32.12 12.25
C GLU A 940 -56.59 33.40 13.00
N ILE A 941 -55.38 33.46 13.55
CA ILE A 941 -54.85 34.68 14.20
C ILE A 941 -54.60 35.79 13.17
N VAL A 942 -54.02 35.47 12.01
CA VAL A 942 -53.76 36.45 10.94
C VAL A 942 -55.08 36.95 10.34
N GLU A 943 -56.05 36.07 10.12
CA GLU A 943 -57.40 36.40 9.66
C GLU A 943 -58.21 37.16 10.71
N ALA A 944 -58.07 36.84 12.01
CA ALA A 944 -58.68 37.64 13.07
C ALA A 944 -58.03 39.02 13.20
N GLN A 945 -56.71 39.16 13.00
CA GLN A 945 -56.03 40.45 12.99
C GLN A 945 -56.36 41.29 11.75
N SER A 946 -56.53 40.67 10.57
CA SER A 946 -57.01 41.36 9.37
C SER A 946 -58.50 41.70 9.50
N GLY A 947 -59.31 40.82 10.10
CA GLY A 947 -60.71 41.02 10.43
C GLY A 947 -60.93 42.18 11.39
N VAL A 948 -60.17 42.29 12.49
CA VAL A 948 -60.28 43.43 13.42
C VAL A 948 -59.83 44.75 12.78
N LYS A 949 -58.90 44.71 11.80
CA LYS A 949 -58.56 45.90 11.01
C LYS A 949 -59.65 46.25 9.99
N LEU A 950 -60.36 45.28 9.42
CA LEU A 950 -61.45 45.54 8.48
C LEU A 950 -62.76 45.95 9.17
N ILE A 951 -63.08 45.39 10.34
CA ILE A 951 -64.33 45.68 11.06
C ILE A 951 -64.38 47.14 11.54
N LYS A 952 -63.23 47.79 11.77
CA LYS A 952 -63.21 49.24 12.06
C LYS A 952 -63.50 50.14 10.86
N GLN A 953 -63.58 49.61 9.64
CA GLN A 953 -63.86 50.43 8.44
C GLN A 953 -65.21 50.18 7.79
N ARG A 954 -66.02 49.21 8.25
CA ARG A 954 -67.29 48.87 7.57
C ARG A 954 -68.56 48.99 8.39
N HIS A 955 -68.53 49.69 9.53
CA HIS A 955 -69.74 49.99 10.29
C HIS A 955 -70.67 51.05 9.65
N GLU A 956 -70.61 51.28 8.33
CA GLU A 956 -71.43 52.31 7.67
C GLU A 956 -72.18 51.89 6.39
N GLU A 957 -72.13 50.66 5.90
CA GLU A 957 -72.96 50.28 4.74
C GLU A 957 -73.61 48.92 4.94
N ASP A 958 -74.86 49.01 5.40
CA ASP A 958 -76.06 48.22 5.11
C ASP A 958 -75.94 46.72 4.81
N ASP A 959 -76.78 46.02 5.59
CA ASP A 959 -77.19 44.63 5.52
C ASP A 959 -77.73 44.19 4.13
N GLU A 960 -77.84 42.87 3.97
CA GLU A 960 -78.59 42.14 2.92
C GLU A 960 -77.81 41.67 1.68
N GLU A 961 -76.88 40.72 1.85
CA GLU A 961 -76.80 39.60 0.91
C GLU A 961 -76.75 38.29 1.69
N GLU A 962 -77.90 37.61 1.69
CA GLU A 962 -78.14 36.32 2.31
C GLU A 962 -77.22 35.22 1.76
N GLU A 963 -76.93 34.29 2.66
CA GLU A 963 -76.10 33.11 2.53
C GLU A 963 -76.61 32.15 1.44
N GLU A 964 -76.15 32.31 0.20
CA GLU A 964 -76.12 31.17 -0.73
C GLU A 964 -74.99 30.24 -0.28
N GLU A 965 -75.40 29.14 0.36
CA GLU A 965 -74.58 27.98 0.73
C GLU A 965 -73.97 27.32 -0.52
N ASP A 966 -73.00 28.00 -1.15
CA ASP A 966 -72.17 27.41 -2.17
C ASP A 966 -71.27 26.39 -1.48
N LYS A 967 -71.75 25.14 -1.52
CA LYS A 967 -71.04 23.90 -1.20
C LYS A 967 -69.57 24.09 -1.53
N THR A 968 -68.76 24.40 -0.51
CA THR A 968 -67.32 24.54 -0.64
C THR A 968 -66.76 23.21 -1.10
N VAL A 969 -66.63 23.05 -2.42
CA VAL A 969 -65.88 21.99 -3.06
C VAL A 969 -64.47 22.17 -2.55
N LYS A 970 -64.09 21.34 -1.57
CA LYS A 970 -62.74 21.33 -1.00
C LYS A 970 -61.76 21.06 -2.14
N TYR A 971 -61.16 22.11 -2.70
CA TYR A 971 -59.96 22.04 -3.52
C TYR A 971 -58.77 21.69 -2.60
N SER A 972 -58.80 20.52 -1.93
CA SER A 972 -57.73 20.14 -0.99
C SER A 972 -56.59 19.38 -1.63
N ASN A 973 -56.71 18.94 -2.89
CA ASN A 973 -55.65 18.21 -3.55
C ASN A 973 -54.88 19.17 -4.45
N LEU A 974 -53.67 19.55 -4.03
CA LEU A 974 -52.69 20.11 -4.96
C LEU A 974 -52.65 19.23 -6.22
N PRO A 975 -52.52 19.81 -7.42
CA PRO A 975 -52.42 19.02 -8.64
C PRO A 975 -51.31 17.96 -8.54
N ASN A 976 -51.59 16.72 -8.97
CA ASN A 976 -50.66 15.58 -8.87
C ASN A 976 -49.24 15.87 -9.41
N TYR A 977 -49.10 16.80 -10.36
CA TYR A 977 -47.79 17.16 -10.91
C TYR A 977 -46.88 17.91 -9.91
N LEU A 978 -47.43 18.68 -8.96
CA LEU A 978 -46.67 19.37 -7.89
C LEU A 978 -46.37 18.49 -6.69
N LEU A 979 -47.13 17.40 -6.49
CA LEU A 979 -46.80 16.36 -5.53
C LEU A 979 -45.55 15.56 -5.95
N GLY A 980 -45.20 15.59 -7.25
CA GLY A 980 -44.05 14.89 -7.82
C GLY A 980 -44.20 13.37 -7.87
N SER A 981 -45.37 12.84 -7.50
CA SER A 981 -45.66 11.41 -7.44
C SER A 981 -47.13 11.13 -7.72
N LEU A 982 -47.43 9.91 -8.20
CA LEU A 982 -48.78 9.39 -8.41
C LEU A 982 -49.27 8.50 -7.25
N SER A 983 -48.71 8.65 -6.05
CA SER A 983 -49.05 7.83 -4.87
C SER A 983 -50.54 7.90 -4.47
N THR A 984 -51.22 9.01 -4.75
CA THR A 984 -52.68 9.15 -4.55
C THR A 984 -53.51 8.18 -5.40
N ASP A 985 -53.00 7.71 -6.54
CA ASP A 985 -53.72 6.77 -7.43
C ASP A 985 -53.85 5.35 -6.84
N PHE A 986 -53.13 5.09 -5.73
CA PHE A 986 -53.22 3.86 -4.95
C PHE A 986 -54.07 4.04 -3.67
N GLY A 987 -54.78 5.16 -3.52
CA GLY A 987 -55.62 5.42 -2.36
C GLY A 987 -54.85 5.71 -1.06
N VAL A 988 -53.55 6.02 -1.17
CA VAL A 988 -52.71 6.38 -0.03
C VAL A 988 -52.89 7.86 0.29
N ASP A 989 -53.18 8.16 1.56
CA ASP A 989 -53.30 9.52 2.06
C ASP A 989 -51.92 10.21 2.10
N THR A 990 -51.80 11.30 1.34
CA THR A 990 -50.59 12.14 1.22
C THR A 990 -50.74 13.49 1.93
N SER A 991 -51.85 13.72 2.65
CA SER A 991 -52.18 15.00 3.29
C SER A 991 -51.17 15.49 4.33
N LEU A 992 -50.37 14.59 4.91
CA LEU A 992 -49.36 14.90 5.92
C LEU A 992 -47.98 15.26 5.33
N LEU A 993 -47.78 15.06 4.01
CA LEU A 993 -46.54 15.46 3.36
C LEU A 993 -46.45 16.98 3.27
N SER A 994 -45.26 17.52 3.55
CA SER A 994 -44.96 18.93 3.31
C SER A 994 -44.88 19.18 1.79
N SER A 995 -45.21 20.39 1.36
CA SER A 995 -45.02 20.81 -0.03
C SER A 995 -43.55 20.67 -0.42
N GLN A 996 -43.27 20.21 -1.66
CA GLN A 996 -41.89 20.15 -2.17
C GLN A 996 -41.21 21.52 -2.17
N LEU A 997 -41.98 22.61 -2.12
CA LEU A 997 -41.52 24.00 -2.09
C LEU A 997 -41.23 24.52 -0.67
N GLU A 998 -41.51 23.72 0.37
CA GLU A 998 -41.44 24.13 1.79
C GLU A 998 -40.56 23.17 2.62
N LEU A 999 -39.46 22.68 2.03
CA LEU A 999 -38.52 21.74 2.68
C LEU A 999 -37.16 22.38 2.95
N HIS A 1000 -37.14 23.49 3.70
CA HIS A 1000 -35.94 24.30 3.90
C HIS A 1000 -35.04 23.78 5.01
N SER A 1001 -35.62 23.34 6.12
CA SER A 1001 -34.87 22.91 7.30
C SER A 1001 -34.45 21.44 7.24
N ARG A 1002 -33.36 21.11 7.95
CA ARG A 1002 -32.87 19.74 8.08
C ARG A 1002 -33.94 18.80 8.66
N GLU A 1003 -34.65 19.25 9.68
CA GLU A 1003 -35.68 18.48 10.37
C GLU A 1003 -36.89 18.19 9.46
N GLU A 1004 -37.32 19.18 8.67
CA GLU A 1004 -38.39 18.99 7.66
C GLU A 1004 -38.01 17.92 6.64
N LYS A 1005 -36.76 17.93 6.14
CA LYS A 1005 -36.26 16.93 5.18
C LYS A 1005 -36.22 15.52 5.77
N ILE A 1006 -35.75 15.37 7.01
CA ILE A 1006 -35.71 14.07 7.73
C ILE A 1006 -37.12 13.54 7.95
N ASN A 1007 -38.02 14.39 8.45
CA ASN A 1007 -39.42 14.03 8.67
C ASN A 1007 -40.10 13.64 7.36
N GLN A 1008 -39.82 14.34 6.26
CA GLN A 1008 -40.32 14.00 4.94
C GLN A 1008 -39.81 12.62 4.48
N ILE A 1009 -38.53 12.28 4.67
CA ILE A 1009 -37.98 10.95 4.33
C ILE A 1009 -38.73 9.84 5.08
N ILE A 1010 -39.01 10.03 6.38
CA ILE A 1010 -39.74 9.05 7.20
C ILE A 1010 -41.17 8.84 6.66
N LEU A 1011 -41.87 9.93 6.32
CA LEU A 1011 -43.22 9.86 5.74
C LEU A 1011 -43.23 9.20 4.35
N LEU A 1012 -42.25 9.49 3.50
CA LEU A 1012 -42.11 8.88 2.17
C LEU A 1012 -41.87 7.37 2.27
N LYS A 1013 -41.04 6.91 3.22
CA LYS A 1013 -40.85 5.47 3.50
C LYS A 1013 -42.16 4.78 3.89
N ASP A 1014 -43.00 5.43 4.70
CA ASP A 1014 -44.33 4.91 5.06
C ASP A 1014 -45.29 4.86 3.85
N ILE A 1015 -45.25 5.86 2.97
CA ILE A 1015 -46.04 5.86 1.72
C ILE A 1015 -45.61 4.72 0.80
N ILE A 1016 -44.31 4.51 0.59
CA ILE A 1016 -43.79 3.38 -0.18
C ILE A 1016 -44.29 2.05 0.40
N TYR A 1017 -44.22 1.90 1.72
CA TYR A 1017 -44.73 0.71 2.41
C TYR A 1017 -46.23 0.50 2.16
N LYS A 1018 -47.04 1.56 2.24
CA LYS A 1018 -48.49 1.50 1.97
C LYS A 1018 -48.82 1.18 0.52
N VAL A 1019 -48.14 1.79 -0.45
CA VAL A 1019 -48.33 1.50 -1.89
C VAL A 1019 -48.03 0.03 -2.17
N LYS A 1020 -46.90 -0.50 -1.66
CA LYS A 1020 -46.54 -1.92 -1.80
C LYS A 1020 -47.58 -2.83 -1.15
N THR A 1021 -48.09 -2.47 0.04
CA THR A 1021 -49.15 -3.23 0.74
C THR A 1021 -50.46 -3.28 -0.05
N VAL A 1022 -50.90 -2.14 -0.61
CA VAL A 1022 -52.13 -2.06 -1.43
C VAL A 1022 -52.02 -2.98 -2.65
N PHE A 1023 -50.91 -2.91 -3.38
CA PHE A 1023 -50.70 -3.78 -4.53
C PHE A 1023 -50.64 -5.27 -4.13
N ASN A 1024 -49.97 -5.61 -3.03
CA ASN A 1024 -49.89 -6.99 -2.56
C ASN A 1024 -51.28 -7.57 -2.21
N ASN A 1025 -52.20 -6.77 -1.66
CA ASN A 1025 -53.58 -7.21 -1.44
C ASN A 1025 -54.34 -7.51 -2.74
N GLU A 1026 -54.11 -6.70 -3.79
CA GLU A 1026 -54.66 -6.95 -5.14
C GLU A 1026 -54.07 -8.25 -5.73
N PHE A 1027 -52.76 -8.48 -5.55
CA PHE A 1027 -52.08 -9.70 -5.96
C PHE A 1027 -52.62 -10.95 -5.25
N ASP A 1028 -52.81 -10.90 -3.94
CA ASP A 1028 -53.36 -12.02 -3.16
C ASP A 1028 -54.80 -12.35 -3.57
N ALA A 1029 -55.60 -11.36 -3.97
CA ALA A 1029 -56.93 -11.57 -4.53
C ALA A 1029 -56.87 -12.30 -5.88
N ALA A 1030 -55.97 -11.90 -6.77
CA ALA A 1030 -55.75 -12.58 -8.05
C ALA A 1030 -55.21 -14.01 -7.88
N TYR A 1031 -54.32 -14.23 -6.92
CA TYR A 1031 -53.82 -15.55 -6.56
C TYR A 1031 -54.96 -16.49 -6.13
N LYS A 1032 -55.86 -16.04 -5.25
CA LYS A 1032 -57.06 -16.80 -4.84
C LYS A 1032 -58.00 -17.08 -6.02
N GLN A 1033 -58.16 -16.11 -6.93
CA GLN A 1033 -58.96 -16.32 -8.14
C GLN A 1033 -58.37 -17.43 -9.01
N LYS A 1034 -57.04 -17.51 -9.17
CA LYS A 1034 -56.37 -18.60 -9.89
C LYS A 1034 -56.62 -19.97 -9.24
N GLU A 1035 -56.55 -20.05 -7.91
CA GLU A 1035 -56.84 -21.29 -7.18
C GLU A 1035 -58.27 -21.79 -7.47
N PHE A 1036 -59.26 -20.89 -7.50
CA PHE A 1036 -60.63 -21.25 -7.84
C PHE A 1036 -60.79 -21.72 -9.29
N GLU A 1037 -60.12 -21.06 -10.26
CA GLU A 1037 -60.19 -21.47 -11.66
C GLU A 1037 -59.50 -22.81 -11.90
N ILE A 1038 -58.36 -23.09 -11.25
CA ILE A 1038 -57.70 -24.40 -11.32
C ILE A 1038 -58.62 -25.50 -10.77
N ALA A 1039 -59.28 -25.27 -9.63
CA ALA A 1039 -60.22 -26.24 -9.05
C ALA A 1039 -61.40 -26.52 -10.01
N ARG A 1040 -61.95 -25.47 -10.63
CA ARG A 1040 -63.03 -25.55 -11.63
C ARG A 1040 -62.61 -26.30 -12.90
N VAL A 1041 -61.39 -26.10 -13.37
CA VAL A 1041 -60.86 -26.82 -14.53
C VAL A 1041 -60.61 -28.29 -14.18
N LYS A 1042 -60.07 -28.59 -12.99
CA LYS A 1042 -59.88 -29.97 -12.52
C LYS A 1042 -61.20 -30.74 -12.46
N GLU A 1043 -62.26 -30.14 -11.91
CA GLU A 1043 -63.60 -30.73 -11.88
C GLU A 1043 -64.14 -31.04 -13.29
N ARG A 1044 -64.01 -30.08 -14.23
CA ARG A 1044 -64.43 -30.29 -15.63
C ARG A 1044 -63.57 -31.33 -16.35
N ASN A 1045 -62.28 -31.40 -16.03
CA ASN A 1045 -61.35 -32.36 -16.61
C ASN A 1045 -61.64 -33.79 -16.17
N VAL A 1046 -62.13 -34.01 -14.95
CA VAL A 1046 -62.62 -35.34 -14.52
C VAL A 1046 -63.73 -35.81 -15.48
N ARG A 1047 -64.70 -34.94 -15.74
CA ARG A 1047 -65.78 -35.22 -16.70
C ARG A 1047 -65.26 -35.44 -18.13
N ILE A 1048 -64.28 -34.65 -18.59
CA ILE A 1048 -63.67 -34.84 -19.92
C ILE A 1048 -62.96 -36.20 -20.01
N ARG A 1049 -62.23 -36.62 -18.97
CA ARG A 1049 -61.56 -37.93 -18.95
C ARG A 1049 -62.55 -39.08 -19.00
N GLU A 1050 -63.67 -38.98 -18.30
CA GLU A 1050 -64.78 -39.95 -18.41
C GLU A 1050 -65.28 -40.03 -19.86
N ILE A 1051 -65.52 -38.89 -20.50
CA ILE A 1051 -66.00 -38.84 -21.89
C ILE A 1051 -64.96 -39.42 -22.87
N ILE A 1052 -63.67 -39.15 -22.67
CA ILE A 1052 -62.58 -39.67 -23.51
C ILE A 1052 -62.46 -41.19 -23.38
N LEU A 1053 -62.60 -41.73 -22.16
CA LEU A 1053 -62.66 -43.18 -21.92
C LEU A 1053 -63.88 -43.81 -22.59
N ASP A 1054 -65.05 -43.17 -22.50
CA ASP A 1054 -66.28 -43.66 -23.11
C ASP A 1054 -66.21 -43.67 -24.66
N LEU A 1055 -65.52 -42.70 -25.25
CA LEU A 1055 -65.35 -42.57 -26.71
C LEU A 1055 -64.14 -43.33 -27.26
N GLU A 1056 -63.31 -43.95 -26.41
CA GLU A 1056 -62.05 -44.61 -26.78
C GLU A 1056 -61.09 -43.67 -27.55
N LEU A 1057 -61.05 -42.39 -27.18
CA LEU A 1057 -60.17 -41.39 -27.77
C LEU A 1057 -58.80 -41.39 -27.04
N GLU A 1058 -57.71 -41.28 -27.79
CA GLU A 1058 -56.35 -41.09 -27.24
C GLU A 1058 -56.01 -39.58 -27.12
N GLU A 1059 -56.93 -38.77 -26.59
CA GLU A 1059 -56.72 -37.33 -26.42
C GLU A 1059 -56.14 -37.01 -25.02
N ALA A 1060 -55.07 -36.23 -24.99
CA ALA A 1060 -54.47 -35.76 -23.74
C ALA A 1060 -55.28 -34.58 -23.16
N VAL A 1061 -55.72 -34.72 -21.90
CA VAL A 1061 -56.43 -33.66 -21.18
C VAL A 1061 -55.44 -32.70 -20.52
N TRP A 1062 -55.43 -31.45 -20.96
CA TRP A 1062 -54.62 -30.38 -20.36
C TRP A 1062 -55.04 -30.13 -18.91
N GLN A 1063 -54.13 -30.35 -17.95
CA GLN A 1063 -54.36 -30.09 -16.53
C GLN A 1063 -53.49 -28.90 -16.06
N PRO A 1064 -54.11 -27.79 -15.63
CA PRO A 1064 -53.36 -26.68 -15.06
C PRO A 1064 -52.93 -27.01 -13.62
N GLU A 1065 -51.67 -26.76 -13.34
CA GLU A 1065 -51.09 -26.87 -11.99
C GLU A 1065 -50.31 -25.60 -11.66
N PHE A 1066 -50.13 -25.36 -10.36
CA PHE A 1066 -49.24 -24.30 -9.90
C PHE A 1066 -47.80 -24.72 -10.12
N GLU A 1067 -47.04 -23.83 -10.73
CA GLU A 1067 -45.60 -23.97 -10.90
C GLU A 1067 -44.87 -23.52 -9.62
N ASP A 1068 -43.59 -23.88 -9.51
CA ASP A 1068 -42.82 -23.63 -8.28
C ASP A 1068 -42.61 -22.15 -7.99
N CYS A 1069 -42.54 -21.29 -9.02
CA CYS A 1069 -42.47 -19.84 -8.84
C CYS A 1069 -43.74 -19.22 -8.19
N GLU A 1070 -44.88 -19.89 -8.32
CA GLU A 1070 -46.15 -19.47 -7.71
C GLU A 1070 -46.33 -20.03 -6.30
N LYS A 1071 -45.75 -21.22 -6.05
CA LYS A 1071 -45.68 -21.86 -4.73
C LYS A 1071 -44.22 -22.10 -4.32
N PRO A 1072 -43.44 -21.03 -4.05
CA PRO A 1072 -42.01 -21.11 -3.73
C PRO A 1072 -41.69 -21.93 -2.48
N GLU A 1073 -42.68 -22.16 -1.61
CA GLU A 1073 -42.55 -23.05 -0.45
C GLU A 1073 -42.26 -24.50 -0.85
N ARG A 1074 -42.64 -24.92 -2.08
CA ARG A 1074 -42.33 -26.26 -2.61
C ARG A 1074 -40.85 -26.45 -2.87
N THR A 1075 -40.14 -25.43 -3.35
CA THR A 1075 -38.69 -25.49 -3.64
C THR A 1075 -37.84 -25.70 -2.39
N LEU A 1076 -38.37 -25.36 -1.21
CA LEU A 1076 -37.69 -25.57 0.07
C LEU A 1076 -37.89 -27.00 0.63
N VAL A 1077 -38.75 -27.82 0.00
CA VAL A 1077 -39.07 -29.19 0.43
C VAL A 1077 -38.66 -30.17 -0.67
N VAL A 1078 -37.62 -30.95 -0.40
CA VAL A 1078 -37.14 -32.02 -1.31
C VAL A 1078 -38.13 -33.19 -1.28
N GLN A 1079 -38.61 -33.61 -2.45
CA GLN A 1079 -39.47 -34.79 -2.58
C GLN A 1079 -38.65 -36.07 -2.73
N ASP A 1080 -39.17 -37.22 -2.26
CA ASP A 1080 -38.46 -38.51 -2.36
C ASP A 1080 -38.14 -38.91 -3.81
N GLU A 1081 -38.94 -38.43 -4.77
CA GLU A 1081 -38.77 -38.67 -6.22
C GLU A 1081 -37.57 -37.93 -6.83
N GLU A 1082 -37.09 -36.84 -6.20
CA GLU A 1082 -35.94 -36.05 -6.66
C GLU A 1082 -34.60 -36.70 -6.27
N ILE A 1083 -34.61 -37.63 -5.32
CA ILE A 1083 -33.41 -38.31 -4.81
C ILE A 1083 -33.09 -39.50 -5.74
N THR A 1084 -32.23 -39.27 -6.73
CA THR A 1084 -31.75 -40.32 -7.66
C THR A 1084 -30.87 -41.38 -7.01
N ALA A 1085 -30.37 -41.13 -5.81
CA ALA A 1085 -29.54 -42.08 -5.07
C ALA A 1085 -30.39 -43.21 -4.47
N HIS A 1086 -30.02 -44.46 -4.76
CA HIS A 1086 -30.62 -45.61 -4.08
C HIS A 1086 -30.38 -45.51 -2.57
N LYS A 1087 -31.46 -45.37 -1.80
CA LYS A 1087 -31.43 -45.28 -0.33
C LYS A 1087 -30.71 -46.51 0.23
N HIS A 1088 -29.59 -46.33 0.93
CA HIS A 1088 -28.87 -47.44 1.55
C HIS A 1088 -29.59 -47.88 2.83
N ILE A 1089 -30.44 -48.90 2.69
CA ILE A 1089 -31.32 -49.35 3.75
C ILE A 1089 -30.59 -50.38 4.63
N LYS A 1090 -30.33 -50.04 5.90
CA LYS A 1090 -29.85 -51.00 6.91
C LYS A 1090 -30.87 -52.16 7.06
N PRO A 1091 -30.45 -53.41 7.35
CA PRO A 1091 -31.33 -54.60 7.33
C PRO A 1091 -32.62 -54.49 8.17
N TRP A 1092 -32.56 -53.84 9.34
CA TRP A 1092 -33.74 -53.54 10.17
C TRP A 1092 -34.76 -52.63 9.46
N HIS A 1093 -34.29 -51.67 8.65
CA HIS A 1093 -35.18 -50.75 7.95
C HIS A 1093 -35.86 -51.45 6.76
N LYS A 1094 -35.21 -52.44 6.12
CA LYS A 1094 -35.88 -53.33 5.15
C LYS A 1094 -37.01 -54.10 5.80
N ALA A 1095 -36.86 -54.55 7.05
CA ALA A 1095 -37.95 -55.21 7.77
C ALA A 1095 -39.13 -54.25 8.04
N LYS A 1096 -38.88 -52.99 8.43
CA LYS A 1096 -39.94 -51.98 8.58
C LYS A 1096 -40.60 -51.61 7.25
N GLU A 1097 -39.83 -51.49 6.17
CA GLU A 1097 -40.36 -51.19 4.85
C GLU A 1097 -41.17 -52.37 4.29
N LEU A 1098 -40.75 -53.60 4.53
CA LEU A 1098 -41.53 -54.80 4.23
C LEU A 1098 -42.81 -54.86 5.06
N ILE A 1099 -42.79 -54.46 6.33
CA ILE A 1099 -44.01 -54.36 7.16
C ILE A 1099 -44.92 -53.25 6.65
N VAL A 1100 -44.41 -52.06 6.32
CA VAL A 1100 -45.22 -50.95 5.79
C VAL A 1100 -45.73 -51.26 4.38
N ASN A 1101 -44.95 -51.93 3.54
CA ASN A 1101 -45.41 -52.39 2.24
C ASN A 1101 -46.41 -53.52 2.38
N HIS A 1102 -46.24 -54.45 3.33
CA HIS A 1102 -47.30 -55.40 3.66
C HIS A 1102 -48.52 -54.68 4.22
N GLU A 1103 -48.41 -53.64 5.05
CA GLU A 1103 -49.55 -52.87 5.56
C GLU A 1103 -50.22 -52.05 4.45
N LYS A 1104 -49.46 -51.50 3.50
CA LYS A 1104 -49.99 -50.82 2.31
C LYS A 1104 -50.63 -51.80 1.34
N GLU A 1105 -50.04 -52.96 1.12
CA GLU A 1105 -50.64 -54.07 0.36
C GLU A 1105 -51.86 -54.61 1.08
N HIS A 1106 -51.87 -54.66 2.41
CA HIS A 1106 -53.02 -55.05 3.23
C HIS A 1106 -54.11 -53.97 3.17
N TRP A 1107 -53.75 -52.69 3.14
CA TRP A 1107 -54.69 -51.59 2.92
C TRP A 1107 -55.25 -51.60 1.51
N LEU A 1108 -54.44 -51.90 0.49
CA LEU A 1108 -54.89 -52.08 -0.88
C LEU A 1108 -55.77 -53.33 -1.02
N LEU A 1109 -55.46 -54.43 -0.34
CA LEU A 1109 -56.30 -55.64 -0.29
C LEU A 1109 -57.61 -55.41 0.48
N ILE A 1110 -57.58 -54.61 1.55
CA ILE A 1110 -58.79 -54.21 2.30
C ILE A 1110 -59.63 -53.25 1.45
N GLN A 1111 -59.01 -52.39 0.64
CA GLN A 1111 -59.74 -51.51 -0.28
C GLN A 1111 -60.37 -52.29 -1.45
N ASP A 1112 -59.82 -53.46 -1.81
CA ASP A 1112 -60.42 -54.34 -2.83
C ASP A 1112 -61.57 -55.23 -2.28
N ALA A 1113 -61.91 -55.10 -0.99
CA ALA A 1113 -63.01 -55.80 -0.35
C ALA A 1113 -64.36 -55.09 -0.53
N SER A 1114 -64.80 -54.90 -1.78
CA SER A 1114 -66.23 -54.92 -2.04
C SER A 1114 -66.60 -56.26 -2.69
N THR A 1115 -66.94 -57.21 -1.83
CA THR A 1115 -67.70 -58.42 -2.21
C THR A 1115 -68.95 -58.07 -3.00
N ARG A 1116 -69.43 -56.83 -2.92
CA ARG A 1116 -70.45 -56.27 -3.80
C ARG A 1116 -69.99 -56.15 -5.26
N LEU A 1117 -68.78 -55.64 -5.57
CA LEU A 1117 -68.28 -55.61 -6.95
C LEU A 1117 -67.92 -57.01 -7.46
N ARG A 1118 -67.34 -57.88 -6.64
CA ARG A 1118 -67.05 -59.26 -7.06
C ARG A 1118 -68.33 -60.08 -7.27
N ALA A 1119 -69.33 -59.97 -6.40
CA ALA A 1119 -70.63 -60.63 -6.61
C ALA A 1119 -71.42 -60.00 -7.77
N LEU A 1120 -71.26 -58.70 -8.03
CA LEU A 1120 -71.85 -58.07 -9.20
C LEU A 1120 -71.14 -58.51 -10.49
N MET A 1121 -69.81 -58.64 -10.48
CA MET A 1121 -69.03 -59.21 -11.58
C MET A 1121 -69.36 -60.68 -11.83
N ASP A 1122 -69.48 -61.51 -10.79
CA ASP A 1122 -69.79 -62.95 -10.94
C ASP A 1122 -71.27 -63.21 -11.28
N MET A 1123 -72.22 -62.44 -10.75
CA MET A 1123 -73.65 -62.68 -11.01
C MET A 1123 -74.22 -61.91 -12.20
N MET A 1124 -73.66 -60.74 -12.54
CA MET A 1124 -74.18 -59.87 -13.61
C MET A 1124 -73.07 -59.20 -14.44
N GLY A 1125 -71.85 -59.75 -14.46
CA GLY A 1125 -70.75 -59.17 -15.23
C GLY A 1125 -70.33 -57.76 -14.81
N GLY A 1126 -70.81 -57.26 -13.66
CA GLY A 1126 -70.51 -55.94 -13.13
C GLY A 1126 -71.58 -54.88 -13.44
N VAL A 1127 -72.73 -55.23 -14.01
CA VAL A 1127 -73.75 -54.27 -14.46
C VAL A 1127 -75.02 -54.37 -13.60
N LEU A 1128 -75.29 -53.38 -12.75
CA LEU A 1128 -76.51 -53.32 -11.90
C LEU A 1128 -77.66 -52.59 -12.62
N GLU A 1129 -77.34 -51.62 -13.45
CA GLU A 1129 -78.27 -50.83 -14.26
C GLU A 1129 -77.60 -50.63 -15.62
N VAL A 1130 -78.33 -50.89 -16.72
CA VAL A 1130 -77.84 -50.61 -18.07
C VAL A 1130 -77.66 -49.10 -18.15
N LYS A 1131 -76.42 -48.64 -17.95
CA LYS A 1131 -76.12 -47.22 -18.06
C LYS A 1131 -76.18 -46.86 -19.54
N LYS A 1132 -76.45 -45.60 -19.86
CA LYS A 1132 -76.42 -45.14 -21.27
C LYS A 1132 -75.06 -45.39 -21.94
N GLU A 1133 -74.00 -45.53 -21.15
CA GLU A 1133 -72.66 -46.00 -21.52
C GLU A 1133 -72.69 -47.38 -22.21
N ASP A 1134 -73.54 -48.31 -21.76
CA ASP A 1134 -73.63 -49.67 -22.31
C ASP A 1134 -74.16 -49.70 -23.75
N ILE A 1135 -74.85 -48.65 -24.21
CA ILE A 1135 -75.31 -48.52 -25.60
C ILE A 1135 -74.11 -48.59 -26.56
N LEU A 1136 -72.95 -48.04 -26.16
CA LEU A 1136 -71.72 -48.11 -26.95
C LEU A 1136 -71.16 -49.53 -27.03
N ARG A 1137 -71.33 -50.36 -25.99
CA ARG A 1137 -70.82 -51.75 -25.93
C ARG A 1137 -71.83 -52.82 -26.33
N MET A 1138 -73.12 -52.47 -26.47
CA MET A 1138 -74.18 -53.44 -26.74
C MET A 1138 -74.03 -54.07 -28.14
N VAL A 1139 -73.72 -55.37 -28.20
CA VAL A 1139 -73.67 -56.12 -29.47
C VAL A 1139 -74.95 -56.93 -29.60
N ILE A 1140 -75.75 -56.67 -30.63
CA ILE A 1140 -76.91 -57.53 -30.93
C ILE A 1140 -76.33 -58.85 -31.45
N PRO A 1141 -76.62 -60.00 -30.82
CA PRO A 1141 -76.07 -61.29 -31.23
C PRO A 1141 -76.49 -61.63 -32.66
N GLN A 1142 -75.53 -62.01 -33.50
CA GLN A 1142 -75.82 -62.43 -34.87
C GLN A 1142 -76.78 -63.64 -34.87
N PRO A 1143 -77.85 -63.63 -35.68
CA PRO A 1143 -78.76 -64.78 -35.76
C PRO A 1143 -78.01 -66.02 -36.24
N ALA A 1144 -78.21 -67.17 -35.59
CA ALA A 1144 -77.45 -68.41 -35.84
C ALA A 1144 -77.52 -68.91 -37.31
N PHE A 1145 -78.56 -68.54 -38.06
CA PHE A 1145 -78.70 -68.93 -39.48
C PHE A 1145 -77.82 -68.10 -40.42
N MET A 1146 -77.25 -66.96 -40.00
CA MET A 1146 -76.31 -66.18 -40.84
C MET A 1146 -75.03 -66.93 -41.19
N ALA A 1147 -74.67 -67.97 -40.42
CA ALA A 1147 -73.54 -68.85 -40.77
C ALA A 1147 -73.85 -69.73 -42.00
N LYS A 1148 -75.13 -69.86 -42.38
CA LYS A 1148 -75.57 -70.57 -43.58
C LYS A 1148 -75.56 -69.62 -44.78
N PRO A 1149 -75.17 -70.08 -45.98
CA PRO A 1149 -75.25 -69.27 -47.20
C PRO A 1149 -76.66 -68.72 -47.43
N ASP A 1150 -76.71 -67.46 -47.82
CA ASP A 1150 -77.86 -66.59 -48.10
C ASP A 1150 -78.87 -67.16 -49.13
N ALA A 1151 -78.44 -68.13 -49.94
CA ALA A 1151 -79.28 -68.86 -50.87
C ALA A 1151 -80.25 -69.85 -50.21
N VAL A 1152 -79.96 -70.33 -48.99
CA VAL A 1152 -80.73 -71.41 -48.31
C VAL A 1152 -81.67 -70.87 -47.23
N TRP A 1153 -81.70 -69.54 -47.04
CA TRP A 1153 -82.54 -68.94 -46.02
C TRP A 1153 -84.02 -69.11 -46.37
N THR A 1154 -84.76 -69.64 -45.41
CA THR A 1154 -86.23 -69.62 -45.45
C THR A 1154 -86.76 -68.18 -45.45
N GLU A 1155 -87.97 -67.96 -45.96
CA GLU A 1155 -88.58 -66.61 -45.97
C GLU A 1155 -88.70 -66.01 -44.55
N GLU A 1156 -88.85 -66.88 -43.54
CA GLU A 1156 -88.84 -66.52 -42.12
C GLU A 1156 -87.44 -66.09 -41.64
N GLU A 1157 -86.37 -66.82 -42.00
CA GLU A 1157 -84.98 -66.44 -41.69
C GLU A 1157 -84.60 -65.10 -42.38
N ARG A 1158 -85.03 -64.86 -43.63
CA ARG A 1158 -84.85 -63.56 -44.29
C ARG A 1158 -85.56 -62.41 -43.55
N LYS A 1159 -86.73 -62.68 -42.97
CA LYS A 1159 -87.45 -61.69 -42.17
C LYS A 1159 -86.72 -61.40 -40.86
N GLN A 1160 -86.23 -62.44 -40.17
CA GLN A 1160 -85.41 -62.28 -38.97
C GLN A 1160 -84.10 -61.53 -39.25
N PHE A 1161 -83.49 -61.74 -40.42
CA PHE A 1161 -82.31 -60.99 -40.85
C PHE A 1161 -82.62 -59.50 -41.08
N LYS A 1162 -83.73 -59.19 -41.76
CA LYS A 1162 -84.16 -57.79 -41.94
C LYS A 1162 -84.46 -57.12 -40.61
N ASP A 1163 -85.08 -57.83 -39.67
CA ASP A 1163 -85.35 -57.32 -38.32
C ASP A 1163 -84.04 -57.13 -37.54
N TYR A 1164 -83.07 -58.04 -37.68
CA TYR A 1164 -81.74 -57.91 -37.10
C TYR A 1164 -80.98 -56.72 -37.70
N GLU A 1165 -80.92 -56.57 -39.03
CA GLU A 1165 -80.31 -55.42 -39.69
C GLU A 1165 -80.97 -54.11 -39.26
N LYS A 1166 -82.30 -54.10 -39.12
CA LYS A 1166 -83.03 -52.93 -38.64
C LYS A 1166 -82.65 -52.59 -37.21
N LYS A 1167 -82.60 -53.58 -36.30
CA LYS A 1167 -82.15 -53.36 -34.91
C LYS A 1167 -80.69 -52.94 -34.82
N VAL A 1168 -79.81 -53.49 -35.66
CA VAL A 1168 -78.39 -53.09 -35.73
C VAL A 1168 -78.26 -51.67 -36.27
N LYS A 1169 -79.06 -51.28 -37.26
CA LYS A 1169 -79.13 -49.90 -37.76
C LYS A 1169 -79.66 -48.95 -36.70
N GLU A 1170 -80.77 -49.27 -36.04
CA GLU A 1170 -81.35 -48.48 -34.95
C GLU A 1170 -80.35 -48.33 -33.80
N LEU A 1171 -79.67 -49.41 -33.42
CA LEU A 1171 -78.65 -49.37 -32.37
C LEU A 1171 -77.42 -48.55 -32.77
N ASN A 1172 -76.96 -48.66 -34.02
CA ASN A 1172 -75.87 -47.84 -34.53
C ASN A 1172 -76.28 -46.35 -34.61
N GLU A 1173 -77.53 -46.05 -34.95
CA GLU A 1173 -78.05 -44.68 -34.91
C GLU A 1173 -78.11 -44.12 -33.48
N GLU A 1174 -78.47 -44.93 -32.49
CA GLU A 1174 -78.43 -44.53 -31.08
C GLU A 1174 -76.99 -44.35 -30.57
N ARG A 1175 -76.07 -45.25 -30.94
CA ARG A 1175 -74.63 -45.10 -30.67
C ARG A 1175 -74.09 -43.81 -31.26
N ASP A 1176 -74.40 -43.51 -32.51
CA ASP A 1176 -73.93 -42.29 -33.17
C ASP A 1176 -74.55 -41.03 -32.56
N LYS A 1177 -75.82 -41.07 -32.14
CA LYS A 1177 -76.45 -39.96 -31.40
C LYS A 1177 -75.77 -39.74 -30.04
N TYR A 1178 -75.49 -40.82 -29.31
CA TYR A 1178 -74.84 -40.74 -28.01
C TYR A 1178 -73.40 -40.26 -28.13
N ARG A 1179 -72.62 -40.81 -29.07
CA ARG A 1179 -71.27 -40.33 -29.42
C ARG A 1179 -71.28 -38.85 -29.78
N LYS A 1180 -72.18 -38.41 -30.65
CA LYS A 1180 -72.32 -36.97 -30.99
C LYS A 1180 -72.72 -36.11 -29.80
N SER A 1181 -73.51 -36.63 -28.87
CA SER A 1181 -73.89 -35.90 -27.65
C SER A 1181 -72.70 -35.75 -26.69
N LEU A 1182 -71.88 -36.79 -26.55
CA LEU A 1182 -70.65 -36.77 -25.77
C LEU A 1182 -69.60 -35.86 -26.42
N GLU A 1183 -69.43 -35.91 -27.74
CA GLU A 1183 -68.55 -34.99 -28.48
C GLU A 1183 -68.99 -33.52 -28.33
N ALA A 1184 -70.31 -33.27 -28.32
CA ALA A 1184 -70.85 -31.92 -28.08
C ALA A 1184 -70.64 -31.45 -26.63
N GLU A 1185 -70.81 -32.34 -25.65
CA GLU A 1185 -70.51 -32.06 -24.24
C GLU A 1185 -69.02 -31.79 -24.04
N LEU A 1186 -68.15 -32.62 -24.63
CA LEU A 1186 -66.70 -32.47 -24.63
C LEU A 1186 -66.29 -31.10 -25.19
N LYS A 1187 -66.77 -30.74 -26.38
CA LYS A 1187 -66.49 -29.41 -26.98
C LYS A 1187 -67.00 -28.27 -26.12
N LYS A 1188 -68.17 -28.42 -25.49
CA LYS A 1188 -68.73 -27.40 -24.60
C LYS A 1188 -67.89 -27.21 -23.34
N LEU A 1189 -67.41 -28.30 -22.74
CA LEU A 1189 -66.53 -28.26 -21.58
C LEU A 1189 -65.17 -27.66 -21.94
N GLN A 1190 -64.58 -28.05 -23.08
CA GLN A 1190 -63.33 -27.48 -23.58
C GLN A 1190 -63.45 -25.98 -23.86
N ASN A 1191 -64.50 -25.52 -24.55
CA ASN A 1191 -64.72 -24.09 -24.80
C ASN A 1191 -64.93 -23.31 -23.49
N SER A 1192 -65.67 -23.87 -22.54
CA SER A 1192 -65.86 -23.24 -21.22
C SER A 1192 -64.54 -23.12 -20.44
N ILE A 1193 -63.65 -24.11 -20.53
CA ILE A 1193 -62.30 -24.05 -19.95
C ILE A 1193 -61.48 -22.95 -20.65
N GLN A 1194 -61.56 -22.86 -21.98
CA GLN A 1194 -60.84 -21.84 -22.74
C GLN A 1194 -61.29 -20.41 -22.40
N GLU A 1195 -62.60 -20.16 -22.33
CA GLU A 1195 -63.15 -18.83 -21.98
C GLU A 1195 -62.79 -18.41 -20.55
N SER A 1196 -62.91 -19.32 -19.58
CA SER A 1196 -62.57 -19.03 -18.17
C SER A 1196 -61.08 -18.76 -17.97
N THR A 1197 -60.21 -19.52 -18.63
CA THR A 1197 -58.75 -19.31 -18.58
C THR A 1197 -58.32 -18.01 -19.28
N GLN A 1198 -58.92 -17.67 -20.44
CA GLN A 1198 -58.66 -16.40 -21.12
C GLN A 1198 -59.12 -15.17 -20.31
N ALA A 1199 -60.28 -15.25 -19.64
CA ALA A 1199 -60.78 -14.18 -18.78
C ALA A 1199 -59.85 -13.93 -17.58
N PHE A 1200 -59.25 -14.99 -17.03
CA PHE A 1200 -58.23 -14.87 -15.99
C PHE A 1200 -56.95 -14.24 -16.54
N ASP A 1201 -56.49 -14.64 -17.72
CA ASP A 1201 -55.28 -14.09 -18.35
C ASP A 1201 -55.41 -12.58 -18.62
N GLU A 1202 -56.58 -12.10 -19.03
CA GLU A 1202 -56.86 -10.65 -19.17
C GLU A 1202 -56.85 -9.90 -17.83
N HIS A 1203 -57.37 -10.54 -16.76
CA HIS A 1203 -57.31 -9.96 -15.41
C HIS A 1203 -55.87 -9.80 -14.95
N LEU A 1204 -55.02 -10.82 -15.16
CA LEU A 1204 -53.62 -10.78 -14.78
C LEU A 1204 -52.81 -9.77 -15.59
N LYS A 1205 -53.12 -9.59 -16.89
CA LYS A 1205 -52.52 -8.51 -17.70
C LYS A 1205 -52.84 -7.12 -17.15
N ARG A 1206 -54.08 -6.87 -16.71
CA ARG A 1206 -54.45 -5.62 -16.04
C ARG A 1206 -53.68 -5.44 -14.72
N LEU A 1207 -53.48 -6.52 -13.97
CA LEU A 1207 -52.67 -6.49 -12.75
C LEU A 1207 -51.18 -6.22 -13.05
N PHE A 1208 -50.64 -6.74 -14.15
CA PHE A 1208 -49.28 -6.44 -14.60
C PHE A 1208 -49.10 -4.94 -14.89
N GLU A 1209 -50.02 -4.32 -15.63
CA GLU A 1209 -49.98 -2.87 -15.87
C GLU A 1209 -50.08 -2.07 -14.57
N ARG A 1210 -50.86 -2.57 -13.60
CA ARG A 1210 -50.98 -1.99 -12.25
C ARG A 1210 -49.68 -2.15 -11.45
N ARG A 1211 -48.99 -3.29 -11.57
CA ARG A 1211 -47.68 -3.57 -10.95
C ARG A 1211 -46.59 -2.62 -11.45
N VAL A 1212 -46.56 -2.38 -12.76
CA VAL A 1212 -45.63 -1.42 -13.39
C VAL A 1212 -45.90 0.00 -12.86
N LYS A 1213 -47.17 0.40 -12.73
CA LYS A 1213 -47.53 1.70 -12.13
C LYS A 1213 -47.12 1.79 -10.64
N ALA A 1214 -47.26 0.71 -9.87
CA ALA A 1214 -46.89 0.69 -8.46
C ALA A 1214 -45.36 0.81 -8.28
N GLU A 1215 -44.59 0.17 -9.15
CA GLU A 1215 -43.14 0.29 -9.18
C GLU A 1215 -42.70 1.70 -9.57
N MET A 1216 -43.31 2.27 -10.60
CA MET A 1216 -43.06 3.65 -11.00
C MET A 1216 -43.29 4.62 -9.84
N VAL A 1217 -44.39 4.49 -9.10
CA VAL A 1217 -44.67 5.31 -7.90
C VAL A 1217 -43.64 5.07 -6.80
N THR A 1218 -43.27 3.81 -6.56
CA THR A 1218 -42.23 3.46 -5.58
C THR A 1218 -40.92 4.16 -5.91
N ASN A 1219 -40.46 4.05 -7.16
CA ASN A 1219 -39.23 4.68 -7.63
C ASN A 1219 -39.31 6.22 -7.57
N GLN A 1220 -40.49 6.80 -7.82
CA GLN A 1220 -40.71 8.24 -7.68
C GLN A 1220 -40.52 8.73 -6.24
N GLU A 1221 -41.00 7.98 -5.24
CA GLU A 1221 -40.81 8.36 -3.83
C GLU A 1221 -39.39 8.03 -3.34
N GLU A 1222 -38.78 6.94 -3.82
CA GLU A 1222 -37.37 6.60 -3.53
C GLU A 1222 -36.40 7.65 -4.07
N LEU A 1223 -36.65 8.18 -5.28
CA LEU A 1223 -35.87 9.28 -5.85
C LEU A 1223 -35.93 10.55 -4.98
N LYS A 1224 -37.11 10.89 -4.44
CA LYS A 1224 -37.23 12.01 -3.50
C LYS A 1224 -36.42 11.76 -2.23
N ILE A 1225 -36.45 10.54 -1.69
CA ILE A 1225 -35.63 10.18 -0.54
C ILE A 1225 -34.13 10.37 -0.84
N SER A 1226 -33.66 9.91 -2.00
CA SER A 1226 -32.27 10.09 -2.43
C SER A 1226 -31.88 11.56 -2.56
N ASN A 1227 -32.73 12.39 -3.17
CA ASN A 1227 -32.48 13.83 -3.31
C ASN A 1227 -32.44 14.54 -1.95
N LEU A 1228 -33.35 14.20 -1.05
CA LEU A 1228 -33.37 14.76 0.31
C LEU A 1228 -32.14 14.30 1.11
N ALA A 1229 -31.74 13.04 1.00
CA ALA A 1229 -30.55 12.50 1.65
C ALA A 1229 -29.27 13.20 1.14
N PHE A 1230 -29.15 13.41 -0.16
CA PHE A 1230 -28.04 14.17 -0.75
C PHE A 1230 -28.01 15.62 -0.24
N SER A 1231 -29.17 16.27 -0.17
CA SER A 1231 -29.28 17.63 0.38
C SER A 1231 -28.89 17.71 1.87
N LEU A 1232 -29.20 16.66 2.65
CA LEU A 1232 -28.78 16.55 4.05
C LEU A 1232 -27.26 16.38 4.18
N LEU A 1233 -26.64 15.58 3.30
CA LEU A 1233 -25.19 15.40 3.27
C LEU A 1233 -24.47 16.72 2.97
N LEU A 1234 -24.91 17.47 1.96
CA LEU A 1234 -24.34 18.79 1.65
C LEU A 1234 -24.44 19.79 2.81
N ASP A 1235 -25.56 19.79 3.56
CA ASP A 1235 -25.70 20.64 4.75
C ASP A 1235 -24.72 20.24 5.85
N GLU A 1236 -24.40 18.95 5.99
CA GLU A 1236 -23.37 18.45 6.93
C GLU A 1236 -21.96 18.86 6.53
N GLU A 1237 -21.62 18.80 5.24
CA GLU A 1237 -20.32 19.24 4.72
C GLU A 1237 -20.13 20.76 4.90
N LEU A 1238 -21.16 21.57 4.58
CA LEU A 1238 -21.17 23.02 4.81
C LEU A 1238 -21.04 23.36 6.29
N SER A 1239 -21.75 22.64 7.16
CA SER A 1239 -21.68 22.81 8.62
C SER A 1239 -20.30 22.45 9.17
N SER A 1240 -19.65 21.42 8.61
CA SER A 1240 -18.30 21.02 8.98
C SER A 1240 -17.27 22.10 8.61
N ARG A 1241 -17.39 22.67 7.41
CA ARG A 1241 -16.57 23.80 6.96
C ARG A 1241 -16.78 25.04 7.85
N GLU A 1242 -18.02 25.35 8.24
CA GLU A 1242 -18.35 26.47 9.11
C GLU A 1242 -17.71 26.30 10.50
N LYS A 1243 -17.80 25.11 11.10
CA LYS A 1243 -17.16 24.78 12.38
C LYS A 1243 -15.65 24.86 12.30
N PHE A 1244 -15.05 24.39 11.21
CA PHE A 1244 -13.63 24.50 10.96
C PHE A 1244 -13.15 25.96 10.96
N LEU A 1245 -13.80 26.83 10.18
CA LEU A 1245 -13.42 28.25 10.09
C LEU A 1245 -13.58 28.96 11.44
N ASN A 1246 -14.63 28.67 12.21
CA ASN A 1246 -14.82 29.21 13.55
C ASN A 1246 -13.71 28.78 14.54
N ASN A 1247 -13.32 27.50 14.50
CA ASN A 1247 -12.22 26.99 15.33
C ASN A 1247 -10.87 27.61 14.93
N TYR A 1248 -10.62 27.73 13.63
CA TYR A 1248 -9.43 28.38 13.08
C TYR A 1248 -9.36 29.86 13.51
N LEU A 1249 -10.48 30.59 13.42
CA LEU A 1249 -10.61 31.98 13.86
C LEU A 1249 -10.31 32.13 15.36
N THR A 1250 -10.90 31.29 16.21
CA THR A 1250 -10.67 31.31 17.66
C THR A 1250 -9.20 31.09 17.99
N ARG A 1251 -8.54 30.17 17.27
CA ARG A 1251 -7.11 29.89 17.43
C ARG A 1251 -6.24 31.07 16.98
N LYS A 1252 -6.56 31.71 15.85
CA LYS A 1252 -5.86 32.91 15.37
C LYS A 1252 -6.06 34.12 16.28
N GLN A 1253 -7.22 34.28 16.91
CA GLN A 1253 -7.44 35.29 17.95
C GLN A 1253 -6.58 35.04 19.20
N HIS A 1254 -6.40 33.78 19.59
CA HIS A 1254 -5.47 33.43 20.67
C HIS A 1254 -4.02 33.73 20.29
N GLU A 1255 -3.61 33.38 19.07
CA GLU A 1255 -2.29 33.71 18.51
C GLU A 1255 -2.06 35.23 18.49
N LYS A 1256 -3.07 36.02 18.10
CA LYS A 1256 -3.03 37.49 18.15
C LYS A 1256 -2.83 38.01 19.58
N SER A 1257 -3.48 37.39 20.56
CA SER A 1257 -3.30 37.78 21.97
C SER A 1257 -1.84 37.57 22.40
N GLN A 1258 -1.24 36.44 22.03
CA GLN A 1258 0.17 36.14 22.33
C GLN A 1258 1.15 37.09 21.61
N THR A 1259 0.94 37.37 20.33
CA THR A 1259 1.80 38.30 19.58
C THR A 1259 1.65 39.72 20.11
N SER A 1260 0.43 40.15 20.46
CA SER A 1260 0.19 41.47 21.06
C SER A 1260 0.89 41.63 22.42
N GLU A 1261 0.91 40.59 23.26
CA GLU A 1261 1.65 40.58 24.52
C GLU A 1261 3.17 40.67 24.29
N ALA A 1262 3.69 39.95 23.28
CA ALA A 1262 5.10 40.01 22.90
C ALA A 1262 5.49 41.39 22.36
N VAL A 1263 4.64 42.03 21.55
CA VAL A 1263 4.83 43.41 21.08
C VAL A 1263 4.83 44.38 22.26
N ARG A 1264 3.89 44.23 23.20
CA ARG A 1264 3.82 45.06 24.41
C ARG A 1264 5.10 44.95 25.24
N LYS A 1265 5.55 43.73 25.56
CA LYS A 1265 6.80 43.49 26.31
C LYS A 1265 8.00 44.11 25.59
N SER A 1266 8.13 43.89 24.29
CA SER A 1266 9.24 44.41 23.49
C SER A 1266 9.26 45.94 23.45
N ARG A 1267 8.08 46.57 23.45
CA ARG A 1267 7.94 48.02 23.50
C ARG A 1267 8.35 48.57 24.87
N GLU A 1268 7.91 47.94 25.95
CA GLU A 1268 8.32 48.28 27.32
C GLU A 1268 9.85 48.19 27.48
N ASP A 1269 10.47 47.09 27.01
CA ASP A 1269 11.93 46.91 27.03
C ASP A 1269 12.65 48.00 26.22
N LEU A 1270 12.13 48.35 25.04
CA LEU A 1270 12.68 49.41 24.20
C LEU A 1270 12.59 50.78 24.89
N ASP A 1271 11.47 51.08 25.54
CA ASP A 1271 11.27 52.36 26.22
C ASP A 1271 12.18 52.48 27.45
N VAL A 1272 12.39 51.41 28.21
CA VAL A 1272 13.41 51.36 29.27
C VAL A 1272 14.80 51.63 28.68
N CYS A 1273 15.19 50.99 27.58
CA CYS A 1273 16.49 51.24 26.96
C CYS A 1273 16.63 52.65 26.36
N LYS A 1274 15.55 53.25 25.83
CA LYS A 1274 15.52 54.65 25.43
C LYS A 1274 15.74 55.58 26.61
N GLU A 1275 15.10 55.35 27.74
CA GLU A 1275 15.33 56.13 28.96
C GLU A 1275 16.80 56.08 29.37
N HIS A 1276 17.43 54.90 29.36
CA HIS A 1276 18.86 54.76 29.64
C HIS A 1276 19.73 55.51 28.62
N TYR A 1277 19.38 55.44 27.34
CA TYR A 1277 20.08 56.17 26.28
C TYR A 1277 19.95 57.69 26.44
N ASP A 1278 18.74 58.18 26.73
CA ASP A 1278 18.45 59.60 26.95
C ASP A 1278 19.11 60.12 28.23
N ASN A 1279 19.18 59.30 29.29
CA ASN A 1279 19.93 59.60 30.51
C ASN A 1279 21.43 59.75 30.19
N LEU A 1280 22.03 58.81 29.46
CA LEU A 1280 23.44 58.90 29.06
C LEU A 1280 23.71 60.10 28.13
N LEU A 1281 22.78 60.41 27.22
CA LEU A 1281 22.85 61.61 26.38
C LEU A 1281 22.69 62.91 27.19
N ALA A 1282 21.84 62.91 28.21
CA ALA A 1282 21.67 64.05 29.10
C ALA A 1282 22.94 64.25 29.94
N GLU A 1283 23.53 63.18 30.46
CA GLU A 1283 24.84 63.20 31.12
C GLU A 1283 25.93 63.75 30.18
N ASP A 1284 25.98 63.33 28.91
CA ASP A 1284 26.94 63.86 27.93
C ASP A 1284 26.75 65.37 27.68
N LYS A 1285 25.49 65.82 27.53
CA LYS A 1285 25.17 67.25 27.38
C LYS A 1285 25.50 68.04 28.65
N VAL A 1286 25.28 67.45 29.83
CA VAL A 1286 25.64 68.06 31.12
C VAL A 1286 27.15 68.20 31.21
N MET A 1287 27.92 67.15 30.86
CA MET A 1287 29.39 67.18 30.82
C MET A 1287 29.93 68.25 29.85
N ASP A 1288 29.27 68.47 28.71
CA ASP A 1288 29.67 69.54 27.77
C ASP A 1288 29.33 70.96 28.29
N ARG A 1289 28.21 71.12 29.02
CA ARG A 1289 27.80 72.41 29.61
C ARG A 1289 28.56 72.73 30.90
N SER A 1290 28.82 71.74 31.73
CA SER A 1290 29.57 71.87 32.98
C SER A 1290 31.05 72.15 32.73
N PHE A 1291 31.59 71.76 31.57
CA PHE A 1291 32.97 72.06 31.18
C PHE A 1291 33.34 73.53 31.42
N LYS A 1292 32.52 74.49 30.95
CA LYS A 1292 32.81 75.92 31.16
C LYS A 1292 32.76 76.35 32.64
N LYS A 1293 32.02 75.63 33.48
CA LYS A 1293 31.92 75.89 34.92
C LYS A 1293 33.13 75.31 35.68
N GLU A 1294 33.56 74.10 35.32
CA GLU A 1294 34.74 73.45 35.92
C GLU A 1294 36.03 74.26 35.72
N PHE A 1295 36.15 74.95 34.58
CA PHE A 1295 37.32 75.78 34.25
C PHE A 1295 37.08 77.28 34.43
N SER A 1296 36.14 77.69 35.28
CA SER A 1296 35.77 79.11 35.49
C SER A 1296 36.86 79.95 36.19
N GLU A 1297 37.82 79.32 36.86
CA GLU A 1297 38.95 79.98 37.53
C GLU A 1297 40.01 80.52 36.54
N ILE A 1298 39.93 80.14 35.26
CA ILE A 1298 40.94 80.41 34.23
C ILE A 1298 40.47 81.54 33.30
N PRO A 1299 41.37 82.39 32.76
CA PRO A 1299 41.02 83.38 31.75
C PRO A 1299 40.23 82.80 30.56
N GLY A 1300 39.14 83.47 30.15
CA GLY A 1300 38.20 82.95 29.14
C GLY A 1300 38.83 82.52 27.81
N HIS A 1301 39.94 83.14 27.38
CA HIS A 1301 40.65 82.74 26.16
C HIS A 1301 41.29 81.34 26.26
N GLN A 1302 41.83 80.97 27.43
CA GLN A 1302 42.39 79.63 27.64
C GLN A 1302 41.27 78.58 27.76
N VAL A 1303 40.14 78.94 28.37
CA VAL A 1303 38.95 78.07 28.45
C VAL A 1303 38.44 77.71 27.05
N ASP A 1304 38.41 78.67 26.12
CA ASP A 1304 38.01 78.42 24.73
C ASP A 1304 39.00 77.51 23.97
N ILE A 1305 40.30 77.61 24.24
CA ILE A 1305 41.33 76.71 23.68
C ILE A 1305 41.14 75.29 24.24
N LEU A 1306 41.01 75.15 25.56
CA LEU A 1306 40.75 73.85 26.21
C LEU A 1306 39.45 73.22 25.69
N TYR A 1307 38.39 74.00 25.48
CA TYR A 1307 37.13 73.48 24.93
C TYR A 1307 37.28 72.96 23.49
N LYS A 1308 38.13 73.58 22.66
CA LYS A 1308 38.47 73.03 21.32
C LYS A 1308 39.21 71.70 21.43
N LEU A 1309 40.15 71.57 22.38
CA LEU A 1309 40.85 70.31 22.65
C LEU A 1309 39.92 69.25 23.23
N PHE A 1310 38.97 69.64 24.08
CA PHE A 1310 37.96 68.78 24.68
C PHE A 1310 37.07 68.11 23.62
N LYS A 1311 36.76 68.83 22.54
CA LYS A 1311 35.99 68.31 21.39
C LYS A 1311 36.81 67.52 20.38
N ARG A 1312 38.14 67.56 20.45
CA ARG A 1312 39.01 66.79 19.56
C ARG A 1312 38.93 65.30 19.91
N ARG A 1313 38.70 64.45 18.90
CA ARG A 1313 38.67 62.99 19.04
C ARG A 1313 39.86 62.35 18.30
N PRO A 1314 40.41 61.23 18.79
CA PRO A 1314 41.43 60.48 18.06
C PRO A 1314 40.90 60.03 16.70
N ARG A 1315 41.70 60.21 15.64
CA ARG A 1315 41.43 59.58 14.34
C ARG A 1315 41.92 58.13 14.42
N ILE A 1316 41.04 57.22 14.81
CA ILE A 1316 41.31 55.79 14.68
C ILE A 1316 41.16 55.43 13.22
N SER A 1317 42.25 54.96 12.59
CA SER A 1317 42.18 54.36 11.27
C SER A 1317 41.22 53.17 11.35
N LYS A 1318 40.06 53.26 10.69
CA LYS A 1318 39.24 52.08 10.46
C LYS A 1318 40.12 51.10 9.69
N GLN A 1319 40.46 49.97 10.29
CA GLN A 1319 41.15 48.90 9.55
C GLN A 1319 40.32 48.64 8.29
N LYS A 1320 40.90 48.96 7.13
CA LYS A 1320 40.37 48.51 5.85
C LYS A 1320 40.39 46.99 5.93
N THR A 1321 39.23 46.39 5.72
CA THR A 1321 39.06 44.96 5.45
C THR A 1321 40.21 44.54 4.55
N HIS A 1322 41.05 43.63 5.04
CA HIS A 1322 42.30 43.27 4.38
C HIS A 1322 42.03 42.94 2.92
N SER A 1323 42.79 43.60 2.04
CA SER A 1323 42.82 43.35 0.61
C SER A 1323 43.16 41.89 0.35
N GLU A 1324 42.40 41.26 -0.53
CA GLU A 1324 42.52 39.89 -1.02
C GLU A 1324 43.97 39.55 -1.38
N THR A 1325 44.72 39.02 -0.41
CA THR A 1325 46.09 38.54 -0.62
C THR A 1325 46.08 37.09 -0.22
N THR A 1326 46.10 36.21 -1.22
CA THR A 1326 46.47 34.78 -1.19
C THR A 1326 46.21 34.01 0.11
N SER A 1327 45.06 34.20 0.76
CA SER A 1327 44.64 33.31 1.83
C SER A 1327 44.06 32.05 1.20
N VAL A 1328 44.53 30.89 1.67
CA VAL A 1328 44.00 29.57 1.30
C VAL A 1328 42.65 29.32 1.99
N VAL A 1329 42.39 29.99 3.12
CA VAL A 1329 41.17 29.86 3.92
C VAL A 1329 40.02 30.67 3.28
N PRO A 1330 38.90 30.03 2.88
CA PRO A 1330 37.82 30.72 2.15
C PRO A 1330 37.05 31.75 2.98
N PHE A 1331 36.93 31.54 4.30
CA PHE A 1331 36.11 32.35 5.20
C PHE A 1331 36.85 33.55 5.83
N GLY A 1332 38.18 33.65 5.63
CA GLY A 1332 39.02 34.66 6.27
C GLY A 1332 39.27 34.43 7.77
N GLU A 1333 40.32 35.06 8.32
CA GLU A 1333 40.59 35.06 9.76
C GLU A 1333 39.76 36.14 10.46
N LEU A 1334 38.67 35.78 11.16
CA LEU A 1334 37.90 36.73 11.98
C LEU A 1334 38.17 36.56 13.48
N PRO A 1335 38.70 37.60 14.16
CA PRO A 1335 38.49 37.78 15.59
C PRO A 1335 37.03 38.20 15.84
N GLY A 1336 36.32 37.48 16.71
CA GLY A 1336 34.90 37.74 16.99
C GLY A 1336 34.58 39.20 17.34
N SER A 1337 33.40 39.69 16.94
CA SER A 1337 32.99 41.11 17.13
C SER A 1337 33.08 41.59 18.58
N GLY A 1338 32.90 40.69 19.56
CA GLY A 1338 33.08 40.99 20.98
C GLY A 1338 34.54 41.30 21.36
N LYS A 1339 35.51 40.66 20.71
CA LYS A 1339 36.94 41.02 20.83
C LYS A 1339 37.22 42.33 20.08
N LEU A 1340 36.69 42.50 18.87
CA LEU A 1340 36.84 43.75 18.11
C LEU A 1340 36.35 44.98 18.88
N ASN A 1341 35.23 44.90 19.61
CA ASN A 1341 34.75 46.04 20.41
C ASN A 1341 35.64 46.35 21.62
N LYS A 1342 36.15 45.32 22.31
CA LYS A 1342 37.10 45.51 23.42
C LYS A 1342 38.45 46.03 22.93
N ASP A 1343 38.93 45.51 21.81
CA ASP A 1343 40.20 45.91 21.20
C ASP A 1343 40.11 47.30 20.56
N ALA A 1344 39.00 47.64 19.90
CA ALA A 1344 38.75 48.98 19.37
C ALA A 1344 38.63 50.01 20.51
N PHE A 1345 38.02 49.64 21.64
CA PHE A 1345 38.01 50.48 22.83
C PHE A 1345 39.41 50.62 23.44
N ALA A 1346 40.18 49.54 23.54
CA ALA A 1346 41.56 49.58 24.00
C ALA A 1346 42.45 50.44 23.07
N GLN A 1347 42.27 50.36 21.76
CA GLN A 1347 42.95 51.21 20.78
C GLN A 1347 42.52 52.67 20.88
N LEU A 1348 41.24 52.94 21.13
CA LEU A 1348 40.74 54.30 21.41
C LEU A 1348 41.40 54.88 22.66
N MET A 1349 41.47 54.10 23.75
CA MET A 1349 42.11 54.52 24.99
C MET A 1349 43.62 54.72 24.82
N LYS A 1350 44.29 53.89 24.01
CA LYS A 1350 45.70 54.06 23.67
C LYS A 1350 45.95 55.31 22.82
N ALA A 1351 45.08 55.62 21.86
CA ALA A 1351 45.16 56.85 21.07
C ALA A 1351 44.79 58.10 21.89
N MET A 1352 44.05 57.93 22.99
CA MET A 1352 43.79 59.00 23.97
C MET A 1352 45.05 59.36 24.76
N ASP A 1353 45.88 58.38 25.12
CA ASP A 1353 47.18 58.63 25.78
C ASP A 1353 48.08 59.54 24.92
N GLU A 1354 48.10 59.36 23.59
CA GLU A 1354 48.84 60.22 22.67
C GLU A 1354 48.34 61.67 22.67
N LEU A 1355 47.03 61.87 22.81
CA LEU A 1355 46.43 63.21 22.88
C LEU A 1355 46.60 63.85 24.26
N ASP A 1356 46.61 63.07 25.35
CA ASP A 1356 46.79 63.55 26.73
C ASP A 1356 48.26 63.93 27.05
N ASN A 1357 49.19 63.60 26.15
CA ASN A 1357 50.61 63.92 26.30
C ASN A 1357 50.83 65.43 26.57
N ILE A 1358 51.72 65.75 27.52
CA ILE A 1358 52.01 67.10 28.00
C ILE A 1358 52.43 68.04 26.85
N SER A 1359 52.99 67.51 25.76
CA SER A 1359 53.34 68.27 24.56
C SER A 1359 52.17 68.98 23.86
N ASN A 1360 50.93 68.53 24.09
CA ASN A 1360 49.73 69.15 23.53
C ASN A 1360 49.12 70.23 24.46
N MET A 1361 49.72 70.47 25.63
CA MET A 1361 49.25 71.46 26.60
C MET A 1361 49.45 72.89 26.06
N PRO A 1362 48.44 73.78 26.15
CA PRO A 1362 48.58 75.18 25.76
C PRO A 1362 49.69 75.91 26.53
N GLU A 1363 50.38 76.85 25.86
CA GLU A 1363 51.43 77.66 26.49
C GLU A 1363 50.86 78.53 27.63
N GLY A 1364 51.43 78.38 28.84
CA GLY A 1364 51.06 79.15 30.03
C GLY A 1364 49.98 78.53 30.94
N LEU A 1365 49.60 77.26 30.72
CA LEU A 1365 48.62 76.54 31.54
C LEU A 1365 49.30 75.67 32.62
N ASP A 1366 48.70 75.55 33.82
CA ASP A 1366 49.24 74.72 34.92
C ASP A 1366 49.08 73.21 34.63
N PRO A 1367 50.14 72.38 34.75
CA PRO A 1367 50.05 70.93 34.65
C PRO A 1367 48.95 70.27 35.51
N LEU A 1368 48.62 70.81 36.69
CA LEU A 1368 47.52 70.28 37.50
C LEU A 1368 46.15 70.46 36.82
N VAL A 1369 45.94 71.61 36.20
CA VAL A 1369 44.74 71.91 35.43
C VAL A 1369 44.68 71.05 34.16
N TRP A 1370 45.82 70.80 33.50
CA TRP A 1370 45.88 69.89 32.35
C TRP A 1370 45.48 68.45 32.72
N ASN A 1371 45.97 67.92 33.84
CA ASN A 1371 45.58 66.58 34.30
C ASN A 1371 44.09 66.49 34.60
N HIS A 1372 43.51 67.52 35.24
CA HIS A 1372 42.08 67.60 35.47
C HIS A 1372 41.30 67.60 34.15
N PHE A 1373 41.75 68.39 33.15
CA PHE A 1373 41.20 68.38 31.80
C PHE A 1373 41.25 67.01 31.12
N CYS A 1374 42.38 66.31 31.20
CA CYS A 1374 42.54 64.96 30.63
C CYS A 1374 41.55 63.97 31.25
N MET A 1375 41.36 64.02 32.58
CA MET A 1375 40.37 63.19 33.29
C MET A 1375 38.95 63.48 32.82
N THR A 1376 38.53 64.75 32.77
CA THR A 1376 37.20 65.15 32.28
C THR A 1376 36.98 64.71 30.83
N ARG A 1377 38.01 64.84 29.97
CA ARG A 1377 37.98 64.41 28.57
C ARG A 1377 37.82 62.91 28.43
N ARG A 1378 38.57 62.11 29.20
CA ARG A 1378 38.44 60.64 29.20
C ARG A 1378 37.06 60.20 29.66
N ALA A 1379 36.56 60.76 30.77
CA ALA A 1379 35.21 60.48 31.25
C ALA A 1379 34.15 60.76 30.17
N LYS A 1380 34.30 61.84 29.40
CA LYS A 1380 33.41 62.13 28.26
C LYS A 1380 33.54 61.11 27.13
N VAL A 1381 34.75 60.75 26.72
CA VAL A 1381 34.97 59.76 25.65
C VAL A 1381 34.41 58.39 26.03
N GLU A 1382 34.55 57.99 27.30
CA GLU A 1382 33.92 56.77 27.82
C GLU A 1382 32.40 56.85 27.78
N ASN A 1383 31.82 57.98 28.19
CA ASN A 1383 30.37 58.16 28.12
C ASN A 1383 29.86 58.17 26.67
N GLU A 1384 30.53 58.85 25.75
CA GLU A 1384 30.23 58.81 24.32
C GLU A 1384 30.29 57.39 23.74
N GLN A 1385 31.24 56.56 24.21
CA GLN A 1385 31.32 55.18 23.78
C GLN A 1385 30.17 54.35 24.36
N LYS A 1386 29.78 54.57 25.62
CA LYS A 1386 28.58 53.96 26.21
C LYS A 1386 27.33 54.36 25.43
N VAL A 1387 27.20 55.64 25.07
CA VAL A 1387 26.13 56.16 24.21
C VAL A 1387 26.13 55.46 22.84
N LYS A 1388 27.30 55.28 22.20
CA LYS A 1388 27.40 54.56 20.91
C LYS A 1388 27.02 53.09 21.03
N GLN A 1389 27.46 52.40 22.08
CA GLN A 1389 27.08 51.01 22.35
C GLN A 1389 25.57 50.90 22.60
N LYS A 1390 25.02 51.78 23.43
CA LYS A 1390 23.57 51.81 23.70
C LYS A 1390 22.74 52.23 22.50
N ALA A 1391 23.25 53.10 21.62
CA ALA A 1391 22.62 53.41 20.35
C ALA A 1391 22.56 52.19 19.42
N ALA A 1392 23.63 51.39 19.37
CA ALA A 1392 23.64 50.15 18.61
C ALA A 1392 22.69 49.10 19.19
N ASP A 1393 22.66 48.93 20.52
CA ASP A 1393 21.70 48.06 21.20
C ASP A 1393 20.25 48.53 20.95
N LEU A 1394 19.98 49.84 20.99
CA LEU A 1394 18.66 50.42 20.75
C LEU A 1394 18.22 50.21 19.30
N LEU A 1395 19.13 50.31 18.33
CA LEU A 1395 18.83 49.98 16.93
C LEU A 1395 18.47 48.48 16.78
N GLU A 1396 19.22 47.57 17.42
CA GLU A 1396 18.88 46.14 17.45
C GLU A 1396 17.48 45.93 18.06
N MET A 1397 17.17 46.56 19.20
CA MET A 1397 15.87 46.46 19.86
C MET A 1397 14.73 47.07 19.04
N ALA A 1398 14.98 48.16 18.31
CA ALA A 1398 14.00 48.75 17.41
C ALA A 1398 13.68 47.83 16.23
N THR A 1399 14.70 47.19 15.64
CA THR A 1399 14.49 46.17 14.60
C THR A 1399 13.78 44.93 15.14
N PHE A 1400 14.03 44.56 16.40
CA PHE A 1400 13.33 43.48 17.08
C PHE A 1400 11.84 43.81 17.24
N LEU A 1401 11.51 45.01 17.73
CA LEU A 1401 10.11 45.45 17.87
C LEU A 1401 9.40 45.51 16.53
N GLN A 1402 10.04 46.06 15.49
CA GLN A 1402 9.45 46.15 14.15
C GLN A 1402 9.04 44.76 13.63
N LYS A 1403 9.91 43.76 13.76
CA LYS A 1403 9.59 42.38 13.36
C LYS A 1403 8.40 41.79 14.12
N ARG A 1404 8.23 42.11 15.41
CA ARG A 1404 7.07 41.64 16.21
C ARG A 1404 5.77 42.31 15.78
N VAL A 1405 5.82 43.57 15.37
CA VAL A 1405 4.66 44.28 14.79
C VAL A 1405 4.26 43.66 13.45
N GLU A 1406 5.24 43.39 12.57
CA GLU A 1406 4.97 42.71 11.28
C GLU A 1406 4.36 41.31 11.45
N GLU A 1407 4.69 40.60 12.53
CA GLU A 1407 4.05 39.31 12.88
C GLU A 1407 2.60 39.49 13.33
N GLU A 1408 2.32 40.47 14.18
CA GLU A 1408 0.96 40.79 14.62
C GLU A 1408 0.06 41.19 13.43
N GLU A 1409 0.58 42.02 12.52
CA GLU A 1409 -0.12 42.41 11.29
C GLU A 1409 -0.45 41.21 10.40
N LYS A 1410 0.47 40.24 10.25
CA LYS A 1410 0.22 39.01 9.49
C LYS A 1410 -0.88 38.17 10.11
N VAL A 1411 -0.90 38.02 11.43
CA VAL A 1411 -1.96 37.29 12.14
C VAL A 1411 -3.30 38.03 11.99
N GLN A 1412 -3.29 39.37 12.01
CA GLN A 1412 -4.50 40.18 11.81
C GLN A 1412 -5.08 40.05 10.40
N GLN A 1413 -4.24 40.11 9.36
CA GLN A 1413 -4.67 39.90 7.97
C GLN A 1413 -5.26 38.50 7.77
N GLU A 1414 -4.71 37.49 8.45
CA GLU A 1414 -5.24 36.14 8.44
C GLU A 1414 -6.63 36.06 9.07
N ILE A 1415 -6.85 36.71 10.22
CA ILE A 1415 -8.17 36.77 10.87
C ILE A 1415 -9.20 37.43 9.94
N GLU A 1416 -8.85 38.50 9.25
CA GLU A 1416 -9.74 39.19 8.30
C GLU A 1416 -10.10 38.31 7.11
N ARG A 1417 -9.13 37.54 6.56
CA ARG A 1417 -9.40 36.56 5.50
C ARG A 1417 -10.38 35.48 5.94
N VAL A 1418 -10.20 34.91 7.14
CA VAL A 1418 -11.09 33.88 7.70
C VAL A 1418 -12.51 34.44 7.88
N PHE A 1419 -12.63 35.67 8.36
CA PHE A 1419 -13.93 36.31 8.57
C PHE A 1419 -14.68 36.55 7.26
N HIS A 1420 -13.97 36.99 6.21
CA HIS A 1420 -14.56 37.15 4.87
C HIS A 1420 -15.07 35.81 4.30
N GLU A 1421 -14.26 34.75 4.41
CA GLU A 1421 -14.62 33.40 3.95
C GLU A 1421 -15.85 32.84 4.70
N LEU A 1422 -15.97 33.11 6.00
CA LEU A 1422 -17.11 32.69 6.80
C LEU A 1422 -18.41 33.37 6.36
N ILE A 1423 -18.38 34.66 6.01
CA ILE A 1423 -19.53 35.38 5.47
C ILE A 1423 -19.98 34.77 4.14
N LEU A 1424 -19.03 34.51 3.23
CA LEU A 1424 -19.32 33.89 1.93
C LEU A 1424 -19.95 32.51 2.10
N LEU A 1425 -19.41 31.67 2.98
CA LEU A 1425 -19.96 30.35 3.28
C LEU A 1425 -21.40 30.43 3.83
N GLN A 1426 -21.68 31.41 4.69
CA GLN A 1426 -23.02 31.60 5.26
C GLN A 1426 -24.03 32.01 4.18
N GLU A 1427 -23.65 32.88 3.25
CA GLU A 1427 -24.48 33.25 2.10
C GLU A 1427 -24.74 32.06 1.17
N GLU A 1428 -23.73 31.21 0.94
CA GLU A 1428 -23.88 29.98 0.15
C GLU A 1428 -24.81 28.99 0.82
N LYS A 1429 -24.66 28.77 2.14
CA LYS A 1429 -25.53 27.90 2.93
C LYS A 1429 -26.99 28.34 2.84
N VAL A 1430 -27.28 29.63 2.99
CA VAL A 1430 -28.64 30.18 2.85
C VAL A 1430 -29.17 29.98 1.42
N ARG A 1431 -28.33 30.20 0.41
CA ARG A 1431 -28.71 30.00 -1.00
C ARG A 1431 -29.10 28.56 -1.29
N PHE A 1432 -28.34 27.58 -0.79
CA PHE A 1432 -28.65 26.15 -0.96
C PHE A 1432 -29.85 25.69 -0.13
N GLN A 1433 -30.10 26.29 1.03
CA GLN A 1433 -31.32 26.03 1.81
C GLN A 1433 -32.59 26.55 1.13
N LEU A 1434 -32.49 27.65 0.37
CA LEU A 1434 -33.59 28.21 -0.41
C LEU A 1434 -33.76 27.54 -1.79
N ASN A 1435 -32.67 27.08 -2.40
CA ASN A 1435 -32.68 26.39 -3.70
C ASN A 1435 -33.03 24.91 -3.53
N LEU A 1436 -34.34 24.61 -3.50
CA LEU A 1436 -34.84 23.25 -3.30
C LEU A 1436 -34.88 22.45 -4.61
N THR A 1437 -34.42 21.20 -4.54
CA THR A 1437 -34.58 20.24 -5.64
C THR A 1437 -36.03 19.73 -5.68
N ILE A 1438 -36.74 20.00 -6.77
CA ILE A 1438 -38.14 19.62 -6.95
C ILE A 1438 -38.30 18.54 -8.02
N GLN A 1439 -39.18 17.59 -7.77
CA GLN A 1439 -39.54 16.54 -8.72
C GLN A 1439 -40.88 16.87 -9.38
N ILE A 1440 -40.89 16.92 -10.71
CA ILE A 1440 -42.08 17.23 -11.52
C ILE A 1440 -42.37 16.06 -12.45
N LEU A 1441 -43.64 15.64 -12.51
CA LEU A 1441 -44.09 14.58 -13.39
C LEU A 1441 -44.58 15.15 -14.72
N LEU A 1442 -43.87 14.83 -15.79
CA LEU A 1442 -44.19 15.24 -17.16
C LEU A 1442 -44.39 14.02 -18.05
N LYS A 1443 -45.29 14.11 -19.03
CA LYS A 1443 -45.49 13.05 -20.03
C LYS A 1443 -44.38 13.10 -21.08
N GLN A 1444 -44.03 11.93 -21.64
CA GLN A 1444 -43.14 11.85 -22.81
C GLN A 1444 -43.73 12.70 -23.95
N GLY A 1445 -42.95 13.68 -24.43
CA GLY A 1445 -43.39 14.71 -25.39
C GLY A 1445 -43.57 16.11 -24.79
N GLN A 1446 -43.57 16.26 -23.46
CA GLN A 1446 -43.51 17.58 -22.79
C GLN A 1446 -42.07 18.00 -22.46
N VAL A 1447 -41.11 17.08 -22.56
CA VAL A 1447 -39.68 17.32 -22.36
C VAL A 1447 -39.02 17.37 -23.73
N GLU A 1448 -38.57 18.56 -24.13
CA GLU A 1448 -37.86 18.82 -25.38
C GLU A 1448 -36.39 19.14 -25.07
N LEU A 1449 -35.59 18.10 -24.80
CA LEU A 1449 -34.13 18.22 -24.58
C LEU A 1449 -33.39 17.50 -25.70
N GLU A 1450 -32.28 18.07 -26.16
CA GLU A 1450 -31.46 17.44 -27.21
C GLU A 1450 -30.75 16.16 -26.72
N ASN A 1451 -30.38 16.13 -25.43
CA ASN A 1451 -29.57 15.06 -24.84
C ASN A 1451 -30.42 14.12 -23.97
N PHE A 1452 -31.03 13.09 -24.57
CA PHE A 1452 -31.65 11.97 -23.83
C PHE A 1452 -30.63 10.91 -23.38
N GLN A 1453 -29.37 11.29 -23.16
CA GLN A 1453 -28.38 10.37 -22.60
C GLN A 1453 -28.67 10.14 -21.12
N LEU A 1454 -28.23 8.98 -20.60
CA LEU A 1454 -28.62 8.38 -19.31
C LEU A 1454 -28.54 9.34 -18.10
N VAL A 1455 -27.71 10.38 -18.19
CA VAL A 1455 -27.59 11.48 -17.22
C VAL A 1455 -28.14 12.74 -17.88
N LEU A 1456 -29.35 13.14 -17.49
CA LEU A 1456 -30.01 14.32 -18.01
C LEU A 1456 -29.42 15.56 -17.31
N GLU A 1457 -28.51 16.27 -17.97
CA GLU A 1457 -28.09 17.61 -17.53
C GLU A 1457 -29.19 18.63 -17.87
N TYR A 1458 -29.77 19.24 -16.83
CA TYR A 1458 -30.84 20.24 -16.96
C TYR A 1458 -30.33 21.67 -16.86
N SER A 1459 -29.01 21.89 -16.97
CA SER A 1459 -28.35 23.20 -16.82
C SER A 1459 -28.96 24.27 -17.73
N ASP A 1460 -29.31 23.87 -18.96
CA ASP A 1460 -29.88 24.74 -20.00
C ASP A 1460 -31.41 24.58 -20.12
N ALA A 1461 -32.05 23.83 -19.22
CA ALA A 1461 -33.48 23.58 -19.27
C ALA A 1461 -34.28 24.76 -18.70
N ILE A 1462 -35.32 25.19 -19.42
CA ILE A 1462 -36.24 26.24 -18.98
C ILE A 1462 -37.66 25.68 -18.84
N LEU A 1463 -38.35 26.06 -17.76
CA LEU A 1463 -39.75 25.68 -17.55
C LEU A 1463 -40.68 26.72 -18.19
N ILE A 1464 -41.41 26.34 -19.24
CA ILE A 1464 -42.36 27.23 -19.95
C ILE A 1464 -43.79 26.91 -19.53
N ASN A 1465 -44.59 27.94 -19.24
CA ASN A 1465 -46.00 27.76 -18.92
C ASN A 1465 -46.77 27.21 -20.15
N LYS A 1466 -47.52 26.12 -19.94
CA LYS A 1466 -48.37 25.47 -20.94
C LYS A 1466 -49.29 26.46 -21.67
N ASN A 1467 -49.83 27.46 -20.98
CA ASN A 1467 -50.73 28.45 -21.59
C ASN A 1467 -50.04 29.19 -22.75
N ILE A 1468 -48.76 29.52 -22.62
CA ILE A 1468 -47.98 30.21 -23.67
C ILE A 1468 -47.89 29.34 -24.93
N ILE A 1469 -47.64 28.05 -24.77
CA ILE A 1469 -47.53 27.09 -25.88
C ILE A 1469 -48.90 26.81 -26.50
N GLU A 1470 -49.95 26.66 -25.69
CA GLU A 1470 -51.31 26.44 -26.18
C GLU A 1470 -51.86 27.66 -26.93
N ASP A 1471 -51.60 28.87 -26.43
CA ASP A 1471 -51.94 30.13 -27.10
C ASP A 1471 -51.19 30.25 -28.43
N LEU A 1472 -49.88 29.95 -28.44
CA LEU A 1472 -49.09 29.94 -29.67
C LEU A 1472 -49.59 28.88 -30.66
N ASN A 1473 -49.90 27.67 -30.21
CA ASN A 1473 -50.44 26.60 -31.04
C ASN A 1473 -51.84 26.93 -31.59
N SER A 1474 -52.66 27.66 -30.82
CA SER A 1474 -53.94 28.19 -31.28
C SER A 1474 -53.75 29.20 -32.41
N VAL A 1475 -52.79 30.13 -32.26
CA VAL A 1475 -52.40 31.10 -33.29
C VAL A 1475 -51.85 30.40 -34.54
N ILE A 1476 -50.98 29.39 -34.38
CA ILE A 1476 -50.44 28.59 -35.48
C ILE A 1476 -51.57 27.85 -36.21
N ARG A 1477 -52.53 27.25 -35.48
CA ARG A 1477 -53.69 26.59 -36.09
C ARG A 1477 -54.56 27.57 -36.88
N THR A 1478 -54.80 28.78 -36.36
CA THR A 1478 -55.58 29.80 -37.09
C THR A 1478 -54.84 30.28 -38.36
N GLN A 1479 -53.53 30.49 -38.28
CA GLN A 1479 -52.71 30.82 -39.47
C GLN A 1479 -52.65 29.67 -40.47
N GLY A 1480 -52.53 28.42 -40.00
CA GLY A 1480 -52.59 27.21 -40.80
C GLY A 1480 -53.92 27.08 -41.55
N GLN A 1481 -55.05 27.31 -40.87
CA GLN A 1481 -56.37 27.34 -41.48
C GLN A 1481 -56.50 28.45 -42.55
N LYS A 1482 -56.00 29.67 -42.27
CA LYS A 1482 -55.95 30.76 -43.28
C LYS A 1482 -55.13 30.37 -44.51
N LYS A 1483 -53.97 29.73 -44.33
CA LYS A 1483 -53.12 29.25 -45.43
C LYS A 1483 -53.82 28.16 -46.23
N VAL A 1484 -54.48 27.20 -45.57
CA VAL A 1484 -55.25 26.14 -46.23
C VAL A 1484 -56.42 26.75 -47.02
N ALA A 1485 -57.12 27.74 -46.47
CA ALA A 1485 -58.19 28.45 -47.18
C ALA A 1485 -57.67 29.17 -48.45
N SER A 1486 -56.56 29.91 -48.34
CA SER A 1486 -55.92 30.57 -49.49
C SER A 1486 -55.44 29.56 -50.55
N MET A 1487 -54.94 28.40 -50.11
CA MET A 1487 -54.54 27.31 -51.01
C MET A 1487 -55.75 26.67 -51.69
N MET A 1488 -56.90 26.58 -51.00
CA MET A 1488 -58.16 26.09 -51.56
C MET A 1488 -58.74 27.05 -52.59
N GLU A 1489 -58.70 28.36 -52.33
CA GLU A 1489 -59.05 29.41 -53.30
C GLU A 1489 -58.18 29.32 -54.55
N SER A 1490 -56.86 29.16 -54.38
CA SER A 1490 -55.91 29.00 -55.50
C SER A 1490 -56.21 27.74 -56.33
N LYS A 1491 -56.55 26.63 -55.67
CA LYS A 1491 -56.98 25.38 -56.32
C LYS A 1491 -58.27 25.60 -57.13
N ASP A 1492 -59.25 26.31 -56.59
CA ASP A 1492 -60.53 26.55 -57.25
C ASP A 1492 -60.41 27.53 -58.42
N VAL A 1493 -59.51 28.52 -58.33
CA VAL A 1493 -59.13 29.38 -59.48
C VAL A 1493 -58.49 28.54 -60.59
N HIS A 1494 -57.54 27.66 -60.28
CA HIS A 1494 -56.95 26.75 -61.26
C HIS A 1494 -58.00 25.83 -61.91
N LYS A 1495 -58.93 25.31 -61.11
CA LYS A 1495 -60.05 24.51 -61.62
C LYS A 1495 -60.94 25.30 -62.58
N ARG A 1496 -61.27 26.56 -62.25
CA ARG A 1496 -62.03 27.45 -63.14
C ARG A 1496 -61.30 27.74 -64.45
N ILE A 1497 -59.99 27.99 -64.40
CA ILE A 1497 -59.17 28.22 -65.60
C ILE A 1497 -59.20 26.99 -66.51
N LEU A 1498 -58.95 25.80 -65.96
CA LEU A 1498 -59.02 24.54 -66.71
C LEU A 1498 -60.41 24.29 -67.31
N GLN A 1499 -61.47 24.65 -66.59
CA GLN A 1499 -62.84 24.48 -67.08
C GLN A 1499 -63.16 25.45 -68.23
N ILE A 1500 -62.71 26.71 -68.15
CA ILE A 1500 -62.82 27.68 -69.24
C ILE A 1500 -62.00 27.23 -70.46
N GLU A 1501 -60.78 26.70 -70.27
CA GLU A 1501 -59.99 26.14 -71.36
C GLU A 1501 -60.68 24.94 -72.02
N TRP A 1502 -61.34 24.10 -71.23
CA TRP A 1502 -62.10 22.95 -71.74
C TRP A 1502 -63.35 23.40 -72.50
N GLU A 1503 -64.09 24.38 -71.99
CA GLU A 1503 -65.22 24.99 -72.70
C GLU A 1503 -64.78 25.66 -74.00
N HIS A 1504 -63.63 26.35 -74.01
CA HIS A 1504 -63.05 26.91 -75.22
C HIS A 1504 -62.74 25.81 -76.25
N LYS A 1505 -62.02 24.75 -75.85
CA LYS A 1505 -61.72 23.61 -76.73
C LYS A 1505 -62.98 22.91 -77.25
N LYS A 1506 -64.00 22.78 -76.41
CA LYS A 1506 -65.29 22.21 -76.80
C LYS A 1506 -65.96 23.09 -77.86
N MET A 1507 -66.06 24.40 -77.63
CA MET A 1507 -66.63 25.33 -78.62
C MET A 1507 -65.82 25.36 -79.92
N GLU A 1508 -64.50 25.20 -79.84
CA GLU A 1508 -63.61 25.13 -80.99
C GLU A 1508 -63.87 23.85 -81.81
N MET A 1509 -64.02 22.70 -81.16
CA MET A 1509 -64.47 21.45 -81.81
C MET A 1509 -65.89 21.55 -82.38
N GLU A 1510 -66.84 22.16 -81.67
CA GLU A 1510 -68.21 22.36 -82.18
C GLU A 1510 -68.20 23.29 -83.41
N ARG A 1511 -67.35 24.32 -83.40
CA ARG A 1511 -67.14 25.20 -84.56
C ARG A 1511 -66.56 24.44 -85.74
N GLU A 1512 -65.58 23.57 -85.50
CA GLU A 1512 -65.01 22.70 -86.54
C GLU A 1512 -66.05 21.70 -87.08
N ASP A 1513 -66.82 21.03 -86.23
CA ASP A 1513 -67.90 20.10 -86.62
C ASP A 1513 -69.01 20.80 -87.42
N LEU A 1514 -69.43 22.00 -87.00
CA LEU A 1514 -70.39 22.81 -87.76
C LEU A 1514 -69.82 23.28 -89.10
N ASN A 1515 -68.54 23.68 -89.15
CA ASN A 1515 -67.87 23.99 -90.42
C ASN A 1515 -67.81 22.77 -91.33
N GLN A 1516 -67.50 21.60 -90.78
CA GLN A 1516 -67.42 20.35 -91.53
C GLN A 1516 -68.80 19.94 -92.05
N LYS A 1517 -69.83 20.01 -91.22
CA LYS A 1517 -71.23 19.78 -91.63
C LYS A 1517 -71.71 20.76 -92.69
N ALA A 1518 -71.34 22.04 -92.59
CA ALA A 1518 -71.65 23.03 -93.61
C ALA A 1518 -70.92 22.70 -94.93
N TRP A 1519 -69.68 22.23 -94.86
CA TRP A 1519 -68.91 21.80 -96.01
C TRP A 1519 -69.50 20.53 -96.65
N ASP A 1520 -69.91 19.56 -95.83
CA ASP A 1520 -70.57 18.32 -96.26
C ASP A 1520 -71.92 18.62 -96.94
N ILE A 1521 -72.73 19.54 -96.39
CA ILE A 1521 -74.00 20.00 -97.00
C ILE A 1521 -73.76 20.72 -98.32
N GLN A 1522 -72.71 21.56 -98.42
CA GLN A 1522 -72.36 22.22 -99.68
C GLN A 1522 -71.83 21.23 -100.73
N MET A 1523 -71.10 20.19 -100.32
CA MET A 1523 -70.57 19.15 -101.19
C MET A 1523 -71.54 18.00 -101.48
N LEU A 1524 -72.74 18.02 -100.87
CA LEU A 1524 -73.78 17.00 -101.00
C LEU A 1524 -74.43 17.04 -102.40
N PHE A 1525 -73.69 16.59 -103.40
CA PHE A 1525 -74.16 16.36 -104.76
C PHE A 1525 -75.19 15.23 -104.75
N PHE A 1526 -76.43 15.53 -105.16
CA PHE A 1526 -77.53 14.56 -105.22
C PHE A 1526 -77.19 13.44 -106.22
N SER A 1527 -76.66 12.33 -105.71
CA SER A 1527 -76.28 11.18 -106.51
C SER A 1527 -77.51 10.47 -107.08
N ARG A 1528 -77.35 9.89 -108.27
CA ARG A 1528 -78.39 9.05 -108.89
C ARG A 1528 -78.84 7.90 -108.00
N ASP A 1529 -78.03 7.47 -107.02
CA ASP A 1529 -78.41 6.41 -106.08
C ASP A 1529 -79.46 6.88 -105.05
N ARG A 1530 -79.45 8.15 -104.65
CA ARG A 1530 -80.52 8.71 -103.81
C ARG A 1530 -81.80 8.98 -104.61
N GLN A 1531 -81.68 9.28 -105.91
CA GLN A 1531 -82.82 9.29 -106.82
C GLN A 1531 -83.37 7.88 -107.08
N LYS A 1532 -82.51 6.85 -107.14
CA LYS A 1532 -82.94 5.44 -107.29
C LYS A 1532 -83.58 4.89 -106.03
N TYR A 1533 -83.10 5.26 -104.84
CA TYR A 1533 -83.76 4.91 -103.57
C TYR A 1533 -85.21 5.41 -103.50
N LEU A 1534 -85.48 6.59 -104.07
CA LEU A 1534 -86.83 7.15 -104.11
C LEU A 1534 -87.72 6.53 -105.20
N ASN A 1535 -87.15 5.92 -106.25
CA ASN A 1535 -87.91 5.47 -107.44
C ASN A 1535 -88.02 3.95 -107.61
N GLU A 1536 -87.13 3.13 -107.04
CA GLU A 1536 -87.24 1.66 -107.14
C GLU A 1536 -87.80 1.02 -105.86
N PRO A 1537 -88.96 0.32 -105.93
CA PRO A 1537 -89.64 -0.21 -104.76
C PRO A 1537 -88.97 -1.43 -104.10
N ASN A 1538 -87.96 -2.05 -104.72
CA ASN A 1538 -87.24 -3.20 -104.14
C ASN A 1538 -85.73 -2.94 -103.95
N TYR A 1539 -85.39 -1.71 -103.56
CA TYR A 1539 -84.03 -1.29 -103.24
C TYR A 1539 -83.35 -2.16 -102.15
N GLU A 1540 -84.13 -2.74 -101.23
CA GLU A 1540 -83.62 -3.61 -100.16
C GLU A 1540 -82.95 -4.88 -100.69
N ALA A 1541 -83.42 -5.45 -101.81
CA ALA A 1541 -82.81 -6.66 -102.37
C ALA A 1541 -81.41 -6.38 -102.97
N LEU A 1542 -81.24 -5.20 -103.55
CA LEU A 1542 -79.96 -4.75 -104.13
C LEU A 1542 -78.97 -4.40 -103.01
N ILE A 1543 -79.44 -3.74 -101.95
CA ILE A 1543 -78.67 -3.53 -100.73
C ILE A 1543 -78.24 -4.85 -100.10
N SER A 1544 -79.10 -5.86 -100.04
CA SER A 1544 -78.78 -7.14 -99.40
C SER A 1544 -77.59 -7.85 -100.06
N ILE A 1545 -77.49 -7.77 -101.40
CA ILE A 1545 -76.31 -8.27 -102.14
C ILE A 1545 -75.07 -7.44 -101.82
N GLN A 1546 -75.21 -6.13 -101.72
CA GLN A 1546 -74.10 -5.21 -101.43
C GLN A 1546 -73.60 -5.35 -99.98
N ILE A 1547 -74.50 -5.60 -99.02
CA ILE A 1547 -74.18 -5.94 -97.63
C ILE A 1547 -73.39 -7.25 -97.60
N GLY A 1548 -73.80 -8.28 -98.36
CA GLY A 1548 -73.08 -9.55 -98.41
C GLY A 1548 -71.63 -9.41 -98.91
N ILE A 1549 -71.39 -8.54 -99.90
CA ILE A 1549 -70.02 -8.21 -100.36
C ILE A 1549 -69.25 -7.44 -99.27
N MET A 1550 -69.91 -6.51 -98.58
CA MET A 1550 -69.31 -5.71 -97.53
C MET A 1550 -68.94 -6.55 -96.30
N GLU A 1551 -69.76 -7.53 -95.92
CA GLU A 1551 -69.47 -8.49 -94.84
C GLU A 1551 -68.24 -9.35 -95.14
N GLN A 1552 -68.07 -9.81 -96.39
CA GLN A 1552 -66.84 -10.50 -96.81
C GLN A 1552 -65.62 -9.57 -96.69
N THR A 1553 -65.77 -8.29 -96.99
CA THR A 1553 -64.68 -7.31 -96.91
C THR A 1553 -64.30 -7.00 -95.45
N ILE A 1554 -65.30 -6.87 -94.56
CA ILE A 1554 -65.10 -6.71 -93.12
C ILE A 1554 -64.38 -7.93 -92.52
N ALA A 1555 -64.74 -9.15 -92.95
CA ALA A 1555 -64.07 -10.37 -92.50
C ALA A 1555 -62.57 -10.41 -92.91
N VAL A 1556 -62.21 -9.85 -94.07
CA VAL A 1556 -60.81 -9.70 -94.49
C VAL A 1556 -60.08 -8.66 -93.64
N LEU A 1557 -60.71 -7.51 -93.35
CA LEU A 1557 -60.15 -6.47 -92.49
C LEU A 1557 -59.94 -6.95 -91.05
N ASP A 1558 -60.87 -7.74 -90.50
CA ASP A 1558 -60.76 -8.29 -89.14
C ASP A 1558 -59.60 -9.30 -89.02
N LYS A 1559 -59.37 -10.12 -90.06
CA LYS A 1559 -58.16 -10.96 -90.16
C LYS A 1559 -56.87 -10.12 -90.18
N MET A 1560 -56.86 -9.01 -90.90
CA MET A 1560 -55.70 -8.11 -90.98
C MET A 1560 -55.45 -7.39 -89.63
N HIS A 1561 -56.51 -6.97 -88.94
CA HIS A 1561 -56.43 -6.36 -87.62
C HIS A 1561 -55.89 -7.33 -86.57
N LYS A 1562 -56.39 -8.57 -86.53
CA LYS A 1562 -55.85 -9.63 -85.65
C LYS A 1562 -54.35 -9.86 -85.85
N LYS A 1563 -53.88 -9.82 -87.10
CA LYS A 1563 -52.44 -9.93 -87.43
C LYS A 1563 -51.61 -8.75 -86.92
N ASN A 1564 -52.14 -7.52 -86.98
CA ASN A 1564 -51.48 -6.33 -86.42
C ASN A 1564 -51.43 -6.35 -84.89
N VAL A 1565 -52.50 -6.80 -84.23
CA VAL A 1565 -52.54 -6.94 -82.77
C VAL A 1565 -51.51 -7.97 -82.29
N GLU A 1566 -51.31 -9.08 -83.01
CA GLU A 1566 -50.25 -10.04 -82.71
C GLU A 1566 -48.85 -9.45 -82.86
N ASN A 1567 -48.61 -8.62 -83.88
CA ASN A 1567 -47.34 -7.90 -84.05
C ASN A 1567 -47.09 -6.91 -82.89
N CYS A 1568 -48.11 -6.16 -82.46
CA CYS A 1568 -48.00 -5.26 -81.30
C CYS A 1568 -47.71 -6.04 -80.00
N LYS A 1569 -48.37 -7.19 -79.79
CA LYS A 1569 -48.07 -8.08 -78.64
C LYS A 1569 -46.64 -8.62 -78.67
N LYS A 1570 -46.08 -8.93 -79.86
CA LYS A 1570 -44.67 -9.31 -80.01
C LYS A 1570 -43.72 -8.15 -79.68
N LEU A 1571 -44.06 -6.92 -80.05
CA LEU A 1571 -43.27 -5.73 -79.71
C LEU A 1571 -43.27 -5.45 -78.20
N LEU A 1572 -44.44 -5.55 -77.55
CA LEU A 1572 -44.58 -5.43 -76.08
C LEU A 1572 -43.73 -6.46 -75.35
N LYS A 1573 -43.67 -7.71 -75.82
CA LYS A 1573 -42.77 -8.74 -75.26
C LYS A 1573 -41.29 -8.38 -75.41
N LYS A 1574 -40.86 -7.71 -76.49
CA LYS A 1574 -39.48 -7.23 -76.66
C LYS A 1574 -39.16 -6.07 -75.71
N LEU A 1575 -40.08 -5.11 -75.56
CA LEU A 1575 -39.92 -3.99 -74.63
C LEU A 1575 -39.89 -4.45 -73.17
N GLY A 1576 -40.72 -5.41 -72.79
CA GLY A 1576 -40.68 -6.01 -71.45
C GLY A 1576 -39.34 -6.68 -71.12
N LYS A 1577 -38.70 -7.34 -72.11
CA LYS A 1577 -37.33 -7.88 -71.92
C LYS A 1577 -36.29 -6.78 -71.69
N PHE A 1578 -36.37 -5.67 -72.43
CA PHE A 1578 -35.48 -4.51 -72.23
C PHE A 1578 -35.68 -3.84 -70.87
N SER A 1579 -36.92 -3.73 -70.38
CA SER A 1579 -37.23 -3.20 -69.04
C SER A 1579 -36.61 -4.09 -67.96
N ASN A 1580 -36.82 -5.40 -68.01
CA ASN A 1580 -36.23 -6.32 -67.05
C ASN A 1580 -34.69 -6.27 -67.06
N GLN A 1581 -34.05 -6.11 -68.21
CA GLN A 1581 -32.60 -5.95 -68.30
C GLN A 1581 -32.11 -4.66 -67.62
N LYS A 1582 -32.84 -3.55 -67.77
CA LYS A 1582 -32.59 -2.28 -67.08
C LYS A 1582 -32.81 -2.41 -65.57
N ASP A 1583 -33.84 -3.13 -65.14
CA ASP A 1583 -34.14 -3.33 -63.72
C ASP A 1583 -33.07 -4.18 -63.04
N ILE A 1584 -32.55 -5.22 -63.70
CA ILE A 1584 -31.40 -6.01 -63.21
C ILE A 1584 -30.15 -5.13 -63.09
N ALA A 1585 -29.88 -4.26 -64.08
CA ALA A 1585 -28.74 -3.34 -64.02
C ALA A 1585 -28.88 -2.30 -62.88
N ASN A 1586 -30.08 -1.76 -62.67
CA ASN A 1586 -30.37 -0.85 -61.55
C ASN A 1586 -30.26 -1.52 -60.19
N TYR A 1587 -30.69 -2.79 -60.09
CA TYR A 1587 -30.54 -3.59 -58.88
C TYR A 1587 -29.06 -3.85 -58.56
N ALA A 1588 -28.26 -4.23 -59.56
CA ALA A 1588 -26.81 -4.41 -59.41
C ALA A 1588 -26.11 -3.10 -58.93
N LEU A 1589 -26.48 -1.95 -59.52
CA LEU A 1589 -25.96 -0.66 -59.10
C LEU A 1589 -26.34 -0.32 -57.65
N SER A 1590 -27.57 -0.65 -57.23
CA SER A 1590 -28.05 -0.43 -55.86
C SER A 1590 -27.34 -1.34 -54.84
N CYS A 1591 -26.94 -2.55 -55.23
CA CYS A 1591 -26.11 -3.42 -54.40
C CYS A 1591 -24.71 -2.84 -54.20
N ASN A 1592 -24.04 -2.38 -55.26
CA ASN A 1592 -22.72 -1.76 -55.17
C ASN A 1592 -22.74 -0.50 -54.30
N LEU A 1593 -23.80 0.31 -54.39
CA LEU A 1593 -23.95 1.53 -53.57
C LEU A 1593 -24.08 1.21 -52.08
N ARG A 1594 -24.67 0.06 -51.75
CA ARG A 1594 -24.78 -0.44 -50.36
C ARG A 1594 -23.43 -0.89 -49.81
N GLU A 1595 -22.63 -1.59 -50.62
CA GLU A 1595 -21.27 -2.02 -50.23
C GLU A 1595 -20.34 -0.83 -49.99
N GLU A 1596 -20.36 0.18 -50.85
CA GLU A 1596 -19.59 1.42 -50.65
C GLU A 1596 -20.02 2.19 -49.38
N LEU A 1597 -21.31 2.18 -49.05
CA LEU A 1597 -21.81 2.81 -47.82
C LEU A 1597 -21.24 2.14 -46.57
N VAL A 1598 -21.13 0.80 -46.58
CA VAL A 1598 -20.54 0.00 -45.48
C VAL A 1598 -19.05 0.32 -45.32
N ALA A 1599 -18.31 0.36 -46.44
CA ALA A 1599 -16.88 0.70 -46.41
C ALA A 1599 -16.62 2.13 -45.89
N VAL A 1600 -17.53 3.08 -46.14
CA VAL A 1600 -17.45 4.44 -45.60
C VAL A 1600 -17.76 4.47 -44.10
N SER A 1601 -18.73 3.70 -43.60
CA SER A 1601 -19.01 3.60 -42.17
C SER A 1601 -17.83 3.01 -41.40
N GLU A 1602 -17.23 1.91 -41.90
CA GLU A 1602 -16.07 1.29 -41.26
C GLU A 1602 -14.88 2.25 -41.15
N ARG A 1603 -14.63 3.06 -42.20
CA ARG A 1603 -13.60 4.10 -42.16
C ARG A 1603 -13.89 5.21 -41.14
N LYS A 1604 -15.17 5.57 -40.97
CA LYS A 1604 -15.59 6.58 -39.99
C LYS A 1604 -15.35 6.09 -38.57
N ASP A 1605 -15.60 4.80 -38.32
CA ASP A 1605 -15.38 4.18 -37.02
C ASP A 1605 -13.89 4.05 -36.68
N ILE A 1606 -13.05 3.67 -37.65
CA ILE A 1606 -11.59 3.66 -37.47
C ILE A 1606 -11.04 5.07 -37.14
N CYS A 1607 -11.57 6.12 -37.77
CA CYS A 1607 -11.18 7.51 -37.46
C CYS A 1607 -11.62 7.96 -36.06
N ASN A 1608 -12.76 7.49 -35.56
CA ASN A 1608 -13.24 7.83 -34.22
C ASN A 1608 -12.39 7.16 -33.12
N ALA A 1609 -11.81 5.99 -33.39
CA ALA A 1609 -11.00 5.24 -32.41
C ALA A 1609 -9.60 5.85 -32.17
N MET A 1610 -9.01 6.55 -33.14
CA MET A 1610 -7.73 7.25 -32.96
C MET A 1610 -7.97 8.64 -32.35
N GLY A 1611 -8.09 8.68 -31.02
CA GLY A 1611 -8.50 9.84 -30.23
C GLY A 1611 -7.62 11.09 -30.37
N SER A 1612 -8.02 12.02 -31.23
CA SER A 1612 -7.97 13.48 -30.99
C SER A 1612 -8.75 14.20 -32.11
N LYS A 1613 -10.02 14.51 -31.84
CA LYS A 1613 -10.99 15.08 -32.82
C LYS A 1613 -10.47 16.34 -33.54
N LEU A 1614 -9.67 17.18 -32.88
CA LEU A 1614 -9.24 18.46 -33.44
C LEU A 1614 -8.07 18.36 -34.43
N THR A 1615 -7.24 17.32 -34.36
CA THR A 1615 -6.08 17.14 -35.24
C THR A 1615 -6.47 16.43 -36.54
N CYS A 1616 -7.31 15.39 -36.45
CA CYS A 1616 -7.79 14.64 -37.60
C CYS A 1616 -8.71 15.47 -38.51
N GLU A 1617 -9.61 16.30 -37.97
CA GLU A 1617 -10.50 17.13 -38.80
C GLU A 1617 -9.75 18.14 -39.66
N LYS A 1618 -8.68 18.76 -39.14
CA LYS A 1618 -7.86 19.71 -39.93
C LYS A 1618 -7.13 19.01 -41.08
N ILE A 1619 -6.52 17.85 -40.82
CA ILE A 1619 -5.81 17.08 -41.86
C ILE A 1619 -6.79 16.55 -42.91
N VAL A 1620 -7.99 16.12 -42.50
CA VAL A 1620 -9.05 15.65 -43.41
C VAL A 1620 -9.59 16.81 -44.26
N LYS A 1621 -9.82 18.01 -43.68
CA LYS A 1621 -10.22 19.20 -44.43
C LYS A 1621 -9.18 19.60 -45.48
N GLU A 1622 -7.90 19.67 -45.12
CA GLU A 1622 -6.83 20.00 -46.07
C GLU A 1622 -6.70 18.95 -47.18
N ARG A 1623 -6.82 17.65 -46.86
CA ARG A 1623 -6.81 16.59 -47.89
C ARG A 1623 -8.04 16.65 -48.79
N TYR A 1624 -9.22 16.92 -48.24
CA TYR A 1624 -10.46 17.05 -49.02
C TYR A 1624 -10.40 18.26 -49.96
N GLU A 1625 -9.90 19.41 -49.50
CA GLU A 1625 -9.70 20.58 -50.36
C GLU A 1625 -8.67 20.32 -51.46
N ASN A 1626 -7.55 19.65 -51.15
CA ASN A 1626 -6.56 19.27 -52.16
C ASN A 1626 -7.12 18.27 -53.19
N MET A 1627 -7.90 17.29 -52.75
CA MET A 1627 -8.57 16.33 -53.65
C MET A 1627 -9.60 17.02 -54.53
N MET A 1628 -10.41 17.93 -53.99
CA MET A 1628 -11.38 18.72 -54.75
C MET A 1628 -10.72 19.64 -55.77
N GLN A 1629 -9.56 20.23 -55.45
CA GLN A 1629 -8.77 21.00 -56.41
C GLN A 1629 -8.22 20.12 -57.53
N GLN A 1630 -7.72 18.91 -57.22
CA GLN A 1630 -7.28 17.93 -58.22
C GLN A 1630 -8.43 17.46 -59.13
N GLN A 1631 -9.61 17.23 -58.56
CA GLN A 1631 -10.79 16.80 -59.32
C GLN A 1631 -11.31 17.92 -60.23
N LYS A 1632 -11.28 19.18 -59.77
CA LYS A 1632 -11.54 20.34 -60.62
C LYS A 1632 -10.51 20.44 -61.76
N LEU A 1633 -9.22 20.28 -61.48
CA LEU A 1633 -8.16 20.28 -62.50
C LEU A 1633 -8.32 19.17 -63.54
N THR A 1634 -8.71 17.97 -63.12
CA THR A 1634 -8.96 16.84 -64.04
C THR A 1634 -10.25 16.97 -64.85
N ASN A 1635 -11.31 17.55 -64.29
CA ASN A 1635 -12.51 17.87 -65.07
C ASN A 1635 -12.25 18.98 -66.08
N ILE A 1636 -11.49 20.01 -65.70
CA ILE A 1636 -11.05 21.07 -66.61
C ILE A 1636 -10.16 20.46 -67.71
N SER A 1637 -9.25 19.53 -67.39
CA SER A 1637 -8.42 18.87 -68.39
C SER A 1637 -9.22 17.95 -69.32
N LYS A 1638 -10.24 17.25 -68.82
CA LYS A 1638 -11.17 16.46 -69.65
C LYS A 1638 -12.02 17.33 -70.57
N GLN A 1639 -12.60 18.41 -70.05
CA GLN A 1639 -13.34 19.37 -70.88
C GLN A 1639 -12.43 20.01 -71.91
N GLN A 1640 -11.20 20.39 -71.53
CA GLN A 1640 -10.20 20.88 -72.49
C GLN A 1640 -9.83 19.80 -73.51
N ALA A 1641 -9.70 18.52 -73.12
CA ALA A 1641 -9.40 17.43 -74.05
C ALA A 1641 -10.56 17.14 -75.01
N GLU A 1642 -11.81 17.16 -74.54
CA GLU A 1642 -12.99 17.10 -75.39
C GLU A 1642 -13.06 18.30 -76.33
N GLN A 1643 -12.80 19.50 -75.82
CA GLN A 1643 -12.82 20.72 -76.63
C GLN A 1643 -11.67 20.73 -77.63
N ILE A 1644 -10.50 20.20 -77.29
CA ILE A 1644 -9.38 19.96 -78.21
C ILE A 1644 -9.74 18.87 -79.22
N SER A 1645 -10.45 17.81 -78.84
CA SER A 1645 -10.89 16.74 -79.76
C SER A 1645 -11.96 17.24 -80.73
N ILE A 1646 -12.90 18.06 -80.25
CA ILE A 1646 -13.89 18.76 -81.08
C ILE A 1646 -13.18 19.76 -82.00
N LEU A 1647 -12.21 20.53 -81.50
CA LEU A 1647 -11.41 21.43 -82.32
C LEU A 1647 -10.52 20.66 -83.32
N GLN A 1648 -9.99 19.50 -82.97
CA GLN A 1648 -9.22 18.63 -83.86
C GLN A 1648 -10.12 18.05 -84.95
N THR A 1649 -11.32 17.57 -84.62
CA THR A 1649 -12.29 17.09 -85.59
C THR A 1649 -12.83 18.23 -86.45
N GLU A 1650 -13.00 19.44 -85.92
CA GLU A 1650 -13.37 20.62 -86.70
C GLU A 1650 -12.21 21.08 -87.61
N VAL A 1651 -10.96 20.99 -87.14
CA VAL A 1651 -9.74 21.22 -87.95
C VAL A 1651 -9.59 20.15 -89.02
N GLU A 1652 -9.89 18.89 -88.74
CA GLU A 1652 -9.92 17.80 -89.73
C GLU A 1652 -11.05 18.00 -90.71
N ARG A 1653 -12.22 18.43 -90.27
CA ARG A 1653 -13.36 18.77 -91.14
C ARG A 1653 -13.03 19.98 -92.03
N LEU A 1654 -12.34 20.99 -91.51
CA LEU A 1654 -11.84 22.14 -92.26
C LEU A 1654 -10.71 21.73 -93.22
N ARG A 1655 -9.80 20.84 -92.81
CA ARG A 1655 -8.79 20.24 -93.69
C ARG A 1655 -9.43 19.43 -94.80
N MET A 1656 -10.45 18.62 -94.52
CA MET A 1656 -11.23 17.85 -95.50
C MET A 1656 -12.04 18.77 -96.43
N LYS A 1657 -12.41 19.97 -95.99
CA LYS A 1657 -12.99 21.00 -96.86
C LYS A 1657 -11.97 21.64 -97.80
N THR A 1658 -10.72 21.74 -97.37
CA THR A 1658 -9.65 22.38 -98.17
C THR A 1658 -8.94 21.39 -99.10
N PHE A 1659 -8.90 20.10 -98.72
CA PHE A 1659 -8.45 18.99 -99.55
C PHE A 1659 -9.46 17.84 -99.42
N PRO A 1660 -10.38 17.65 -100.40
CA PRO A 1660 -11.29 16.53 -100.38
C PRO A 1660 -10.50 15.23 -100.52
N ALA A 1661 -10.30 14.52 -99.41
CA ALA A 1661 -9.70 13.20 -99.42
C ALA A 1661 -10.74 12.21 -99.96
N LEU A 1662 -10.50 11.73 -101.18
CA LEU A 1662 -11.21 10.62 -101.83
C LEU A 1662 -11.01 9.34 -101.01
N VAL A 1663 -11.87 9.07 -100.03
CA VAL A 1663 -11.93 7.76 -99.40
C VAL A 1663 -12.86 6.88 -100.25
N GLN A 1664 -12.29 5.80 -100.79
CA GLN A 1664 -12.97 4.78 -101.58
C GLN A 1664 -14.14 4.18 -100.79
N MET A 1665 -15.22 3.86 -101.53
CA MET A 1665 -16.49 3.25 -101.08
C MET A 1665 -16.40 2.30 -99.88
#